data_AF-A0A5R8PLV0-F1
#
_entry.id   AF-A0A5R8PLV0-F1
#
_cell.length_a   1.000
_cell.length_b   1.000
_cell.length_c   1.000
_cell.angle_alpha   90.00
_cell.angle_beta   90.00
_cell.angle_gamma   90.00
#
_symmetry.space_group_name_H-M   'P 1'
#
loop_
_entity.id
_entity.type
_entity.pdbx_description
1 polymer ?
#
loop_
_entity_poly.entity_id
_entity_poly.type
_entity_poly.pdbx_seq_one_letter_code
_entity_poly.pdbx_strand_id
1 'polypeptide(L)'
;MRRPAPPERVAPRAESGRPSTKGMPVVVADKPAKPESKESANARLLRDSGSIAFATLISRITGFGKQLLLLTVLGPAIASAFTSASLIPNMIAELVLGAVLTAIVVPTLVRAEQEDADGGAAFVRRLVTAAFVVLATAALLATASAPILATHLFVAADGEVNTDLTTALTFLLVPAILFYGMSALFTAILNTRQNFKPGAWAPVFNNIVVLVTLGLYAVTPGEISLDPVRMGDPKLLILGVGVTLGVVTQAMVLIPAIRREGIDLRPLWGVDARLKQFGTMGAAIILYVLISQIGTIFANHISSQADAAGPAIYNNAWALLQLPYGVLGVTLLTAIMPRLSRNAANDDTPAVVDDLSAATRLTMIALIPIVVFLTLAGPQVGDALFGYARFAEDAERLGQAVSWSAFTLIPYALVLIHLRVFYAREQAWTPTWIILGIVTVKIIGSALAPVLASNGDQVVMVLGAATGVGFTAGAFIGGYLLHRSLGDLRMANVGHTITRVVLSSAAGGAVMLIVDKVLGLHRLSDSLHGPGSFIRVVITSLVMFGVAFGLMRLAGIPEIVAITVAISRKLGITPPAPDLGLDEPVEDEYATQILRRPDPYLAYSHYDPMDAQTMVLPVIRSNAVDITGVGEFPYPVRQRSTSGEFAGVATHQGEGGPRVSDDAVGGVPAPESAADTAGGLSTDVPRAAGEQPDSASAHQPEQADPHEVDPSSDAEHADDRTERHAPPRDPMYDTGMLPVMPPVGGGDGGGPRRTPRGPKLMPGASVAGGRYRLLASHGGARGLKFWQALDIKLDREVALTFVDADQKAADNSGHDGPQAILSRTLRLGKINSPGLARVLDVVRGSSGGIVVAEWTPGRSLREMADTVPSPIGAARAIRALASAAEMAHRGGGSLSIDHPDRVRISASGDAVLAFPGTLADSDAQSDVRGLGAMLYALITARWPLRAGGVTGSAATVGGLRLADFGPDGTPVEPRQIRPEVPFEISAVAVRSLEPNKGVRTAATVQHVLEQASVVDQKTDFIPVLRLGQRATAPADETLADPELLAAEREKSQRMMWIMVGLGILTALVVGIIIWWMVSIFAPGASDEPLNEQRNIGLTTASSAPAEPAATPGAPAPKAGVPVPVTGVSVFSPEGTPDNVSGVGSVLDNNASSMWRTDQYFQQFPALKKGVGLLATLPSPAKLTNVAINSPSPGTRVEIRTSPTTSPTLDQTQLIGSATLVDGVTQIPVQADQAARYVLVWITGLGNADGQFQTSIADIRFDAAR
;
A
#
# COMPACT_ATOMS: atom_id res chain seq x y z
N MET A 1 -37.92 -60.81 -46.17
CA MET A 1 -37.36 -62.18 -46.02
C MET A 1 -36.13 -62.06 -45.11
N ARG A 2 -35.80 -62.98 -44.19
CA ARG A 2 -36.40 -64.27 -43.78
C ARG A 2 -36.90 -64.21 -42.31
N ARG A 3 -37.66 -65.23 -41.89
CA ARG A 3 -38.09 -65.55 -40.50
C ARG A 3 -36.96 -66.33 -39.76
N PRO A 4 -36.98 -66.57 -38.42
CA PRO A 4 -38.16 -66.91 -37.61
C PRO A 4 -38.30 -66.24 -36.22
N ALA A 5 -39.35 -66.67 -35.51
CA ALA A 5 -39.70 -66.54 -34.09
C ALA A 5 -40.41 -67.90 -33.71
N PRO A 6 -41.20 -68.07 -32.62
CA PRO A 6 -41.41 -67.35 -31.35
C PRO A 6 -41.18 -68.40 -30.18
N PRO A 7 -42.05 -68.72 -29.19
CA PRO A 7 -43.08 -68.00 -28.39
C PRO A 7 -42.78 -68.20 -26.85
N GLU A 8 -43.64 -68.40 -25.81
CA GLU A 8 -45.11 -68.45 -25.60
C GLU A 8 -45.54 -68.25 -24.10
N ARG A 9 -46.19 -67.12 -23.75
CA ARG A 9 -47.25 -66.98 -22.69
C ARG A 9 -46.87 -67.28 -21.20
N VAL A 10 -47.70 -67.07 -20.17
CA VAL A 10 -49.17 -66.85 -20.04
C VAL A 10 -49.51 -65.69 -19.08
N ALA A 11 -50.72 -65.11 -19.23
CA ALA A 11 -51.32 -64.03 -18.42
C ALA A 11 -52.24 -64.62 -17.29
N PRO A 12 -53.21 -63.94 -16.61
CA PRO A 12 -53.82 -62.62 -16.86
C PRO A 12 -53.99 -61.69 -15.62
N ARG A 13 -54.65 -60.53 -15.84
CA ARG A 13 -55.28 -59.69 -14.80
C ARG A 13 -56.66 -60.24 -14.41
N ALA A 14 -57.10 -59.90 -13.20
CA ALA A 14 -58.51 -59.83 -12.76
C ALA A 14 -58.69 -58.62 -11.82
N GLU A 15 -59.93 -58.27 -11.46
CA GLU A 15 -60.30 -56.92 -10.99
C GLU A 15 -60.77 -56.81 -9.52
N SER A 16 -61.14 -55.57 -9.14
CA SER A 16 -61.98 -55.13 -8.01
C SER A 16 -61.30 -54.76 -6.67
N GLY A 17 -61.89 -53.75 -6.00
CA GLY A 17 -61.48 -53.25 -4.67
C GLY A 17 -61.10 -51.75 -4.61
N ARG A 18 -62.03 -50.89 -4.15
CA ARG A 18 -61.69 -49.55 -3.60
C ARG A 18 -61.55 -49.63 -2.06
N PRO A 19 -61.25 -48.55 -1.33
CA PRO A 19 -59.89 -48.22 -0.93
C PRO A 19 -59.66 -48.36 0.59
N SER A 20 -58.42 -48.61 1.01
CA SER A 20 -58.03 -48.64 2.43
C SER A 20 -56.79 -47.78 2.67
N THR A 21 -56.88 -46.86 3.63
CA THR A 21 -55.79 -45.94 4.00
C THR A 21 -54.72 -46.64 4.82
N LYS A 22 -53.49 -46.74 4.29
CA LYS A 22 -52.35 -47.24 5.07
C LYS A 22 -50.99 -46.77 4.56
N GLY A 23 -50.16 -46.31 5.49
CA GLY A 23 -48.68 -46.32 5.43
C GLY A 23 -48.00 -45.49 4.34
N MET A 24 -47.42 -44.35 4.74
CA MET A 24 -46.23 -43.85 4.04
C MET A 24 -45.08 -44.87 4.23
N PRO A 25 -44.29 -45.21 3.19
CA PRO A 25 -43.17 -46.12 3.34
C PRO A 25 -42.05 -45.47 4.18
N VAL A 26 -41.41 -46.28 5.02
CA VAL A 26 -40.31 -45.83 5.89
C VAL A 26 -39.08 -45.50 5.06
N VAL A 27 -38.64 -44.24 5.11
CA VAL A 27 -37.29 -43.85 4.68
C VAL A 27 -36.31 -44.41 5.71
N VAL A 28 -35.33 -45.20 5.26
CA VAL A 28 -34.26 -45.71 6.13
C VAL A 28 -33.45 -44.51 6.62
N ALA A 29 -33.43 -44.29 7.93
CA ALA A 29 -32.64 -43.23 8.54
C ALA A 29 -31.14 -43.53 8.37
N ASP A 30 -30.45 -42.69 7.61
CA ASP A 30 -29.00 -42.69 7.60
C ASP A 30 -28.46 -42.28 8.99
N LYS A 31 -27.27 -42.74 9.36
CA LYS A 31 -26.72 -42.49 10.69
C LYS A 31 -26.51 -40.98 10.88
N PRO A 32 -26.94 -40.38 12.01
CA PRO A 32 -26.56 -39.02 12.33
C PRO A 32 -25.03 -38.98 12.42
N ALA A 33 -24.40 -38.19 11.54
CA ALA A 33 -23.00 -37.86 11.67
C ALA A 33 -22.75 -37.29 13.07
N LYS A 34 -21.61 -37.62 13.68
CA LYS A 34 -21.22 -36.99 14.96
C LYS A 34 -21.30 -35.47 14.78
N PRO A 35 -21.87 -34.71 15.73
CA PRO A 35 -21.74 -33.27 15.69
C PRO A 35 -20.25 -32.94 15.81
N GLU A 36 -19.66 -32.44 14.72
CA GLU A 36 -18.37 -31.77 14.84
C GLU A 36 -18.53 -30.64 15.84
N SER A 37 -17.56 -30.52 16.76
CA SER A 37 -17.53 -29.40 17.67
C SER A 37 -17.48 -28.11 16.83
N LYS A 38 -18.44 -27.20 17.10
CA LYS A 38 -18.39 -25.84 16.57
C LYS A 38 -17.30 -25.04 17.29
N GLU A 39 -16.03 -25.49 17.14
CA GLU A 39 -14.84 -24.66 17.35
C GLU A 39 -15.13 -23.33 16.64
N SER A 40 -15.21 -22.26 17.42
CA SER A 40 -15.79 -20.99 16.96
C SER A 40 -14.99 -20.42 15.79
N ALA A 41 -15.64 -19.63 14.92
CA ALA A 41 -14.95 -19.00 13.80
C ALA A 41 -13.70 -18.23 14.28
N ASN A 42 -13.80 -17.56 15.44
CA ASN A 42 -12.69 -16.88 16.11
C ASN A 42 -11.59 -17.85 16.53
N ALA A 43 -11.91 -19.01 17.12
CA ALA A 43 -10.91 -20.02 17.49
C ALA A 43 -10.18 -20.59 16.25
N ARG A 44 -10.91 -20.89 15.16
CA ARG A 44 -10.31 -21.33 13.89
C ARG A 44 -9.41 -20.24 13.29
N LEU A 45 -9.89 -19.00 13.22
CA LEU A 45 -9.11 -17.86 12.73
C LEU A 45 -7.86 -17.58 13.58
N LEU A 46 -7.94 -17.71 14.91
CA LEU A 46 -6.79 -17.57 15.81
C LEU A 46 -5.77 -18.70 15.63
N ARG A 47 -6.24 -19.96 15.53
CA ARG A 47 -5.39 -21.14 15.30
C ARG A 47 -4.68 -21.06 13.96
N ASP A 48 -5.39 -20.58 12.94
CA ASP A 48 -4.88 -20.46 11.58
C ASP A 48 -3.91 -19.27 11.46
N SER A 49 -4.26 -18.11 12.00
CA SER A 49 -3.35 -16.95 12.12
C SER A 49 -2.08 -17.28 12.90
N GLY A 50 -2.20 -18.02 14.00
CA GLY A 50 -1.06 -18.52 14.78
C GLY A 50 -0.16 -19.43 13.96
N SER A 51 -0.73 -20.32 13.14
CA SER A 51 0.06 -21.21 12.26
C SER A 51 0.79 -20.45 11.14
N ILE A 52 0.19 -19.37 10.61
CA ILE A 52 0.82 -18.49 9.60
C ILE A 52 1.96 -17.69 10.23
N ALA A 53 1.75 -17.10 11.41
CA ALA A 53 2.78 -16.36 12.14
C ALA A 53 3.97 -17.25 12.53
N PHE A 54 3.70 -18.48 12.99
CA PHE A 54 4.72 -19.48 13.33
C PHE A 54 5.53 -19.92 12.09
N ALA A 55 4.86 -20.24 10.98
CA ALA A 55 5.54 -20.58 9.72
C ALA A 55 6.38 -19.41 9.19
N THR A 56 5.88 -18.18 9.29
CA THR A 56 6.61 -16.96 8.90
C THR A 56 7.85 -16.73 9.76
N LEU A 57 7.75 -16.97 11.08
CA LEU A 57 8.88 -16.87 12.00
C LEU A 57 9.95 -17.92 11.68
N ILE A 58 9.56 -19.19 11.49
CA ILE A 58 10.48 -20.26 11.07
C ILE A 58 11.10 -19.94 9.70
N SER A 59 10.34 -19.39 8.75
CA SER A 59 10.87 -18.99 7.44
C SER A 59 11.92 -17.89 7.55
N ARG A 60 11.77 -16.93 8.48
CA ARG A 60 12.76 -15.89 8.72
C ARG A 60 14.02 -16.45 9.40
N ILE A 61 13.86 -17.30 10.41
CA ILE A 61 14.98 -17.94 11.13
C ILE A 61 15.77 -18.86 10.20
N THR A 62 15.10 -19.75 9.47
CA THR A 62 15.74 -20.67 8.51
C THR A 62 16.35 -19.94 7.31
N GLY A 63 15.71 -18.85 6.85
CA GLY A 63 16.24 -18.01 5.78
C GLY A 63 17.50 -17.27 6.19
N PHE A 64 17.55 -16.71 7.40
CA PHE A 64 18.75 -16.07 7.94
C PHE A 64 19.87 -17.11 8.19
N GLY A 65 19.55 -18.24 8.82
CA GLY A 65 20.51 -19.33 9.03
C GLY A 65 21.09 -19.90 7.73
N LYS A 66 20.27 -19.96 6.66
CA LYS A 66 20.74 -20.27 5.30
C LYS A 66 21.80 -19.27 4.84
N GLN A 67 21.58 -17.95 4.98
CA GLN A 67 22.56 -16.95 4.53
C GLN A 67 23.85 -16.96 5.37
N LEU A 68 23.77 -17.19 6.68
CA LEU A 68 24.96 -17.41 7.53
C LEU A 68 25.78 -18.61 7.04
N LEU A 69 25.14 -19.75 6.82
CA LEU A 69 25.79 -20.96 6.30
C LEU A 69 26.34 -20.75 4.89
N LEU A 70 25.65 -19.98 4.04
CA LEU A 70 26.08 -19.69 2.68
C LEU A 70 27.43 -18.94 2.68
N LEU A 71 27.57 -17.87 3.45
CA LEU A 71 28.82 -17.11 3.55
C LEU A 71 29.93 -17.95 4.21
N THR A 72 29.65 -18.56 5.36
CA THR A 72 30.67 -19.28 6.16
C THR A 72 31.16 -20.59 5.52
N VAL A 73 30.35 -21.25 4.69
CA VAL A 73 30.71 -22.50 3.99
C VAL A 73 31.33 -22.26 2.60
N LEU A 74 30.90 -21.22 1.88
CA LEU A 74 31.45 -20.92 0.55
C LEU A 74 32.75 -20.09 0.65
N GLY A 75 32.85 -19.17 1.60
CA GLY A 75 33.89 -18.15 1.65
C GLY A 75 33.61 -16.97 0.71
N PRO A 76 34.31 -15.84 0.86
CA PRO A 76 33.96 -14.54 0.28
C PRO A 76 33.76 -14.55 -1.24
N ALA A 77 34.79 -14.92 -2.02
CA ALA A 77 34.73 -14.85 -3.49
C ALA A 77 33.63 -15.74 -4.09
N ILE A 78 33.48 -16.97 -3.58
CA ILE A 78 32.43 -17.90 -4.05
C ILE A 78 31.05 -17.42 -3.60
N ALA A 79 30.92 -16.88 -2.38
CA ALA A 79 29.68 -16.27 -1.90
C ALA A 79 29.28 -15.04 -2.73
N SER A 80 30.23 -14.21 -3.20
CA SER A 80 29.95 -13.08 -4.08
C SER A 80 29.51 -13.52 -5.48
N ALA A 81 30.23 -14.46 -6.11
CA ALA A 81 29.85 -15.03 -7.41
C ALA A 81 28.46 -15.67 -7.36
N PHE A 82 28.17 -16.44 -6.29
CA PHE A 82 26.84 -17.00 -6.05
C PHE A 82 25.79 -15.91 -5.81
N THR A 83 26.09 -14.89 -5.00
CA THR A 83 25.15 -13.81 -4.67
C THR A 83 24.74 -13.07 -5.94
N SER A 84 25.72 -12.64 -6.76
CA SER A 84 25.51 -12.00 -8.06
C SER A 84 24.67 -12.88 -9.00
N ALA A 85 25.03 -14.16 -9.16
CA ALA A 85 24.26 -15.10 -9.98
C ALA A 85 22.82 -15.30 -9.49
N SER A 86 22.59 -15.23 -8.17
CA SER A 86 21.26 -15.37 -7.56
C SER A 86 20.38 -14.12 -7.70
N LEU A 87 20.94 -12.94 -7.99
CA LEU A 87 20.14 -11.72 -8.18
C LEU A 87 19.19 -11.85 -9.38
N ILE A 88 19.68 -12.39 -10.51
CA ILE A 88 18.90 -12.54 -11.75
C ILE A 88 17.54 -13.26 -11.51
N PRO A 89 17.49 -14.49 -10.94
CA PRO A 89 16.21 -15.14 -10.64
C PRO A 89 15.41 -14.43 -9.54
N ASN A 90 16.07 -13.88 -8.51
CA ASN A 90 15.39 -13.19 -7.41
C ASN A 90 14.65 -11.91 -7.87
N MET A 91 15.23 -11.14 -8.78
CA MET A 91 14.64 -9.89 -9.27
C MET A 91 13.45 -10.12 -10.20
N ILE A 92 13.52 -11.14 -11.05
CA ILE A 92 12.40 -11.56 -11.90
C ILE A 92 11.30 -12.20 -11.04
N ALA A 93 11.67 -12.96 -9.99
CA ALA A 93 10.74 -13.44 -8.98
C ALA A 93 10.02 -12.27 -8.27
N GLU A 94 10.75 -11.26 -7.78
CA GLU A 94 10.18 -10.07 -7.11
C GLU A 94 9.22 -9.29 -8.03
N LEU A 95 9.57 -9.13 -9.31
CA LEU A 95 8.70 -8.49 -10.30
C LEU A 95 7.39 -9.25 -10.50
N VAL A 96 7.42 -10.59 -10.57
CA VAL A 96 6.21 -11.40 -10.80
C VAL A 96 5.40 -11.60 -9.52
N LEU A 97 6.02 -12.08 -8.44
CA LEU A 97 5.41 -12.35 -7.13
C LEU A 97 4.96 -11.07 -6.43
N GLY A 98 5.83 -10.06 -6.38
CA GLY A 98 5.60 -8.83 -5.63
C GLY A 98 4.69 -7.87 -6.38
N ALA A 99 5.10 -7.43 -7.57
CA ALA A 99 4.40 -6.38 -8.32
C ALA A 99 3.16 -6.87 -9.08
N VAL A 100 3.33 -7.74 -10.06
CA VAL A 100 2.23 -8.09 -10.99
C VAL A 100 1.11 -8.87 -10.29
N LEU A 101 1.49 -9.87 -9.50
CA LEU A 101 0.54 -10.80 -8.90
C LEU A 101 -0.36 -10.14 -7.83
N THR A 102 0.20 -9.30 -6.96
CA THR A 102 -0.61 -8.65 -5.90
C THR A 102 -1.49 -7.53 -6.43
N ALA A 103 -1.04 -6.79 -7.45
CA ALA A 103 -1.75 -5.63 -7.98
C ALA A 103 -2.86 -5.97 -8.98
N ILE A 104 -2.59 -6.88 -9.94
CA ILE A 104 -3.59 -7.29 -10.96
C ILE A 104 -4.28 -8.57 -10.53
N VAL A 105 -3.50 -9.60 -10.20
CA VAL A 105 -4.00 -10.98 -10.22
C VAL A 105 -4.86 -11.30 -9.01
N VAL A 106 -4.47 -10.90 -7.79
CA VAL A 106 -5.28 -11.14 -6.59
C VAL A 106 -6.67 -10.45 -6.68
N PRO A 107 -6.79 -9.15 -7.02
CA PRO A 107 -8.10 -8.52 -7.18
C PRO A 107 -8.95 -9.13 -8.30
N THR A 108 -8.36 -9.42 -9.47
CA THR A 108 -9.10 -10.03 -10.59
C THR A 108 -9.53 -11.47 -10.30
N LEU A 109 -8.74 -12.24 -9.53
CA LEU A 109 -9.08 -13.60 -9.13
C LEU A 109 -10.22 -13.63 -8.10
N VAL A 110 -10.15 -12.80 -7.04
CA VAL A 110 -11.26 -12.67 -6.08
C VAL A 110 -12.55 -12.25 -6.78
N ARG A 111 -12.45 -11.38 -7.79
CA ARG A 111 -13.60 -10.95 -8.59
C ARG A 111 -14.15 -12.06 -9.50
N ALA A 112 -13.29 -12.82 -10.17
CA ALA A 112 -13.70 -13.98 -10.97
C ALA A 112 -14.38 -15.06 -10.09
N GLU A 113 -13.84 -15.32 -8.90
CA GLU A 113 -14.39 -16.26 -7.92
C GLU A 113 -15.80 -15.87 -7.43
N GLN A 114 -16.14 -14.57 -7.44
CA GLN A 114 -17.45 -14.04 -7.03
C GLN A 114 -18.44 -13.83 -8.18
N GLU A 115 -17.97 -13.50 -9.39
CA GLU A 115 -18.84 -13.13 -10.52
C GLU A 115 -19.04 -14.26 -11.55
N ASP A 116 -18.10 -15.19 -11.71
CA ASP A 116 -18.16 -16.21 -12.76
C ASP A 116 -18.90 -17.48 -12.27
N ALA A 117 -19.84 -17.98 -13.08
CA ALA A 117 -20.73 -19.10 -12.70
C ALA A 117 -20.03 -20.47 -12.53
N ASP A 118 -18.73 -20.57 -12.85
CA ASP A 118 -17.88 -21.73 -12.59
C ASP A 118 -16.97 -21.54 -11.36
N GLY A 119 -17.18 -20.48 -10.58
CA GLY A 119 -16.34 -20.14 -9.42
C GLY A 119 -14.93 -19.69 -9.81
N GLY A 120 -14.78 -19.09 -11.00
CA GLY A 120 -13.52 -18.59 -11.56
C GLY A 120 -12.61 -19.66 -12.16
N ALA A 121 -13.08 -20.90 -12.37
CA ALA A 121 -12.24 -22.03 -12.77
C ALA A 121 -11.59 -21.83 -14.15
N ALA A 122 -12.33 -21.33 -15.15
CA ALA A 122 -11.79 -20.99 -16.47
C ALA A 122 -10.79 -19.82 -16.40
N PHE A 123 -11.04 -18.83 -15.54
CA PHE A 123 -10.13 -17.72 -15.29
C PHE A 123 -8.79 -18.21 -14.70
N VAL A 124 -8.84 -19.02 -13.63
CA VAL A 124 -7.66 -19.64 -13.01
C VAL A 124 -6.84 -20.44 -14.03
N ARG A 125 -7.49 -21.26 -14.86
CA ARG A 125 -6.80 -22.06 -15.88
C ARG A 125 -6.12 -21.21 -16.96
N ARG A 126 -6.78 -20.16 -17.44
CA ARG A 126 -6.16 -19.18 -18.37
C ARG A 126 -4.96 -18.49 -17.75
N LEU A 127 -5.13 -17.98 -16.53
CA LEU A 127 -4.11 -17.30 -15.74
C LEU A 127 -2.88 -18.18 -15.49
N VAL A 128 -3.09 -19.43 -15.04
CA VAL A 128 -2.02 -20.43 -14.84
C VAL A 128 -1.31 -20.76 -16.14
N THR A 129 -2.05 -20.93 -17.25
CA THR A 129 -1.45 -21.22 -18.57
C THR A 129 -0.61 -20.05 -19.06
N ALA A 130 -1.14 -18.84 -19.00
CA ALA A 130 -0.46 -17.62 -19.44
C ALA A 130 0.79 -17.33 -18.58
N ALA A 131 0.67 -17.43 -17.24
CA ALA A 131 1.79 -17.23 -16.34
C ALA A 131 2.89 -18.27 -16.55
N PHE A 132 2.53 -19.56 -16.67
CA PHE A 132 3.50 -20.63 -16.95
C PHE A 132 4.26 -20.37 -18.27
N VAL A 133 3.54 -19.99 -19.34
CA VAL A 133 4.16 -19.71 -20.64
C VAL A 133 5.07 -18.48 -20.57
N VAL A 134 4.61 -17.36 -20.01
CA VAL A 134 5.43 -16.14 -19.86
C VAL A 134 6.67 -16.41 -19.02
N LEU A 135 6.53 -17.12 -17.89
CA LEU A 135 7.64 -17.50 -17.02
C LEU A 135 8.61 -18.49 -17.67
N ALA A 136 8.11 -19.47 -18.43
CA ALA A 136 8.95 -20.43 -19.13
C ALA A 136 9.72 -19.76 -20.28
N THR A 137 9.08 -18.88 -21.06
CA THR A 137 9.76 -18.06 -22.07
C THR A 137 10.77 -17.12 -21.44
N ALA A 138 10.44 -16.44 -20.33
CA ALA A 138 11.38 -15.58 -19.62
C ALA A 138 12.59 -16.37 -19.07
N ALA A 139 12.37 -17.54 -18.47
CA ALA A 139 13.43 -18.41 -17.97
C ALA A 139 14.31 -18.96 -19.11
N LEU A 140 13.73 -19.35 -20.25
CA LEU A 140 14.47 -19.80 -21.44
C LEU A 140 15.32 -18.68 -22.04
N LEU A 141 14.75 -17.48 -22.22
CA LEU A 141 15.48 -16.31 -22.71
C LEU A 141 16.61 -15.91 -21.75
N ALA A 142 16.34 -15.83 -20.45
CA ALA A 142 17.36 -15.53 -19.45
C ALA A 142 18.45 -16.62 -19.37
N THR A 143 18.12 -17.90 -19.64
CA THR A 143 19.11 -18.99 -19.68
C THR A 143 19.95 -18.90 -20.95
N ALA A 144 19.37 -18.54 -22.10
CA ALA A 144 20.11 -18.32 -23.34
C ALA A 144 21.05 -17.09 -23.24
N SER A 145 20.57 -16.00 -22.62
CA SER A 145 21.34 -14.78 -22.36
C SER A 145 22.25 -14.85 -21.13
N ALA A 146 22.27 -15.96 -20.38
CA ALA A 146 23.01 -16.11 -19.12
C ALA A 146 24.46 -15.56 -19.11
N PRO A 147 25.33 -15.81 -20.13
CA PRO A 147 26.66 -15.24 -20.14
C PRO A 147 26.65 -13.71 -20.33
N ILE A 148 25.78 -13.18 -21.18
CA ILE A 148 25.64 -11.72 -21.40
C ILE A 148 25.16 -11.04 -20.11
N LEU A 149 24.21 -11.66 -19.40
CA LEU A 149 23.71 -11.17 -18.11
C LEU A 149 24.81 -11.21 -17.04
N ALA A 150 25.58 -12.28 -16.95
CA ALA A 150 26.66 -12.39 -15.96
C ALA A 150 27.79 -11.38 -16.24
N THR A 151 28.36 -11.39 -17.45
CA THR A 151 29.62 -10.73 -17.83
C THR A 151 29.51 -9.22 -18.12
N HIS A 152 28.32 -8.71 -18.48
CA HIS A 152 28.15 -7.30 -18.88
C HIS A 152 27.08 -6.54 -18.08
N LEU A 153 26.43 -7.22 -17.12
CA LEU A 153 25.21 -6.70 -16.49
C LEU A 153 25.27 -6.82 -14.96
N PHE A 154 25.70 -7.95 -14.42
CA PHE A 154 25.73 -8.19 -12.96
C PHE A 154 27.12 -8.21 -12.32
N VAL A 155 28.16 -8.56 -13.08
CA VAL A 155 29.57 -8.52 -12.66
C VAL A 155 30.38 -7.82 -13.74
N ALA A 156 31.40 -7.05 -13.33
CA ALA A 156 32.36 -6.45 -14.26
C ALA A 156 33.27 -7.53 -14.86
N ALA A 157 33.40 -7.58 -16.19
CA ALA A 157 34.19 -8.62 -16.87
C ALA A 157 35.67 -8.65 -16.45
N ASP A 158 36.19 -7.50 -16.00
CA ASP A 158 37.54 -7.20 -15.52
C ASP A 158 37.62 -7.08 -13.98
N GLY A 159 36.57 -7.43 -13.24
CA GLY A 159 36.47 -7.25 -11.79
C GLY A 159 37.04 -8.39 -10.94
N GLU A 160 37.20 -8.12 -9.64
CA GLU A 160 37.70 -9.05 -8.62
C GLU A 160 36.79 -10.29 -8.37
N VAL A 161 35.55 -10.28 -8.84
CA VAL A 161 34.61 -11.41 -8.71
C VAL A 161 34.65 -12.29 -9.96
N ASN A 162 34.99 -13.58 -9.78
CA ASN A 162 35.15 -14.54 -10.88
C ASN A 162 33.88 -14.65 -11.78
N THR A 163 34.02 -14.14 -13.01
CA THR A 163 32.97 -14.05 -14.03
C THR A 163 32.52 -15.42 -14.57
N ASP A 164 33.44 -16.36 -14.75
CA ASP A 164 33.12 -17.71 -15.25
C ASP A 164 32.31 -18.52 -14.23
N LEU A 165 32.65 -18.43 -12.95
CA LEU A 165 31.93 -19.07 -11.86
C LEU A 165 30.54 -18.44 -11.70
N THR A 166 30.45 -17.11 -11.79
CA THR A 166 29.17 -16.39 -11.80
C THR A 166 28.31 -16.83 -12.98
N THR A 167 28.90 -17.01 -14.16
CA THR A 167 28.21 -17.49 -15.38
C THR A 167 27.71 -18.93 -15.22
N ALA A 168 28.55 -19.84 -14.73
CA ALA A 168 28.19 -21.24 -14.50
C ALA A 168 27.07 -21.39 -13.45
N LEU A 169 27.14 -20.63 -12.35
CA LEU A 169 26.07 -20.58 -11.34
C LEU A 169 24.80 -19.95 -11.90
N THR A 170 24.90 -18.91 -12.75
CA THR A 170 23.75 -18.29 -13.43
C THR A 170 23.00 -19.31 -14.28
N PHE A 171 23.71 -20.13 -15.07
CA PHE A 171 23.10 -21.22 -15.85
C PHE A 171 22.31 -22.23 -15.00
N LEU A 172 22.72 -22.49 -13.74
CA LEU A 172 22.03 -23.41 -12.83
C LEU A 172 20.88 -22.77 -12.04
N LEU A 173 20.98 -21.47 -11.74
CA LEU A 173 20.02 -20.73 -10.89
C LEU A 173 18.89 -20.07 -11.68
N VAL A 174 19.12 -19.61 -12.91
CA VAL A 174 18.11 -18.93 -13.74
C VAL A 174 16.85 -19.78 -14.00
N PRO A 175 16.91 -21.11 -14.23
CA PRO A 175 15.71 -21.95 -14.34
C PRO A 175 14.75 -21.88 -13.13
N ALA A 176 15.21 -21.43 -11.95
CA ALA A 176 14.37 -21.23 -10.78
C ALA A 176 13.30 -20.13 -10.95
N ILE A 177 13.47 -19.20 -11.91
CA ILE A 177 12.48 -18.14 -12.24
C ILE A 177 11.06 -18.71 -12.38
N LEU A 178 10.94 -19.80 -13.15
CA LEU A 178 9.66 -20.46 -13.40
C LEU A 178 9.02 -20.94 -12.10
N PHE A 179 9.80 -21.58 -11.24
CA PHE A 179 9.30 -22.14 -9.99
C PHE A 179 9.00 -21.07 -8.94
N TYR A 180 9.76 -19.97 -8.89
CA TYR A 180 9.41 -18.80 -8.08
C TYR A 180 8.07 -18.19 -8.50
N GLY A 181 7.90 -17.86 -9.79
CA GLY A 181 6.67 -17.24 -10.30
C GLY A 181 5.45 -18.16 -10.22
N MET A 182 5.62 -19.47 -10.41
CA MET A 182 4.54 -20.45 -10.21
C MET A 182 4.21 -20.66 -8.73
N SER A 183 5.21 -20.75 -7.84
CA SER A 183 5.00 -20.82 -6.38
C SER A 183 4.25 -19.60 -5.84
N ALA A 184 4.58 -18.42 -6.39
CA ALA A 184 3.87 -17.18 -6.13
C ALA A 184 2.40 -17.25 -6.54
N LEU A 185 2.12 -17.56 -7.81
CA LEU A 185 0.75 -17.67 -8.34
C LEU A 185 -0.07 -18.72 -7.58
N PHE A 186 0.51 -19.88 -7.28
CA PHE A 186 -0.11 -20.91 -6.46
C PHE A 186 -0.45 -20.43 -5.04
N THR A 187 0.42 -19.61 -4.44
CA THR A 187 0.14 -18.98 -3.13
C THR A 187 -1.01 -17.97 -3.22
N ALA A 188 -1.04 -17.12 -4.24
CA ALA A 188 -2.15 -16.19 -4.46
C ALA A 188 -3.49 -16.91 -4.66
N ILE A 189 -3.51 -17.99 -5.45
CA ILE A 189 -4.71 -18.81 -5.69
C ILE A 189 -5.22 -19.48 -4.41
N LEU A 190 -4.33 -20.02 -3.58
CA LEU A 190 -4.72 -20.62 -2.29
C LEU A 190 -5.20 -19.56 -1.28
N ASN A 191 -4.67 -18.34 -1.36
CA ASN A 191 -5.06 -17.24 -0.49
C ASN A 191 -6.49 -16.71 -0.76
N THR A 192 -7.01 -16.74 -2.01
CA THR A 192 -8.42 -16.36 -2.26
C THR A 192 -9.39 -17.38 -1.69
N ARG A 193 -9.05 -18.68 -1.81
CA ARG A 193 -9.70 -19.81 -1.13
C ARG A 193 -9.47 -19.85 0.41
N GLN A 194 -8.88 -18.81 0.99
CA GLN A 194 -8.55 -18.70 2.43
C GLN A 194 -7.61 -19.79 2.99
N ASN A 195 -6.96 -20.60 2.14
CA ASN A 195 -6.03 -21.63 2.56
C ASN A 195 -4.58 -21.11 2.60
N PHE A 196 -4.30 -20.22 3.55
CA PHE A 196 -3.02 -19.51 3.67
C PHE A 196 -1.83 -20.40 4.09
N LYS A 197 -2.08 -21.57 4.70
CA LYS A 197 -1.06 -22.39 5.37
C LYS A 197 0.02 -22.94 4.42
N PRO A 198 -0.29 -23.54 3.25
CA PRO A 198 0.71 -24.08 2.34
C PRO A 198 1.65 -22.98 1.82
N GLY A 199 1.10 -21.79 1.50
CA GLY A 199 1.88 -20.62 1.09
C GLY A 199 2.87 -20.17 2.15
N ALA A 200 2.43 -20.08 3.42
CA ALA A 200 3.30 -19.70 4.54
C ALA A 200 4.42 -20.73 4.84
N TRP A 201 4.18 -22.03 4.58
CA TRP A 201 5.17 -23.09 4.80
C TRP A 201 6.11 -23.33 3.62
N ALA A 202 5.73 -23.00 2.38
CA ALA A 202 6.55 -23.31 1.21
C ALA A 202 7.99 -22.73 1.26
N PRO A 203 8.23 -21.47 1.68
CA PRO A 203 9.59 -20.95 1.85
C PRO A 203 10.42 -21.67 2.93
N VAL A 204 9.78 -22.25 3.95
CA VAL A 204 10.46 -23.08 4.96
C VAL A 204 11.06 -24.33 4.30
N PHE A 205 10.30 -25.00 3.43
CA PHE A 205 10.81 -26.17 2.70
C PHE A 205 11.95 -25.81 1.74
N ASN A 206 11.89 -24.66 1.07
CA ASN A 206 12.99 -24.13 0.26
C ASN A 206 14.26 -23.97 1.11
N ASN A 207 14.18 -23.24 2.24
CA ASN A 207 15.32 -23.03 3.12
C ASN A 207 15.88 -24.34 3.67
N ILE A 208 15.05 -25.32 4.04
CA ILE A 208 15.50 -26.64 4.50
C ILE A 208 16.29 -27.38 3.40
N VAL A 209 15.81 -27.39 2.16
CA VAL A 209 16.54 -28.03 1.04
C VAL A 209 17.87 -27.32 0.75
N VAL A 210 17.93 -25.99 0.85
CA VAL A 210 19.20 -25.26 0.71
C VAL A 210 20.15 -25.53 1.88
N LEU A 211 19.65 -25.62 3.12
CA LEU A 211 20.46 -25.98 4.29
C LEU A 211 21.05 -27.40 4.15
N VAL A 212 20.27 -28.37 3.67
CA VAL A 212 20.76 -29.72 3.33
C VAL A 212 21.78 -29.66 2.19
N THR A 213 21.56 -28.83 1.17
CA THR A 213 22.50 -28.62 0.06
C THR A 213 23.85 -28.09 0.55
N LEU A 214 23.86 -27.08 1.42
CA LEU A 214 25.07 -26.51 2.01
C LEU A 214 25.78 -27.52 2.93
N GLY A 215 25.04 -28.35 3.67
CA GLY A 215 25.60 -29.46 4.43
C GLY A 215 26.27 -30.53 3.54
N LEU A 216 25.63 -30.92 2.44
CA LEU A 216 26.20 -31.84 1.45
C LEU A 216 27.45 -31.25 0.78
N TYR A 217 27.42 -29.97 0.42
CA TYR A 217 28.57 -29.24 -0.14
C TYR A 217 29.77 -29.23 0.83
N ALA A 218 29.51 -29.00 2.12
CA ALA A 218 30.54 -28.98 3.16
C ALA A 218 31.18 -30.36 3.41
N VAL A 219 30.39 -31.44 3.33
CA VAL A 219 30.87 -32.83 3.51
C VAL A 219 31.52 -33.40 2.24
N THR A 220 31.19 -32.87 1.06
CA THR A 220 31.80 -33.30 -0.21
C THR A 220 33.30 -32.96 -0.22
N PRO A 221 34.20 -33.90 -0.56
CA PRO A 221 35.63 -33.62 -0.66
C PRO A 221 36.00 -32.80 -1.91
N GLY A 222 37.21 -32.22 -1.92
CA GLY A 222 37.70 -31.36 -3.00
C GLY A 222 37.31 -29.89 -2.83
N GLU A 223 37.69 -29.06 -3.80
CA GLU A 223 37.40 -27.63 -3.86
C GLU A 223 36.72 -27.29 -5.21
N ILE A 224 36.05 -26.13 -5.31
CA ILE A 224 35.45 -25.70 -6.56
C ILE A 224 36.54 -25.42 -7.60
N SER A 225 36.35 -25.88 -8.83
CA SER A 225 37.18 -25.51 -9.98
C SER A 225 36.97 -24.03 -10.31
N LEU A 226 37.87 -23.15 -9.85
CA LEU A 226 37.80 -21.70 -10.04
C LEU A 226 38.34 -21.23 -11.41
N ASP A 227 39.40 -21.87 -11.90
CA ASP A 227 39.99 -21.60 -13.21
C ASP A 227 40.64 -22.89 -13.78
N PRO A 228 40.23 -23.38 -14.97
CA PRO A 228 38.99 -23.04 -15.65
C PRO A 228 37.79 -23.62 -14.90
N VAL A 229 36.62 -22.97 -15.00
CA VAL A 229 35.40 -23.45 -14.32
C VAL A 229 34.83 -24.68 -15.02
N ARG A 230 34.69 -25.79 -14.28
CA ARG A 230 34.25 -27.08 -14.81
C ARG A 230 32.80 -27.36 -14.44
N MET A 231 31.90 -27.33 -15.43
CA MET A 231 30.47 -27.58 -15.22
C MET A 231 30.15 -28.99 -14.68
N GLY A 232 31.07 -29.95 -14.82
CA GLY A 232 30.97 -31.30 -14.25
C GLY A 232 31.48 -31.45 -12.81
N ASP A 233 31.92 -30.36 -12.16
CA ASP A 233 32.38 -30.35 -10.77
C ASP A 233 31.22 -30.70 -9.81
N PRO A 234 31.34 -31.77 -8.99
CA PRO A 234 30.31 -32.14 -8.02
C PRO A 234 29.92 -30.99 -7.07
N LYS A 235 30.86 -30.13 -6.65
CA LYS A 235 30.55 -29.03 -5.71
C LYS A 235 29.75 -27.92 -6.36
N LEU A 236 30.12 -27.53 -7.57
CA LEU A 236 29.38 -26.55 -8.38
C LEU A 236 27.97 -27.05 -8.69
N LEU A 237 27.84 -28.33 -9.08
CA LEU A 237 26.55 -28.96 -9.35
C LEU A 237 25.68 -29.09 -8.09
N ILE A 238 26.23 -29.55 -6.96
CA ILE A 238 25.50 -29.62 -5.68
C ILE A 238 24.98 -28.23 -5.31
N LEU A 239 25.81 -27.19 -5.36
CA LEU A 239 25.42 -25.83 -5.00
C LEU A 239 24.30 -25.28 -5.91
N GLY A 240 24.52 -25.26 -7.23
CA GLY A 240 23.55 -24.65 -8.16
C GLY A 240 22.27 -25.47 -8.31
N VAL A 241 22.38 -26.78 -8.52
CA VAL A 241 21.21 -27.66 -8.70
C VAL A 241 20.45 -27.82 -7.39
N GLY A 242 21.13 -27.94 -6.25
CA GLY A 242 20.49 -28.08 -4.94
C GLY A 242 19.72 -26.83 -4.50
N VAL A 243 20.23 -25.63 -4.80
CA VAL A 243 19.47 -24.39 -4.57
C VAL A 243 18.25 -24.32 -5.48
N THR A 244 18.39 -24.58 -6.78
CA THR A 244 17.25 -24.61 -7.71
C THR A 244 16.22 -25.68 -7.30
N LEU A 245 16.65 -26.84 -6.78
CA LEU A 245 15.79 -27.88 -6.23
C LEU A 245 15.01 -27.42 -4.98
N GLY A 246 15.57 -26.50 -4.18
CA GLY A 246 14.85 -25.84 -3.09
C GLY A 246 13.68 -24.99 -3.59
N VAL A 247 13.88 -24.23 -4.67
CA VAL A 247 12.82 -23.43 -5.31
C VAL A 247 11.79 -24.31 -6.02
N VAL A 248 12.22 -25.39 -6.69
CA VAL A 248 11.32 -26.41 -7.24
C VAL A 248 10.45 -26.99 -6.13
N THR A 249 11.03 -27.34 -4.99
CA THR A 249 10.31 -27.86 -3.82
C THR A 249 9.29 -26.85 -3.29
N GLN A 250 9.64 -25.55 -3.26
CA GLN A 250 8.73 -24.45 -2.90
C GLN A 250 7.46 -24.43 -3.77
N ALA A 251 7.58 -24.68 -5.07
CA ALA A 251 6.44 -24.77 -5.98
C ALA A 251 5.67 -26.09 -5.81
N MET A 252 6.40 -27.22 -5.73
CA MET A 252 5.83 -28.57 -5.71
C MET A 252 5.02 -28.85 -4.44
N VAL A 253 5.40 -28.30 -3.28
CA VAL A 253 4.66 -28.44 -2.00
C VAL A 253 3.25 -27.82 -2.07
N LEU A 254 3.00 -26.85 -2.96
CA LEU A 254 1.69 -26.21 -3.12
C LEU A 254 0.73 -27.03 -4.00
N ILE A 255 1.23 -27.88 -4.90
CA ILE A 255 0.40 -28.66 -5.83
C ILE A 255 -0.55 -29.64 -5.09
N PRO A 256 -0.13 -30.37 -4.03
CA PRO A 256 -1.04 -31.16 -3.20
C PRO A 256 -2.15 -30.35 -2.52
N ALA A 257 -1.93 -29.07 -2.22
CA ALA A 257 -2.97 -28.21 -1.65
C ALA A 257 -3.98 -27.79 -2.73
N ILE A 258 -3.50 -27.31 -3.89
CA ILE A 258 -4.34 -26.94 -5.03
C ILE A 258 -5.26 -28.09 -5.46
N ARG A 259 -4.73 -29.34 -5.47
CA ARG A 259 -5.52 -30.55 -5.76
C ARG A 259 -6.55 -30.90 -4.69
N ARG A 260 -6.36 -30.48 -3.43
CA ARG A 260 -7.35 -30.66 -2.34
C ARG A 260 -8.48 -29.64 -2.43
N GLU A 261 -8.19 -28.42 -2.85
CA GLU A 261 -9.19 -27.37 -3.14
C GLU A 261 -9.97 -27.60 -4.46
N GLY A 262 -9.79 -28.75 -5.12
CA GLY A 262 -10.48 -29.10 -6.36
C GLY A 262 -10.09 -28.26 -7.59
N ILE A 263 -9.03 -27.46 -7.50
CA ILE A 263 -8.65 -26.50 -8.55
C ILE A 263 -8.01 -27.23 -9.72
N ASP A 264 -8.65 -27.15 -10.89
CA ASP A 264 -8.16 -27.74 -12.13
C ASP A 264 -6.96 -26.94 -12.69
N LEU A 265 -5.83 -27.62 -12.88
CA LEU A 265 -4.60 -27.07 -13.48
C LEU A 265 -4.45 -27.44 -14.96
N ARG A 266 -5.45 -28.06 -15.61
CA ARG A 266 -5.40 -28.35 -17.05
C ARG A 266 -5.21 -27.05 -17.85
N PRO A 267 -4.28 -27.01 -18.83
CA PRO A 267 -4.11 -25.84 -19.67
C PRO A 267 -5.41 -25.34 -20.31
N LEU A 268 -5.53 -24.03 -20.46
CA LEU A 268 -6.62 -23.36 -21.17
C LEU A 268 -6.07 -22.08 -21.79
N TRP A 269 -6.10 -21.99 -23.11
CA TRP A 269 -5.53 -20.86 -23.85
C TRP A 269 -6.51 -19.69 -23.94
N GLY A 270 -5.98 -18.47 -24.02
CA GLY A 270 -6.72 -17.21 -24.10
C GLY A 270 -6.43 -16.28 -22.93
N VAL A 271 -6.45 -14.97 -23.19
CA VAL A 271 -6.32 -13.92 -22.16
C VAL A 271 -7.70 -13.39 -21.83
N ASP A 272 -7.95 -13.16 -20.53
CA ASP A 272 -9.22 -12.62 -20.08
C ASP A 272 -9.27 -11.08 -20.17
N ALA A 273 -10.41 -10.54 -20.61
CA ALA A 273 -10.59 -9.10 -20.74
C ALA A 273 -10.46 -8.36 -19.39
N ARG A 274 -10.75 -9.04 -18.27
CA ARG A 274 -10.58 -8.54 -16.90
C ARG A 274 -9.13 -8.06 -16.64
N LEU A 275 -8.10 -8.73 -17.19
CA LEU A 275 -6.70 -8.33 -17.00
C LEU A 275 -6.38 -6.96 -17.64
N LYS A 276 -7.08 -6.60 -18.72
CA LYS A 276 -6.82 -5.34 -19.45
C LYS A 276 -7.25 -4.10 -18.65
N GLN A 277 -8.27 -4.22 -17.81
CA GLN A 277 -8.78 -3.11 -16.99
C GLN A 277 -7.78 -2.65 -15.92
N PHE A 278 -6.99 -3.58 -15.35
CA PHE A 278 -5.98 -3.29 -14.32
C PHE A 278 -4.57 -3.03 -14.88
N GLY A 279 -4.41 -3.09 -16.22
CA GLY A 279 -3.11 -2.99 -16.89
C GLY A 279 -2.34 -1.72 -16.55
N THR A 280 -3.02 -0.57 -16.45
CA THR A 280 -2.39 0.74 -16.13
C THR A 280 -1.79 0.77 -14.72
N MET A 281 -2.46 0.15 -13.73
CA MET A 281 -1.97 0.09 -12.35
C MET A 281 -0.81 -0.91 -12.23
N GLY A 282 -0.91 -2.06 -12.89
CA GLY A 282 0.20 -3.01 -12.96
C GLY A 282 1.43 -2.43 -13.67
N ALA A 283 1.25 -1.67 -14.76
CA ALA A 283 2.35 -1.00 -15.46
C ALA A 283 3.11 -0.01 -14.57
N ALA A 284 2.39 0.78 -13.74
CA ALA A 284 3.02 1.69 -12.78
C ALA A 284 3.89 0.96 -11.75
N ILE A 285 3.42 -0.21 -11.27
CA ILE A 285 4.11 -1.00 -10.23
C ILE A 285 5.25 -1.85 -10.84
N ILE A 286 5.10 -2.34 -12.08
CA ILE A 286 6.19 -2.91 -12.88
C ILE A 286 7.31 -1.87 -13.06
N LEU A 287 6.96 -0.64 -13.45
CA LEU A 287 7.91 0.45 -13.63
C LEU A 287 8.61 0.84 -12.31
N TYR A 288 7.86 0.91 -11.21
CA TYR A 288 8.41 1.12 -9.86
C TYR A 288 9.49 0.07 -9.52
N VAL A 289 9.19 -1.22 -9.74
CA VAL A 289 10.16 -2.30 -9.47
C VAL A 289 11.34 -2.22 -10.43
N LEU A 290 11.11 -2.03 -11.73
CA LEU A 290 12.18 -1.93 -12.73
C LEU A 290 13.17 -0.80 -12.41
N ILE A 291 12.68 0.38 -12.01
CA ILE A 291 13.52 1.49 -11.54
C ILE A 291 14.33 1.07 -10.31
N SER A 292 13.69 0.46 -9.30
CA SER A 292 14.38 -0.07 -8.11
C SER A 292 15.48 -1.07 -8.47
N GLN A 293 15.26 -1.92 -9.47
CA GLN A 293 16.21 -2.95 -9.89
C GLN A 293 17.45 -2.37 -10.58
N ILE A 294 17.33 -1.32 -11.40
CA ILE A 294 18.50 -0.66 -12.03
C ILE A 294 19.48 -0.17 -10.94
N GLY A 295 18.96 0.42 -9.86
CA GLY A 295 19.78 0.83 -8.72
C GLY A 295 20.41 -0.31 -7.91
N THR A 296 19.89 -1.54 -8.01
CA THR A 296 20.49 -2.74 -7.40
C THR A 296 21.57 -3.33 -8.30
N ILE A 297 21.31 -3.46 -9.60
CA ILE A 297 22.28 -3.91 -10.61
C ILE A 297 23.55 -3.06 -10.56
N PHE A 298 23.39 -1.73 -10.68
CA PHE A 298 24.52 -0.79 -10.72
C PHE A 298 25.38 -0.83 -9.46
N ALA A 299 24.74 -1.03 -8.29
CA ALA A 299 25.45 -1.22 -7.03
C ALA A 299 26.22 -2.55 -6.99
N ASN A 300 25.62 -3.66 -7.48
CA ASN A 300 26.30 -4.95 -7.51
C ASN A 300 27.50 -4.96 -8.47
N HIS A 301 27.35 -4.34 -9.65
CA HIS A 301 28.43 -4.22 -10.63
C HIS A 301 29.65 -3.49 -10.05
N ILE A 302 29.45 -2.28 -9.52
CA ILE A 302 30.55 -1.50 -8.88
C ILE A 302 31.13 -2.25 -7.69
N SER A 303 30.30 -2.91 -6.87
CA SER A 303 30.79 -3.73 -5.76
C SER A 303 31.63 -4.93 -6.21
N SER A 304 31.33 -5.52 -7.39
CA SER A 304 32.06 -6.67 -7.95
C SER A 304 33.37 -6.30 -8.61
N GLN A 305 33.51 -5.04 -9.06
CA GLN A 305 34.75 -4.51 -9.61
C GLN A 305 35.76 -4.15 -8.51
N ALA A 306 35.27 -3.70 -7.35
CA ALA A 306 36.12 -3.17 -6.27
C ALA A 306 36.57 -4.18 -5.21
N ASP A 307 35.89 -5.31 -5.04
CA ASP A 307 36.19 -6.31 -4.00
C ASP A 307 35.60 -7.69 -4.33
N ALA A 308 36.41 -8.75 -4.25
CA ALA A 308 35.98 -10.14 -4.39
C ALA A 308 34.93 -10.56 -3.33
N ALA A 309 34.98 -9.99 -2.12
CA ALA A 309 33.98 -10.19 -1.08
C ALA A 309 32.80 -9.19 -1.17
N GLY A 310 32.91 -8.15 -2.00
CA GLY A 310 32.05 -6.97 -1.98
C GLY A 310 30.56 -7.29 -2.16
N PRO A 311 30.13 -7.97 -3.24
CA PRO A 311 28.72 -8.30 -3.46
C PRO A 311 28.11 -9.15 -2.34
N ALA A 312 28.87 -10.10 -1.76
CA ALA A 312 28.41 -10.84 -0.59
C ALA A 312 28.22 -9.93 0.63
N ILE A 313 29.22 -9.09 0.93
CA ILE A 313 29.16 -8.16 2.08
C ILE A 313 28.00 -7.18 1.95
N TYR A 314 27.91 -6.44 0.83
CA TYR A 314 26.90 -5.41 0.61
C TYR A 314 25.47 -5.97 0.73
N ASN A 315 25.17 -7.10 0.08
CA ASN A 315 23.83 -7.69 0.11
C ASN A 315 23.47 -8.26 1.50
N ASN A 316 24.43 -8.85 2.23
CA ASN A 316 24.15 -9.42 3.55
C ASN A 316 24.10 -8.36 4.66
N ALA A 317 24.88 -7.27 4.55
CA ALA A 317 24.74 -6.09 5.41
C ALA A 317 23.33 -5.47 5.26
N TRP A 318 22.85 -5.31 4.02
CA TRP A 318 21.49 -4.83 3.77
C TRP A 318 20.41 -5.78 4.32
N ALA A 319 20.58 -7.10 4.14
CA ALA A 319 19.66 -8.10 4.69
C ALA A 319 19.63 -8.08 6.24
N LEU A 320 20.77 -7.85 6.90
CA LEU A 320 20.86 -7.71 8.35
C LEU A 320 20.09 -6.47 8.85
N LEU A 321 20.26 -5.32 8.18
CA LEU A 321 19.49 -4.11 8.49
C LEU A 321 17.98 -4.32 8.34
N GLN A 322 17.54 -5.08 7.33
CA GLN A 322 16.11 -5.36 7.15
C GLN A 322 15.47 -6.16 8.30
N LEU A 323 16.23 -6.87 9.14
CA LEU A 323 15.67 -7.69 10.22
C LEU A 323 14.90 -6.86 11.28
N PRO A 324 15.48 -5.82 11.93
CA PRO A 324 14.76 -4.90 12.81
C PRO A 324 13.46 -4.35 12.21
N TYR A 325 13.50 -3.82 10.98
CA TYR A 325 12.32 -3.27 10.32
C TYR A 325 11.28 -4.36 9.99
N GLY A 326 11.76 -5.52 9.51
CA GLY A 326 10.93 -6.66 9.15
C GLY A 326 10.16 -7.28 10.31
N VAL A 327 10.59 -7.04 11.56
CA VAL A 327 9.89 -7.41 12.79
C VAL A 327 9.05 -6.25 13.33
N LEU A 328 9.63 -5.07 13.51
CA LEU A 328 8.99 -3.95 14.25
C LEU A 328 8.20 -3.00 13.35
N GLY A 329 8.76 -2.62 12.20
CA GLY A 329 8.11 -1.72 11.25
C GLY A 329 6.94 -2.39 10.55
N VAL A 330 7.13 -3.63 10.04
CA VAL A 330 6.08 -4.36 9.31
C VAL A 330 4.88 -4.71 10.19
N THR A 331 5.08 -5.07 11.48
CA THR A 331 3.97 -5.38 12.39
C THR A 331 3.15 -4.14 12.75
N LEU A 332 3.81 -3.03 13.09
CA LEU A 332 3.18 -1.73 13.33
C LEU A 332 2.41 -1.25 12.09
N LEU A 333 3.01 -1.34 10.91
CA LEU A 333 2.40 -0.99 9.64
C LEU A 333 1.16 -1.84 9.34
N THR A 334 1.20 -3.14 9.66
CA THR A 334 0.07 -4.07 9.50
C THR A 334 -1.07 -3.76 10.48
N ALA A 335 -0.75 -3.31 11.71
CA ALA A 335 -1.74 -2.90 12.70
C ALA A 335 -2.42 -1.56 12.35
N ILE A 336 -1.71 -0.64 11.69
CA ILE A 336 -2.23 0.69 11.32
C ILE A 336 -2.95 0.68 9.95
N MET A 337 -2.54 -0.16 9.00
CA MET A 337 -3.13 -0.19 7.65
C MET A 337 -4.67 -0.27 7.61
N PRO A 338 -5.37 -1.08 8.44
CA PRO A 338 -6.84 -1.14 8.41
C PRO A 338 -7.52 0.15 8.89
N ARG A 339 -6.87 0.95 9.74
CA ARG A 339 -7.32 2.31 10.11
C ARG A 339 -7.05 3.27 8.97
N LEU A 340 -5.80 3.28 8.49
CA LEU A 340 -5.33 4.17 7.43
C LEU A 340 -6.17 4.04 6.15
N SER A 341 -6.47 2.81 5.70
CA SER A 341 -7.36 2.54 4.57
C SER A 341 -8.81 2.96 4.82
N ARG A 342 -9.34 2.81 6.03
CA ARG A 342 -10.71 3.24 6.35
C ARG A 342 -10.83 4.76 6.38
N ASN A 343 -9.85 5.44 6.98
CA ASN A 343 -9.82 6.89 7.07
C ASN A 343 -9.58 7.51 5.68
N ALA A 344 -8.71 6.91 4.87
CA ALA A 344 -8.50 7.27 3.47
C ALA A 344 -9.75 7.07 2.60
N ALA A 345 -10.46 5.94 2.72
CA ALA A 345 -11.68 5.66 1.97
C ALA A 345 -12.89 6.54 2.39
N ASN A 346 -12.80 7.20 3.55
CA ASN A 346 -13.76 8.20 4.02
C ASN A 346 -13.32 9.64 3.70
N ASP A 347 -12.18 9.83 3.00
CA ASP A 347 -11.47 11.11 2.78
C ASP A 347 -11.14 11.92 4.06
N ASP A 348 -11.10 11.25 5.23
CA ASP A 348 -10.73 11.84 6.52
C ASP A 348 -9.22 12.11 6.60
N THR A 349 -8.82 13.16 5.88
CA THR A 349 -7.44 13.64 5.79
C THR A 349 -6.84 13.98 7.17
N PRO A 350 -7.57 14.64 8.12
CA PRO A 350 -7.09 14.81 9.49
C PRO A 350 -6.78 13.49 10.21
N ALA A 351 -7.67 12.49 10.17
CA ALA A 351 -7.41 11.19 10.81
C ALA A 351 -6.26 10.42 10.14
N VAL A 352 -6.09 10.56 8.82
CA VAL A 352 -4.92 10.02 8.08
C VAL A 352 -3.62 10.70 8.55
N VAL A 353 -3.61 12.02 8.79
CA VAL A 353 -2.43 12.74 9.30
C VAL A 353 -2.11 12.36 10.75
N ASP A 354 -3.12 12.18 11.60
CA ASP A 354 -2.91 11.78 13.00
C ASP A 354 -2.45 10.30 13.09
N ASP A 355 -2.99 9.39 12.26
CA ASP A 355 -2.51 8.00 12.12
C ASP A 355 -1.08 7.94 11.58
N LEU A 356 -0.74 8.74 10.56
CA LEU A 356 0.61 8.86 10.01
C LEU A 356 1.60 9.39 11.07
N SER A 357 1.18 10.38 11.86
CA SER A 357 1.99 10.94 12.95
C SER A 357 2.24 9.93 14.07
N ALA A 358 1.24 9.11 14.40
CA ALA A 358 1.37 8.01 15.36
C ALA A 358 2.29 6.89 14.82
N ALA A 359 2.08 6.46 13.57
CA ALA A 359 2.92 5.46 12.89
C ALA A 359 4.39 5.87 12.87
N THR A 360 4.68 7.10 12.44
CA THR A 360 6.03 7.66 12.39
C THR A 360 6.66 7.71 13.78
N ARG A 361 5.96 8.25 14.78
CA ARG A 361 6.48 8.37 16.15
C ARG A 361 6.80 7.01 16.78
N LEU A 362 5.89 6.03 16.66
CA LEU A 362 6.08 4.66 17.16
C LEU A 362 7.24 3.95 16.44
N THR A 363 7.34 4.11 15.11
CA THR A 363 8.42 3.53 14.31
C THR A 363 9.79 4.09 14.71
N MET A 364 9.87 5.40 14.95
CA MET A 364 11.11 6.06 15.37
C MET A 364 11.53 5.67 16.79
N ILE A 365 10.59 5.58 17.75
CA ILE A 365 10.84 5.06 19.10
C ILE A 365 11.42 3.64 19.05
N ALA A 366 10.94 2.80 18.12
CA ALA A 366 11.39 1.42 17.97
C ALA A 366 12.75 1.26 17.24
N LEU A 367 12.98 2.03 16.16
CA LEU A 367 14.14 1.83 15.29
C LEU A 367 15.37 2.65 15.67
N ILE A 368 15.22 3.89 16.17
CA ILE A 368 16.38 4.76 16.47
C ILE A 368 17.36 4.12 17.48
N PRO A 369 16.91 3.43 18.57
CA PRO A 369 17.83 2.73 19.47
C PRO A 369 18.64 1.64 18.74
N ILE A 370 17.99 0.92 17.82
CA ILE A 370 18.62 -0.17 17.08
C ILE A 370 19.59 0.38 16.03
N VAL A 371 19.28 1.51 15.40
CA VAL A 371 20.20 2.23 14.52
C VAL A 371 21.44 2.67 15.28
N VAL A 372 21.29 3.35 16.43
CA VAL A 372 22.44 3.78 17.24
C VAL A 372 23.25 2.57 17.73
N PHE A 373 22.60 1.46 18.09
CA PHE A 373 23.31 0.22 18.42
C PHE A 373 24.11 -0.29 17.22
N LEU A 374 23.51 -0.50 16.05
CA LEU A 374 24.19 -1.03 14.86
C LEU A 374 25.27 -0.08 14.30
N THR A 375 25.13 1.24 14.45
CA THR A 375 26.18 2.22 14.11
C THR A 375 27.40 2.13 15.02
N LEU A 376 27.24 1.72 16.29
CA LEU A 376 28.34 1.61 17.26
C LEU A 376 28.86 0.18 17.46
N ALA A 377 28.05 -0.82 17.13
CA ALA A 377 28.29 -2.23 17.40
C ALA A 377 28.34 -3.11 16.13
N GLY A 378 28.30 -2.53 14.93
CA GLY A 378 28.27 -3.28 13.68
C GLY A 378 29.42 -4.29 13.54
N PRO A 379 30.70 -3.91 13.73
CA PRO A 379 31.84 -4.84 13.70
C PRO A 379 31.64 -6.09 14.57
N GLN A 380 31.42 -5.90 15.87
CA GLN A 380 31.19 -7.02 16.81
C GLN A 380 29.93 -7.83 16.50
N VAL A 381 28.90 -7.25 15.86
CA VAL A 381 27.71 -7.96 15.36
C VAL A 381 28.05 -8.77 14.11
N GLY A 382 28.92 -8.25 13.23
CA GLY A 382 29.52 -8.98 12.12
C GLY A 382 30.25 -10.22 12.61
N ASP A 383 31.22 -10.05 13.52
CA ASP A 383 32.01 -11.14 14.10
C ASP A 383 31.12 -12.17 14.83
N ALA A 384 30.14 -11.72 15.60
CA ALA A 384 29.24 -12.59 16.36
C ALA A 384 28.39 -13.54 15.48
N LEU A 385 28.15 -13.16 14.23
CA LEU A 385 27.24 -13.84 13.29
C LEU A 385 27.97 -14.52 12.12
N PHE A 386 29.04 -13.91 11.63
CA PHE A 386 29.79 -14.31 10.43
C PHE A 386 31.26 -14.67 10.71
N GLY A 387 31.76 -14.44 11.94
CA GLY A 387 33.14 -14.72 12.39
C GLY A 387 33.48 -16.20 12.55
N TYR A 388 33.10 -17.03 11.57
CA TYR A 388 33.20 -18.48 11.60
C TYR A 388 33.64 -19.04 10.24
N ALA A 389 34.43 -20.13 10.27
CA ALA A 389 34.86 -20.87 9.08
C ALA A 389 35.45 -19.95 7.98
N ARG A 390 35.05 -20.12 6.71
CA ARG A 390 35.69 -19.49 5.54
C ARG A 390 35.39 -18.00 5.34
N PHE A 391 34.63 -17.38 6.24
CA PHE A 391 34.26 -15.95 6.17
C PHE A 391 34.75 -15.16 7.39
N ALA A 392 35.53 -15.78 8.29
CA ALA A 392 35.89 -15.16 9.57
C ALA A 392 36.68 -13.85 9.43
N GLU A 393 37.50 -13.71 8.38
CA GLU A 393 38.34 -12.53 8.12
C GLU A 393 37.53 -11.34 7.53
N ASP A 394 36.43 -11.62 6.81
CA ASP A 394 35.51 -10.61 6.25
C ASP A 394 34.37 -10.23 7.20
N ALA A 395 34.23 -10.93 8.33
CA ALA A 395 33.14 -10.71 9.28
C ALA A 395 33.16 -9.28 9.86
N GLU A 396 34.33 -8.75 10.18
CA GLU A 396 34.48 -7.37 10.65
C GLU A 396 34.14 -6.37 9.53
N ARG A 397 34.63 -6.60 8.30
CA ARG A 397 34.35 -5.75 7.11
C ARG A 397 32.84 -5.66 6.84
N LEU A 398 32.12 -6.78 6.99
CA LEU A 398 30.65 -6.81 6.93
C LEU A 398 30.00 -6.02 8.06
N GLY A 399 30.50 -6.17 9.29
CA GLY A 399 30.06 -5.39 10.44
C GLY A 399 30.30 -3.88 10.30
N GLN A 400 31.43 -3.47 9.70
CA GLN A 400 31.72 -2.08 9.37
C GLN A 400 30.72 -1.55 8.32
N ALA A 401 30.48 -2.30 7.23
CA ALA A 401 29.48 -1.94 6.23
C ALA A 401 28.06 -1.78 6.83
N VAL A 402 27.70 -2.62 7.81
CA VAL A 402 26.47 -2.46 8.62
C VAL A 402 26.48 -1.16 9.41
N SER A 403 27.56 -0.78 10.08
CA SER A 403 27.62 0.48 10.84
C SER A 403 27.48 1.72 9.97
N TRP A 404 28.19 1.78 8.83
CA TRP A 404 28.11 2.88 7.88
C TRP A 404 26.74 3.01 7.21
N SER A 405 26.00 1.91 7.04
CA SER A 405 24.67 1.91 6.42
C SER A 405 23.50 1.90 7.41
N ALA A 406 23.72 1.67 8.72
CA ALA A 406 22.66 1.49 9.71
C ALA A 406 21.64 2.64 9.77
N PHE A 407 22.07 3.88 9.54
CA PHE A 407 21.18 5.05 9.53
C PHE A 407 20.06 4.93 8.49
N THR A 408 20.25 4.16 7.41
CA THR A 408 19.28 3.90 6.33
C THR A 408 17.93 3.41 6.84
N LEU A 409 17.88 2.72 7.98
CA LEU A 409 16.64 2.18 8.53
C LEU A 409 15.59 3.24 8.86
N ILE A 410 16.01 4.45 9.24
CA ILE A 410 15.12 5.58 9.52
C ILE A 410 14.39 6.05 8.24
N PRO A 411 15.08 6.52 7.18
CA PRO A 411 14.43 6.95 5.96
C PRO A 411 13.78 5.81 5.17
N TYR A 412 14.33 4.59 5.21
CA TYR A 412 13.69 3.40 4.63
C TYR A 412 12.30 3.14 5.24
N ALA A 413 12.20 3.20 6.57
CA ALA A 413 10.93 3.05 7.26
C ALA A 413 9.94 4.18 6.94
N LEU A 414 10.42 5.44 6.88
CA LEU A 414 9.61 6.59 6.47
C LEU A 414 9.07 6.41 5.04
N VAL A 415 9.91 6.05 4.08
CA VAL A 415 9.51 5.77 2.69
C VAL A 415 8.43 4.68 2.63
N LEU A 416 8.59 3.58 3.36
CA LEU A 416 7.60 2.50 3.36
C LEU A 416 6.26 2.90 4.01
N ILE A 417 6.27 3.76 5.02
CA ILE A 417 5.05 4.37 5.58
C ILE A 417 4.41 5.31 4.53
N HIS A 418 5.19 6.19 3.89
CA HIS A 418 4.70 7.13 2.89
C HIS A 418 4.03 6.40 1.71
N LEU A 419 4.68 5.37 1.18
CA LEU A 419 4.14 4.52 0.11
C LEU A 419 2.78 3.91 0.49
N ARG A 420 2.60 3.49 1.74
CA ARG A 420 1.34 2.89 2.21
C ARG A 420 0.20 3.90 2.33
N VAL A 421 0.48 5.17 2.64
CA VAL A 421 -0.53 6.24 2.54
C VAL A 421 -0.97 6.44 1.09
N PHE A 422 -0.05 6.49 0.13
CA PHE A 422 -0.40 6.63 -1.28
C PHE A 422 -1.19 5.42 -1.82
N TYR A 423 -0.79 4.19 -1.46
CA TYR A 423 -1.57 2.99 -1.81
C TYR A 423 -2.94 2.95 -1.13
N ALA A 424 -3.09 3.47 0.10
CA ALA A 424 -4.38 3.58 0.79
C ALA A 424 -5.34 4.60 0.14
N ARG A 425 -4.82 5.55 -0.65
CA ARG A 425 -5.59 6.51 -1.46
C ARG A 425 -5.59 6.17 -2.96
N GLU A 426 -5.28 4.93 -3.33
CA GLU A 426 -5.23 4.40 -4.71
C GLU A 426 -4.25 5.13 -5.67
N GLN A 427 -3.35 5.98 -5.15
CA GLN A 427 -2.42 6.81 -5.94
C GLN A 427 -1.18 6.02 -6.38
N ALA A 428 -1.34 5.02 -7.25
CA ALA A 428 -0.29 4.08 -7.66
C ALA A 428 0.93 4.73 -8.35
N TRP A 429 0.78 5.88 -9.01
CA TRP A 429 1.87 6.56 -9.74
C TRP A 429 2.74 7.48 -8.87
N THR A 430 2.22 7.99 -7.75
CA THR A 430 2.98 8.88 -6.83
C THR A 430 4.21 8.18 -6.22
N PRO A 431 4.14 6.89 -5.80
CA PRO A 431 5.30 6.03 -5.51
C PRO A 431 6.45 6.06 -6.51
N THR A 432 6.17 6.16 -7.81
CA THR A 432 7.19 6.07 -8.86
C THR A 432 8.18 7.23 -8.80
N TRP A 433 7.74 8.43 -8.40
CA TRP A 433 8.61 9.58 -8.18
C TRP A 433 9.52 9.43 -6.96
N ILE A 434 9.05 8.75 -5.91
CA ILE A 434 9.84 8.47 -4.71
C ILE A 434 10.98 7.50 -5.03
N ILE A 435 10.69 6.37 -5.71
CA ILE A 435 11.73 5.40 -6.07
C ILE A 435 12.70 5.95 -7.12
N LEU A 436 12.24 6.77 -8.06
CA LEU A 436 13.11 7.45 -9.02
C LEU A 436 14.13 8.33 -8.29
N GLY A 437 13.69 9.17 -7.34
CA GLY A 437 14.61 10.00 -6.53
C GLY A 437 15.61 9.17 -5.71
N ILE A 438 15.16 8.08 -5.09
CA ILE A 438 16.03 7.14 -4.36
C ILE A 438 17.09 6.56 -5.29
N VAL A 439 16.69 6.07 -6.47
CA VAL A 439 17.56 5.37 -7.40
C VAL A 439 18.53 6.33 -8.10
N THR A 440 18.11 7.53 -8.50
CA THR A 440 19.01 8.55 -9.05
C THR A 440 20.10 8.92 -8.05
N VAL A 441 19.74 9.21 -6.78
CA VAL A 441 20.73 9.56 -5.75
C VAL A 441 21.61 8.36 -5.39
N LYS A 442 21.05 7.15 -5.34
CA LYS A 442 21.83 5.92 -5.14
C LYS A 442 22.85 5.71 -6.26
N ILE A 443 22.45 5.79 -7.54
CA ILE A 443 23.33 5.60 -8.69
C ILE A 443 24.46 6.63 -8.68
N ILE A 444 24.17 7.91 -8.42
CA ILE A 444 25.18 8.96 -8.31
C ILE A 444 26.16 8.64 -7.15
N GLY A 445 25.65 8.27 -5.98
CA GLY A 445 26.49 7.88 -4.84
C GLY A 445 27.33 6.63 -5.09
N SER A 446 26.79 5.62 -5.77
CA SER A 446 27.52 4.42 -6.21
C SER A 446 28.62 4.76 -7.21
N ALA A 447 28.34 5.60 -8.22
CA ALA A 447 29.30 6.00 -9.24
C ALA A 447 30.46 6.83 -8.66
N LEU A 448 30.20 7.58 -7.59
CA LEU A 448 31.21 8.32 -6.84
C LEU A 448 31.98 7.44 -5.83
N ALA A 449 31.49 6.24 -5.49
CA ALA A 449 32.10 5.42 -4.44
C ALA A 449 33.57 5.02 -4.73
N PRO A 450 33.95 4.61 -5.97
CA PRO A 450 35.36 4.36 -6.32
C PRO A 450 36.26 5.60 -6.30
N VAL A 451 35.70 6.81 -6.28
CA VAL A 451 36.44 8.09 -6.27
C VAL A 451 36.60 8.64 -4.85
N LEU A 452 35.66 8.33 -3.95
CA LEU A 452 35.75 8.70 -2.52
C LEU A 452 36.50 7.67 -1.67
N ALA A 453 36.48 6.40 -2.07
CA ALA A 453 37.20 5.32 -1.40
C ALA A 453 38.70 5.38 -1.73
N SER A 454 39.57 5.19 -0.72
CA SER A 454 41.02 5.04 -0.95
C SER A 454 41.43 3.60 -1.28
N ASN A 455 40.65 2.61 -0.80
CA ASN A 455 40.86 1.17 -0.97
C ASN A 455 39.53 0.50 -1.38
N GLY A 456 39.59 -0.66 -2.05
CA GLY A 456 38.40 -1.45 -2.44
C GLY A 456 37.41 -1.71 -1.29
N ASP A 457 37.92 -2.09 -0.12
CA ASP A 457 37.19 -2.24 1.15
C ASP A 457 36.21 -1.09 1.46
N GLN A 458 36.65 0.15 1.21
CA GLN A 458 35.88 1.34 1.54
C GLN A 458 34.76 1.57 0.53
N VAL A 459 34.89 1.09 -0.72
CA VAL A 459 33.83 1.19 -1.74
C VAL A 459 32.55 0.51 -1.24
N VAL A 460 32.67 -0.65 -0.61
CA VAL A 460 31.53 -1.42 -0.06
C VAL A 460 30.81 -0.65 1.05
N MET A 461 31.56 0.03 1.93
CA MET A 461 31.00 0.88 3.00
C MET A 461 30.33 2.14 2.44
N VAL A 462 30.97 2.81 1.49
CA VAL A 462 30.44 4.01 0.81
C VAL A 462 29.19 3.66 -0.02
N LEU A 463 29.13 2.47 -0.63
CA LEU A 463 27.95 1.96 -1.34
C LEU A 463 26.75 1.70 -0.41
N GLY A 464 27.02 1.20 0.80
CA GLY A 464 26.03 1.11 1.88
C GLY A 464 25.52 2.50 2.31
N ALA A 465 26.42 3.46 2.51
CA ALA A 465 26.06 4.83 2.85
C ALA A 465 25.28 5.54 1.72
N ALA A 466 25.68 5.36 0.46
CA ALA A 466 25.00 5.90 -0.72
C ALA A 466 23.55 5.39 -0.84
N THR A 467 23.31 4.13 -0.48
CA THR A 467 21.96 3.56 -0.37
C THR A 467 21.13 4.28 0.71
N GLY A 468 21.75 4.60 1.84
CA GLY A 468 21.14 5.41 2.91
C GLY A 468 20.82 6.84 2.52
N VAL A 469 21.72 7.52 1.80
CA VAL A 469 21.48 8.87 1.25
C VAL A 469 20.37 8.84 0.20
N GLY A 470 20.32 7.80 -0.64
CA GLY A 470 19.23 7.54 -1.58
C GLY A 470 17.86 7.44 -0.88
N PHE A 471 17.74 6.57 0.14
CA PHE A 471 16.50 6.49 0.92
C PHE A 471 16.18 7.80 1.65
N THR A 472 17.17 8.55 2.15
CA THR A 472 16.96 9.88 2.74
C THR A 472 16.33 10.87 1.75
N ALA A 473 16.83 10.92 0.51
CA ALA A 473 16.21 11.72 -0.56
C ALA A 473 14.76 11.26 -0.83
N GLY A 474 14.51 9.95 -0.87
CA GLY A 474 13.17 9.38 -0.96
C GLY A 474 12.23 9.77 0.19
N ALA A 475 12.74 9.84 1.42
CA ALA A 475 11.97 10.25 2.59
C ALA A 475 11.57 11.74 2.49
N PHE A 476 12.48 12.62 2.05
CA PHE A 476 12.16 14.03 1.79
C PHE A 476 11.17 14.20 0.63
N ILE A 477 11.37 13.51 -0.51
CA ILE A 477 10.46 13.55 -1.66
C ILE A 477 9.07 13.04 -1.26
N GLY A 478 8.99 11.91 -0.57
CA GLY A 478 7.73 11.35 -0.08
C GLY A 478 7.03 12.26 0.93
N GLY A 479 7.78 12.88 1.86
CA GLY A 479 7.24 13.86 2.82
C GLY A 479 6.70 15.12 2.14
N TYR A 480 7.39 15.64 1.13
CA TYR A 480 6.93 16.77 0.32
C TYR A 480 5.66 16.43 -0.49
N LEU A 481 5.63 15.26 -1.14
CA LEU A 481 4.46 14.77 -1.86
C LEU A 481 3.26 14.54 -0.93
N LEU A 482 3.49 14.07 0.30
CA LEU A 482 2.46 13.93 1.33
C LEU A 482 1.94 15.28 1.81
N HIS A 483 2.84 16.24 2.10
CA HIS A 483 2.45 17.60 2.48
C HIS A 483 1.59 18.26 1.39
N ARG A 484 1.93 18.06 0.12
CA ARG A 484 1.12 18.51 -1.03
C ARG A 484 -0.21 17.76 -1.21
N SER A 485 -0.34 16.54 -0.67
CA SER A 485 -1.53 15.65 -0.83
C SER A 485 -2.48 15.66 0.39
N LEU A 486 -1.99 16.09 1.56
CA LEU A 486 -2.72 16.08 2.84
C LEU A 486 -2.75 17.45 3.56
N GLY A 487 -1.93 18.43 3.16
CA GLY A 487 -1.77 19.69 3.87
C GLY A 487 -0.77 19.59 5.03
N ASP A 488 -0.98 20.38 6.10
CA ASP A 488 -0.11 20.34 7.28
C ASP A 488 -0.11 18.95 7.94
N LEU A 489 1.08 18.35 8.04
CA LEU A 489 1.30 17.03 8.63
C LEU A 489 1.46 17.09 10.16
N ARG A 490 1.38 18.26 10.81
CA ARG A 490 1.43 18.46 12.29
C ARG A 490 2.68 17.90 12.98
N MET A 491 3.77 17.71 12.22
CA MET A 491 4.94 16.92 12.64
C MET A 491 5.79 17.52 13.78
N ALA A 492 5.50 18.73 14.27
CA ALA A 492 6.27 19.39 15.34
C ALA A 492 6.39 18.53 16.62
N ASN A 493 5.28 17.93 17.06
CA ASN A 493 5.25 17.04 18.23
C ASN A 493 6.02 15.72 17.99
N VAL A 494 6.02 15.23 16.73
CA VAL A 494 6.77 14.04 16.32
C VAL A 494 8.27 14.33 16.35
N GLY A 495 8.70 15.48 15.80
CA GLY A 495 10.09 15.93 15.80
C GLY A 495 10.68 16.05 17.22
N HIS A 496 9.99 16.74 18.13
CA HIS A 496 10.43 16.85 19.53
C HIS A 496 10.53 15.49 20.24
N THR A 497 9.64 14.53 19.92
CA THR A 497 9.75 13.15 20.43
C THR A 497 10.97 12.45 19.85
N ILE A 498 11.20 12.55 18.53
CA ILE A 498 12.38 11.99 17.85
C ILE A 498 13.68 12.54 18.48
N THR A 499 13.79 13.84 18.74
CA THR A 499 14.98 14.42 19.40
C THR A 499 15.24 13.78 20.78
N ARG A 500 14.20 13.57 21.60
CA ARG A 500 14.35 12.87 22.90
C ARG A 500 14.78 11.41 22.75
N VAL A 501 14.25 10.69 21.76
CA VAL A 501 14.65 9.30 21.45
C VAL A 501 16.11 9.24 20.98
N VAL A 502 16.54 10.15 20.09
CA VAL A 502 17.92 10.24 19.60
C VAL A 502 18.88 10.52 20.76
N LEU A 503 18.61 11.53 21.58
CA LEU A 503 19.45 11.88 22.73
C LEU A 503 19.54 10.75 23.75
N SER A 504 18.42 10.09 24.07
CA SER A 504 18.39 8.94 24.98
C SER A 504 19.16 7.73 24.43
N SER A 505 19.06 7.49 23.11
CA SER A 505 19.78 6.40 22.43
C SER A 505 21.28 6.69 22.35
N ALA A 506 21.67 7.92 22.03
CA ALA A 506 23.07 8.35 22.00
C ALA A 506 23.72 8.27 23.39
N ALA A 507 23.00 8.64 24.45
CA ALA A 507 23.46 8.46 25.82
C ALA A 507 23.59 6.96 26.20
N GLY A 508 22.64 6.11 25.80
CA GLY A 508 22.75 4.65 25.95
C GLY A 508 23.96 4.06 25.20
N GLY A 509 24.22 4.53 23.98
CA GLY A 509 25.40 4.16 23.19
C GLY A 509 26.72 4.63 23.81
N ALA A 510 26.76 5.84 24.38
CA ALA A 510 27.94 6.34 25.10
C ALA A 510 28.23 5.49 26.36
N VAL A 511 27.21 5.15 27.15
CA VAL A 511 27.38 4.26 28.32
C VAL A 511 27.80 2.85 27.89
N MET A 512 27.24 2.33 26.78
CA MET A 512 27.67 1.06 26.20
C MET A 512 29.16 1.04 25.87
N LEU A 513 29.68 2.06 25.16
CA LEU A 513 31.09 2.17 24.80
C LEU A 513 32.00 2.32 26.04
N ILE A 514 31.54 3.04 27.07
CA ILE A 514 32.27 3.15 28.34
C ILE A 514 32.35 1.78 29.03
N VAL A 515 31.23 1.06 29.14
CA VAL A 515 31.20 -0.26 29.80
C VAL A 515 32.01 -1.30 29.03
N ASP A 516 31.91 -1.34 27.70
CA ASP A 516 32.70 -2.21 26.83
C ASP A 516 34.21 -2.03 27.03
N LYS A 517 34.66 -0.77 27.07
CA LYS A 517 36.06 -0.40 27.27
C LYS A 517 36.55 -0.61 28.71
N VAL A 518 35.73 -0.33 29.72
CA VAL A 518 36.08 -0.48 31.14
C VAL A 518 36.13 -1.94 31.58
N LEU A 519 35.18 -2.78 31.12
CA LEU A 519 35.22 -4.23 31.35
C LEU A 519 36.22 -4.95 30.44
N GLY A 520 36.75 -4.27 29.41
CA GLY A 520 37.70 -4.84 28.46
C GLY A 520 37.09 -5.94 27.59
N LEU A 521 35.80 -5.84 27.25
CA LEU A 521 35.07 -6.93 26.59
C LEU A 521 35.62 -7.29 25.20
N HIS A 522 36.39 -6.41 24.56
CA HIS A 522 37.13 -6.75 23.34
C HIS A 522 37.99 -8.02 23.52
N ARG A 523 38.55 -8.26 24.72
CA ARG A 523 39.37 -9.45 25.00
C ARG A 523 38.59 -10.76 24.89
N LEU A 524 37.25 -10.73 24.97
CA LEU A 524 36.40 -11.88 24.68
C LEU A 524 36.39 -12.16 23.17
N SER A 525 36.25 -11.12 22.32
CA SER A 525 36.43 -11.24 20.87
C SER A 525 37.82 -11.82 20.56
N ASP A 526 38.89 -11.22 21.07
CA ASP A 526 40.26 -11.61 20.73
C ASP A 526 40.60 -13.06 21.15
N SER A 527 40.06 -13.53 22.28
CA SER A 527 40.39 -14.87 22.83
C SER A 527 39.46 -15.99 22.38
N LEU A 528 38.20 -15.69 22.02
CA LEU A 528 37.19 -16.69 21.67
C LEU A 528 36.60 -16.51 20.27
N HIS A 529 36.99 -15.48 19.52
CA HIS A 529 36.48 -15.13 18.18
C HIS A 529 34.94 -14.97 18.20
N GLY A 530 34.21 -15.42 17.18
CA GLY A 530 32.75 -15.23 17.04
C GLY A 530 31.91 -15.49 18.31
N PRO A 531 32.09 -16.60 19.04
CA PRO A 531 31.44 -16.84 20.34
C PRO A 531 31.72 -15.78 21.41
N GLY A 532 32.94 -15.23 21.45
CA GLY A 532 33.29 -14.12 22.33
C GLY A 532 32.63 -12.81 21.92
N SER A 533 32.63 -12.52 20.62
CA SER A 533 31.90 -11.38 20.04
C SER A 533 30.39 -11.49 20.30
N PHE A 534 29.80 -12.68 20.27
CA PHE A 534 28.39 -12.91 20.60
C PHE A 534 28.07 -12.56 22.06
N ILE A 535 28.90 -13.00 23.02
CA ILE A 535 28.77 -12.64 24.44
C ILE A 535 28.90 -11.12 24.62
N ARG A 536 29.88 -10.49 23.97
CA ARG A 536 30.09 -9.03 23.96
C ARG A 536 28.85 -8.29 23.41
N VAL A 537 28.28 -8.74 22.30
CA VAL A 537 27.04 -8.21 21.70
C VAL A 537 25.84 -8.34 22.65
N VAL A 538 25.68 -9.46 23.36
CA VAL A 538 24.61 -9.62 24.35
C VAL A 538 24.77 -8.67 25.54
N ILE A 539 25.98 -8.54 26.10
CA ILE A 539 26.24 -7.63 27.23
C ILE A 539 26.05 -6.16 26.81
N THR A 540 26.65 -5.75 25.69
CA THR A 540 26.58 -4.36 25.20
C THR A 540 25.16 -3.97 24.79
N SER A 541 24.39 -4.85 24.14
CA SER A 541 22.99 -4.57 23.81
C SER A 541 22.10 -4.43 25.06
N LEU A 542 22.26 -5.29 26.07
CA LEU A 542 21.52 -5.17 27.33
C LEU A 542 21.81 -3.84 28.04
N VAL A 543 23.08 -3.40 28.07
CA VAL A 543 23.48 -2.10 28.62
C VAL A 543 22.89 -0.95 27.79
N MET A 544 23.07 -0.97 26.46
CA MET A 544 22.62 0.09 25.55
C MET A 544 21.11 0.29 25.64
N PHE A 545 20.33 -0.77 25.39
CA PHE A 545 18.86 -0.68 25.40
C PHE A 545 18.32 -0.44 26.81
N GLY A 546 18.91 -1.02 27.84
CA GLY A 546 18.51 -0.78 29.23
C GLY A 546 18.63 0.69 29.64
N VAL A 547 19.77 1.32 29.32
CA VAL A 547 19.99 2.76 29.56
C VAL A 547 19.10 3.61 28.65
N ALA A 548 19.02 3.31 27.35
CA ALA A 548 18.24 4.09 26.40
C ALA A 548 16.73 4.11 26.76
N PHE A 549 16.13 2.96 27.03
CA PHE A 549 14.71 2.90 27.45
C PHE A 549 14.49 3.46 28.86
N GLY A 550 15.46 3.31 29.77
CA GLY A 550 15.43 3.97 31.08
C GLY A 550 15.38 5.50 30.97
N LEU A 551 16.23 6.08 30.12
CA LEU A 551 16.24 7.51 29.82
C LEU A 551 14.99 7.98 29.08
N MET A 552 14.43 7.19 28.14
CA MET A 552 13.16 7.53 27.48
C MET A 552 11.97 7.53 28.44
N ARG A 553 11.95 6.61 29.43
CA ARG A 553 10.97 6.62 30.52
C ARG A 553 11.12 7.85 31.40
N LEU A 554 12.35 8.22 31.76
CA LEU A 554 12.66 9.41 32.56
C LEU A 554 12.31 10.71 31.80
N ALA A 555 12.52 10.74 30.49
CA ALA A 555 12.14 11.82 29.58
C ALA A 555 10.63 11.91 29.30
N GLY A 556 9.81 11.08 29.97
CA GLY A 556 8.35 11.15 29.94
C GLY A 556 7.71 10.81 28.60
N ILE A 557 8.35 9.99 27.76
CA ILE A 557 7.77 9.57 26.47
C ILE A 557 6.52 8.69 26.74
N PRO A 558 5.29 9.14 26.40
CA PRO A 558 4.06 8.49 26.87
C PRO A 558 3.94 7.02 26.46
N GLU A 559 4.39 6.68 25.25
CA GLU A 559 4.39 5.33 24.71
C GLU A 559 5.27 4.38 25.53
N ILE A 560 6.47 4.82 25.94
CA ILE A 560 7.40 4.04 26.77
C ILE A 560 6.87 3.90 28.20
N VAL A 561 6.27 4.96 28.76
CA VAL A 561 5.62 4.89 30.07
C VAL A 561 4.47 3.86 30.03
N ALA A 562 3.59 3.92 29.03
CA ALA A 562 2.49 2.97 28.87
C ALA A 562 2.97 1.51 28.72
N ILE A 563 4.02 1.27 27.92
CA ILE A 563 4.62 -0.07 27.77
C ILE A 563 5.19 -0.57 29.10
N THR A 564 5.95 0.26 29.83
CA THR A 564 6.54 -0.16 31.12
C THR A 564 5.49 -0.42 32.20
N VAL A 565 4.36 0.30 32.21
CA VAL A 565 3.21 0.03 33.10
C VAL A 565 2.46 -1.25 32.71
N ALA A 566 2.30 -1.53 31.41
CA ALA A 566 1.69 -2.78 30.95
C ALA A 566 2.56 -4.00 31.33
N ILE A 567 3.88 -3.88 31.23
CA ILE A 567 4.84 -4.91 31.64
C ILE A 567 4.86 -5.05 33.18
N SER A 568 4.91 -3.97 33.96
CA SER A 568 4.87 -4.06 35.43
C SER A 568 3.58 -4.67 35.96
N ARG A 569 2.45 -4.43 35.29
CA ARG A 569 1.16 -5.07 35.58
C ARG A 569 1.18 -6.57 35.27
N LYS A 570 1.72 -6.98 34.12
CA LYS A 570 1.88 -8.42 33.79
C LYS A 570 2.87 -9.16 34.69
N LEU A 571 3.84 -8.46 35.28
CA LEU A 571 4.80 -9.01 36.25
C LEU A 571 4.33 -8.91 37.71
N GLY A 572 3.13 -8.38 37.99
CA GLY A 572 2.59 -8.23 39.34
C GLY A 572 3.29 -7.18 40.22
N ILE A 573 4.15 -6.34 39.65
CA ILE A 573 4.97 -5.35 40.37
C ILE A 573 4.14 -4.11 40.76
N THR A 574 3.15 -3.77 39.94
CA THR A 574 2.14 -2.73 40.25
C THR A 574 0.82 -3.40 40.60
N PRO A 575 0.08 -2.91 41.62
CA PRO A 575 -1.23 -3.46 41.99
C PRO A 575 -2.18 -3.57 40.78
N PRO A 576 -3.07 -4.59 40.74
CA PRO A 576 -4.15 -4.60 39.77
C PRO A 576 -5.03 -3.37 39.95
N ALA A 577 -5.64 -2.90 38.86
CA ALA A 577 -6.76 -1.98 38.98
C ALA A 577 -7.89 -2.69 39.76
N PRO A 578 -8.74 -1.97 40.53
CA PRO A 578 -9.90 -2.58 41.15
C PRO A 578 -10.75 -3.27 40.08
N ASP A 579 -11.14 -4.51 40.35
CA ASP A 579 -11.95 -5.28 39.39
C ASP A 579 -13.33 -4.63 39.26
N LEU A 580 -13.68 -4.28 38.03
CA LEU A 580 -14.96 -3.65 37.69
C LEU A 580 -15.99 -4.67 37.15
N GLY A 581 -15.66 -5.97 37.12
CA GLY A 581 -16.56 -7.04 36.67
C GLY A 581 -16.90 -6.96 35.18
N LEU A 582 -15.97 -6.44 34.35
CA LEU A 582 -16.21 -6.15 32.93
C LEU A 582 -15.78 -7.27 31.97
N ASP A 583 -14.99 -8.24 32.45
CA ASP A 583 -14.38 -9.31 31.64
C ASP A 583 -14.99 -10.70 31.90
N GLU A 584 -16.00 -10.83 32.77
CA GLU A 584 -16.76 -12.08 32.90
C GLU A 584 -17.65 -12.29 31.65
N PRO A 585 -17.62 -13.47 31.00
CA PRO A 585 -18.55 -13.78 29.92
C PRO A 585 -19.94 -13.98 30.51
N VAL A 586 -20.92 -13.19 30.04
CA VAL A 586 -22.33 -13.42 30.36
C VAL A 586 -22.75 -14.76 29.75
N GLU A 587 -22.88 -15.80 30.57
CA GLU A 587 -23.42 -17.09 30.14
C GLU A 587 -24.91 -16.95 29.76
N ASP A 588 -25.35 -17.72 28.76
CA ASP A 588 -26.72 -17.71 28.22
C ASP A 588 -27.75 -18.36 29.16
N GLU A 589 -27.90 -17.88 30.40
CA GLU A 589 -28.92 -18.38 31.34
C GLU A 589 -30.33 -17.80 31.07
N TYR A 590 -30.81 -17.93 29.83
CA TYR A 590 -32.22 -17.71 29.49
C TYR A 590 -33.06 -18.98 29.73
N ALA A 591 -32.99 -19.52 30.94
CA ALA A 591 -33.94 -20.52 31.42
C ALA A 591 -35.27 -19.83 31.79
N THR A 592 -36.36 -20.17 31.10
CA THR A 592 -37.64 -19.46 31.17
C THR A 592 -38.39 -19.65 32.51
N GLN A 593 -37.93 -19.00 33.58
CA GLN A 593 -38.69 -18.94 34.84
C GLN A 593 -39.93 -18.04 34.68
N ILE A 594 -41.10 -18.66 34.66
CA ILE A 594 -42.40 -17.98 34.66
C ILE A 594 -42.63 -17.36 36.04
N LEU A 595 -42.24 -16.10 36.21
CA LEU A 595 -42.49 -15.35 37.44
C LEU A 595 -44.01 -15.21 37.67
N ARG A 596 -44.46 -15.67 38.84
CA ARG A 596 -45.85 -15.54 39.28
C ARG A 596 -46.19 -14.08 39.51
N ARG A 597 -47.36 -13.66 39.01
CA ARG A 597 -47.96 -12.34 39.29
C ARG A 597 -48.15 -12.16 40.81
N PRO A 598 -47.62 -11.10 41.44
CA PRO A 598 -47.96 -10.74 42.82
C PRO A 598 -49.32 -10.03 42.88
N ASP A 599 -50.05 -10.19 43.98
CA ASP A 599 -51.36 -9.58 44.20
C ASP A 599 -51.28 -8.11 44.70
N PRO A 600 -52.30 -7.27 44.42
CA PRO A 600 -52.17 -5.81 44.50
C PRO A 600 -52.55 -5.20 45.86
N TYR A 601 -52.05 -5.73 46.99
CA TYR A 601 -52.34 -5.18 48.32
C TYR A 601 -51.14 -5.18 49.29
N LEU A 602 -50.39 -4.09 49.29
CA LEU A 602 -49.77 -3.48 50.49
C LEU A 602 -49.37 -2.04 50.13
N ALA A 603 -49.38 -1.11 51.09
CA ALA A 603 -49.42 0.33 50.80
C ALA A 603 -48.59 1.20 51.76
N TYR A 604 -48.21 2.38 51.26
CA TYR A 604 -47.63 3.54 51.95
C TYR A 604 -46.36 3.34 52.80
N SER A 605 -45.29 4.08 52.45
CA SER A 605 -44.74 5.13 53.33
C SER A 605 -43.68 6.00 52.66
N HIS A 606 -43.67 7.28 53.04
CA HIS A 606 -42.64 8.31 52.84
C HIS A 606 -42.10 8.64 51.43
N TYR A 607 -42.32 9.89 51.05
CA TYR A 607 -41.57 10.64 50.05
C TYR A 607 -40.51 11.47 50.81
N ASP A 608 -39.27 11.54 50.33
CA ASP A 608 -38.25 12.46 50.84
C ASP A 608 -37.68 13.29 49.67
N PRO A 609 -37.89 14.63 49.63
CA PRO A 609 -37.69 15.43 48.42
C PRO A 609 -36.26 15.99 48.25
N MET A 610 -35.22 15.27 48.67
CA MET A 610 -33.82 15.73 48.60
C MET A 610 -32.82 14.66 48.14
N ASP A 611 -32.84 14.30 46.85
CA ASP A 611 -31.62 13.79 46.19
C ASP A 611 -31.62 13.96 44.66
N ALA A 612 -31.42 15.19 44.19
CA ALA A 612 -31.22 15.50 42.77
C ALA A 612 -29.78 15.19 42.31
N GLN A 613 -29.24 14.01 42.67
CA GLN A 613 -27.86 13.65 42.35
C GLN A 613 -27.69 13.51 40.83
N THR A 614 -26.82 14.36 40.27
CA THR A 614 -26.47 14.30 38.86
C THR A 614 -25.55 13.09 38.66
N MET A 615 -26.11 11.97 38.22
CA MET A 615 -25.37 10.73 37.99
C MET A 615 -24.49 10.86 36.73
N VAL A 616 -23.36 11.56 36.87
CA VAL A 616 -22.34 11.72 35.83
C VAL A 616 -21.69 10.37 35.58
N LEU A 617 -22.10 9.70 34.50
CA LEU A 617 -21.35 8.57 33.93
C LEU A 617 -19.94 9.07 33.58
N PRO A 618 -18.87 8.47 34.12
CA PRO A 618 -17.51 8.92 33.83
C PRO A 618 -17.20 8.68 32.35
N VAL A 619 -16.99 9.76 31.60
CA VAL A 619 -16.54 9.68 30.21
C VAL A 619 -15.11 9.17 30.21
N ILE A 620 -14.94 7.87 29.96
CA ILE A 620 -13.62 7.24 29.80
C ILE A 620 -12.94 7.86 28.57
N ARG A 621 -12.12 8.88 28.81
CA ARG A 621 -11.11 9.35 27.86
C ARG A 621 -9.88 8.47 28.03
N SER A 622 -9.31 7.97 26.94
CA SER A 622 -8.10 7.14 26.98
C SER A 622 -6.86 7.88 27.52
N ASN A 623 -6.90 9.22 27.54
CA ASN A 623 -5.76 10.10 27.81
C ASN A 623 -6.07 11.07 28.96
N ALA A 624 -6.32 10.56 30.16
CA ALA A 624 -6.38 11.35 31.39
C ALA A 624 -5.46 10.71 32.44
N VAL A 625 -4.37 11.39 32.79
CA VAL A 625 -3.45 10.99 33.86
C VAL A 625 -3.74 11.90 35.05
N ASP A 626 -4.35 11.33 36.10
CA ASP A 626 -4.50 12.05 37.36
C ASP A 626 -3.17 12.13 38.12
N ILE A 627 -2.93 13.28 38.75
CA ILE A 627 -1.75 13.55 39.58
C ILE A 627 -2.25 13.84 40.99
N THR A 628 -2.12 12.88 41.91
CA THR A 628 -2.56 13.05 43.31
C THR A 628 -1.53 12.55 44.32
N GLY A 629 -1.17 13.44 45.25
CA GLY A 629 -0.39 13.13 46.46
C GLY A 629 0.94 13.91 46.56
N VAL A 630 1.31 14.48 47.72
CA VAL A 630 0.59 14.68 48.99
C VAL A 630 1.19 15.93 49.68
N GLY A 631 0.41 16.76 50.38
CA GLY A 631 0.98 17.79 51.28
C GLY A 631 0.09 18.98 51.66
N GLU A 632 -0.60 18.86 52.80
CA GLU A 632 -0.99 19.90 53.79
C GLU A 632 -1.73 21.21 53.38
N PHE A 633 -2.80 21.52 54.12
CA PHE A 633 -3.50 22.83 54.16
C PHE A 633 -2.97 23.68 55.34
N PRO A 634 -3.05 25.02 55.29
CA PRO A 634 -4.17 25.69 55.97
C PRO A 634 -4.69 27.02 55.35
N TYR A 635 -5.93 27.38 55.71
CA TYR A 635 -6.55 28.72 55.60
C TYR A 635 -6.02 29.68 56.72
N PRO A 636 -6.36 31.01 56.83
CA PRO A 636 -7.45 31.80 56.20
C PRO A 636 -7.14 33.29 55.79
N VAL A 637 -8.19 34.05 55.40
CA VAL A 637 -8.34 35.55 55.29
C VAL A 637 -7.45 36.32 54.26
N ARG A 638 -7.79 37.53 53.73
CA ARG A 638 -8.94 38.46 53.87
C ARG A 638 -9.24 39.24 52.56
N GLN A 639 -10.42 39.88 52.49
CA GLN A 639 -11.04 40.66 51.39
C GLN A 639 -10.25 41.89 50.87
N ARG A 640 -10.50 42.26 49.60
CA ARG A 640 -11.16 43.52 49.10
C ARG A 640 -11.28 43.43 47.56
N SER A 641 -12.42 43.67 46.89
CA SER A 641 -13.33 44.83 46.77
C SER A 641 -12.90 45.88 45.73
N THR A 642 -13.89 46.47 45.06
CA THR A 642 -13.78 47.35 43.88
C THR A 642 -13.54 48.84 44.21
N SER A 643 -13.48 49.67 43.15
CA SER A 643 -13.42 51.15 43.10
C SER A 643 -12.04 51.82 43.29
N GLY A 644 -11.83 52.93 42.56
CA GLY A 644 -10.57 53.68 42.49
C GLY A 644 -10.39 54.35 41.11
N GLU A 645 -10.98 55.53 40.92
CA GLU A 645 -11.01 56.29 39.66
C GLU A 645 -10.22 57.62 39.80
N PHE A 646 -10.03 58.33 38.67
CA PHE A 646 -9.61 59.75 38.49
C PHE A 646 -8.13 60.15 38.30
N ALA A 647 -8.00 61.25 37.53
CA ALA A 647 -6.82 62.06 37.17
C ALA A 647 -5.73 61.41 36.28
N GLY A 648 -5.43 61.88 35.05
CA GLY A 648 -6.12 62.85 34.18
C GLY A 648 -5.30 64.09 33.78
N VAL A 649 -4.94 64.19 32.50
CA VAL A 649 -4.52 65.42 31.78
C VAL A 649 -5.03 65.32 30.34
N ALA A 650 -5.46 66.43 29.72
CA ALA A 650 -5.91 66.47 28.32
C ALA A 650 -5.52 67.79 27.63
N THR A 651 -5.09 67.71 26.37
CA THR A 651 -4.87 68.86 25.48
C THR A 651 -5.02 68.47 24.01
N HIS A 652 -5.89 69.19 23.28
CA HIS A 652 -5.99 69.47 21.82
C HIS A 652 -5.62 68.37 20.77
N GLN A 653 -6.45 67.99 19.77
CA GLN A 653 -7.29 68.76 18.81
C GLN A 653 -6.50 69.25 17.57
N GLY A 654 -6.95 68.84 16.37
CA GLY A 654 -6.44 69.28 15.07
C GLY A 654 -7.13 68.56 13.89
N GLU A 655 -7.35 69.26 12.77
CA GLU A 655 -8.10 68.78 11.59
C GLU A 655 -7.20 68.68 10.33
N GLY A 656 -7.64 67.89 9.34
CA GLY A 656 -7.40 68.15 7.91
C GLY A 656 -6.06 67.72 7.27
N GLY A 657 -6.14 67.13 6.08
CA GLY A 657 -5.01 67.06 5.12
C GLY A 657 -4.98 68.30 4.20
N PRO A 658 -3.99 68.46 3.30
CA PRO A 658 -4.30 68.25 1.86
C PRO A 658 -3.14 67.98 0.85
N ARG A 659 -3.46 67.39 -0.33
CA ARG A 659 -2.92 67.69 -1.70
C ARG A 659 -1.40 67.40 -1.97
N VAL A 660 -0.82 67.34 -3.19
CA VAL A 660 -1.28 67.31 -4.63
C VAL A 660 -0.23 66.52 -5.50
N SER A 661 -0.33 66.54 -6.84
CA SER A 661 0.14 65.55 -7.83
C SER A 661 1.22 65.99 -8.87
N ASP A 662 1.59 65.03 -9.74
CA ASP A 662 1.96 65.13 -11.19
C ASP A 662 3.43 65.06 -11.71
N ASP A 663 3.53 64.57 -12.97
CA ASP A 663 4.63 64.56 -13.97
C ASP A 663 5.93 63.74 -13.72
N ALA A 664 6.73 63.28 -14.71
CA ALA A 664 6.60 62.99 -16.17
C ALA A 664 7.93 62.34 -16.70
N VAL A 665 8.17 61.80 -17.92
CA VAL A 665 7.46 61.09 -19.03
C VAL A 665 8.55 60.54 -20.01
N GLY A 666 8.37 59.39 -20.70
CA GLY A 666 9.06 59.12 -22.00
C GLY A 666 9.42 57.68 -22.43
N GLY A 667 9.13 57.32 -23.70
CA GLY A 667 9.76 56.19 -24.44
C GLY A 667 8.81 55.11 -25.02
N VAL A 668 8.72 55.00 -26.36
CA VAL A 668 7.81 54.11 -27.14
C VAL A 668 8.49 53.74 -28.49
N PRO A 669 8.45 52.46 -28.98
CA PRO A 669 7.49 52.07 -30.04
C PRO A 669 6.94 50.62 -29.97
N ALA A 670 5.84 50.38 -30.70
CA ALA A 670 5.12 49.11 -30.91
C ALA A 670 5.32 48.60 -32.38
N PRO A 671 4.45 47.84 -33.11
CA PRO A 671 3.03 47.46 -32.96
C PRO A 671 2.86 45.91 -32.76
N GLU A 672 1.82 45.11 -33.11
CA GLU A 672 0.62 45.21 -34.00
C GLU A 672 -0.58 44.34 -33.52
N SER A 673 -1.78 44.74 -33.99
CA SER A 673 -2.91 43.99 -34.62
C SER A 673 -3.32 42.56 -34.21
N ALA A 674 -4.61 42.14 -34.31
CA ALA A 674 -5.81 42.73 -34.94
C ALA A 674 -7.12 42.42 -34.17
N ALA A 675 -8.28 42.86 -34.67
CA ALA A 675 -9.63 42.71 -34.09
C ALA A 675 -10.66 42.13 -35.10
N ASP A 676 -11.97 42.17 -34.76
CA ASP A 676 -13.21 42.00 -35.58
C ASP A 676 -14.16 40.84 -35.14
N THR A 677 -15.49 40.85 -35.32
CA THR A 677 -16.52 41.90 -35.61
C THR A 677 -17.94 41.40 -35.23
N ALA A 678 -18.88 42.34 -34.99
CA ALA A 678 -20.37 42.22 -35.10
C ALA A 678 -21.12 41.14 -34.25
N GLY A 679 -22.41 41.28 -33.93
CA GLY A 679 -23.38 42.37 -34.14
C GLY A 679 -24.66 42.10 -33.29
N GLY A 680 -25.58 43.07 -33.16
CA GLY A 680 -26.76 42.94 -32.29
C GLY A 680 -28.05 43.54 -32.87
N LEU A 681 -29.15 43.51 -32.11
CA LEU A 681 -30.43 44.17 -32.42
C LEU A 681 -31.29 44.33 -31.15
N SER A 682 -32.18 45.33 -31.13
CA SER A 682 -33.04 45.72 -30.00
C SER A 682 -34.27 46.49 -30.50
N THR A 683 -35.43 46.33 -29.83
CA THR A 683 -36.64 47.20 -29.83
C THR A 683 -37.73 46.54 -28.94
N ASP A 684 -38.64 47.24 -28.25
CA ASP A 684 -38.56 48.58 -27.66
C ASP A 684 -39.61 48.79 -26.53
N VAL A 685 -39.60 49.96 -25.87
CA VAL A 685 -40.46 50.33 -24.71
C VAL A 685 -41.71 51.14 -25.15
N PRO A 686 -42.69 51.42 -24.25
CA PRO A 686 -43.07 52.84 -24.05
C PRO A 686 -43.50 53.24 -22.62
N ARG A 687 -43.59 54.55 -22.37
CA ARG A 687 -44.15 55.18 -21.14
C ARG A 687 -44.74 56.58 -21.44
N ALA A 688 -45.85 56.92 -20.76
CA ALA A 688 -46.42 58.26 -20.51
C ALA A 688 -47.22 59.04 -21.60
N ALA A 689 -48.50 59.26 -21.29
CA ALA A 689 -49.24 60.54 -21.18
C ALA A 689 -49.48 61.50 -22.39
N GLY A 690 -50.66 62.16 -22.35
CA GLY A 690 -51.18 63.16 -23.31
C GLY A 690 -52.32 62.60 -24.20
N GLU A 691 -53.44 63.29 -24.50
CA GLU A 691 -53.92 64.62 -24.07
C GLU A 691 -55.47 64.75 -24.20
N GLN A 692 -56.02 65.93 -23.92
CA GLN A 692 -57.46 66.32 -23.87
C GLN A 692 -57.98 66.87 -25.23
N PRO A 693 -59.21 67.43 -25.43
CA PRO A 693 -60.45 67.54 -24.60
C PRO A 693 -61.81 67.29 -25.34
N ASP A 694 -62.93 67.64 -24.67
CA ASP A 694 -64.24 68.14 -25.19
C ASP A 694 -65.26 67.22 -25.91
N SER A 695 -66.60 67.38 -25.75
CA SER A 695 -67.40 68.16 -24.77
C SER A 695 -68.91 67.77 -24.78
N ALA A 696 -69.71 68.42 -23.90
CA ALA A 696 -71.20 68.41 -23.78
C ALA A 696 -71.85 67.16 -23.10
N SER A 697 -72.95 67.24 -22.32
CA SER A 697 -73.94 68.32 -22.09
C SER A 697 -74.56 68.32 -20.66
N ALA A 698 -74.98 69.50 -20.15
CA ALA A 698 -75.99 69.79 -19.09
C ALA A 698 -75.84 69.17 -17.65
N HIS A 699 -75.96 69.82 -16.47
CA HIS A 699 -76.63 71.04 -15.94
C HIS A 699 -78.18 70.93 -15.83
N GLN A 700 -78.90 71.34 -14.77
CA GLN A 700 -78.64 71.96 -13.43
C GLN A 700 -80.01 71.94 -12.63
N PRO A 701 -80.23 72.55 -11.43
CA PRO A 701 -79.34 73.08 -10.35
C PRO A 701 -79.77 72.67 -8.89
N GLU A 702 -79.06 73.21 -7.86
CA GLU A 702 -79.50 73.44 -6.44
C GLU A 702 -79.86 72.22 -5.54
N GLN A 703 -79.83 72.26 -4.19
CA GLN A 703 -79.50 73.31 -3.18
C GLN A 703 -78.77 72.66 -1.95
N ALA A 704 -78.59 73.34 -0.80
CA ALA A 704 -77.67 72.92 0.30
C ALA A 704 -78.26 73.00 1.74
N ASP A 705 -77.58 72.33 2.70
CA ASP A 705 -77.68 72.43 4.18
C ASP A 705 -79.02 72.05 4.86
N PRO A 706 -79.13 71.94 6.21
CA PRO A 706 -78.23 71.31 7.22
C PRO A 706 -78.97 70.43 8.29
N HIS A 707 -78.24 69.84 9.27
CA HIS A 707 -78.75 69.27 10.57
C HIS A 707 -79.65 67.98 10.50
N GLU A 708 -79.91 67.14 11.53
CA GLU A 708 -79.33 66.89 12.89
C GLU A 708 -79.76 65.51 13.53
N VAL A 709 -79.10 65.12 14.65
CA VAL A 709 -79.65 64.34 15.81
C VAL A 709 -79.96 62.81 15.65
N ASP A 710 -80.35 62.16 16.78
CA ASP A 710 -80.53 60.72 17.11
C ASP A 710 -81.91 60.57 17.87
N PRO A 711 -82.24 59.73 18.90
CA PRO A 711 -81.74 58.43 19.43
C PRO A 711 -82.81 57.35 19.79
N SER A 712 -82.41 56.06 19.93
CA SER A 712 -83.13 55.02 20.71
C SER A 712 -82.24 53.78 20.97
N SER A 713 -81.87 53.41 22.21
CA SER A 713 -82.61 52.68 23.27
C SER A 713 -82.63 51.13 23.06
N ASP A 714 -82.48 50.24 24.06
CA ASP A 714 -82.63 50.34 25.53
C ASP A 714 -81.66 49.44 26.36
N ALA A 715 -81.60 49.74 27.68
CA ALA A 715 -81.26 48.88 28.84
C ALA A 715 -79.80 48.45 29.19
N GLU A 716 -79.27 49.11 30.24
CA GLU A 716 -78.47 48.56 31.39
C GLU A 716 -77.04 48.00 31.15
N HIS A 717 -76.02 48.25 31.99
CA HIS A 717 -75.93 48.89 33.32
C HIS A 717 -74.52 49.54 33.56
N ALA A 718 -74.43 50.47 34.51
CA ALA A 718 -73.28 51.23 35.11
C ALA A 718 -71.85 50.60 35.17
N ASP A 719 -70.71 51.30 35.42
CA ASP A 719 -70.24 52.73 35.47
C ASP A 719 -68.70 52.69 35.76
N ASP A 720 -67.83 53.72 35.63
CA ASP A 720 -67.78 54.96 34.83
C ASP A 720 -66.28 55.36 34.56
N ARG A 721 -65.64 56.31 35.29
CA ARG A 721 -64.41 57.01 34.80
C ARG A 721 -63.19 57.18 35.74
N THR A 722 -62.05 57.23 35.04
CA THR A 722 -60.72 57.86 35.26
C THR A 722 -60.42 58.70 36.52
N GLU A 723 -59.15 58.65 37.00
CA GLU A 723 -58.27 59.85 36.96
C GLU A 723 -56.75 59.64 37.24
N ARG A 724 -55.95 60.59 36.73
CA ARG A 724 -54.61 61.10 37.18
C ARG A 724 -53.27 60.33 36.99
N HIS A 725 -52.37 61.08 36.33
CA HIS A 725 -50.94 61.32 36.64
C HIS A 725 -49.82 60.34 36.17
N ALA A 726 -48.63 60.94 36.04
CA ALA A 726 -47.32 60.43 35.61
C ALA A 726 -46.23 61.09 36.53
N PRO A 727 -44.89 61.00 36.31
CA PRO A 727 -44.13 60.30 35.28
C PRO A 727 -43.03 59.29 35.78
N PRO A 728 -41.68 59.50 35.76
CA PRO A 728 -40.78 58.49 35.16
C PRO A 728 -39.48 58.08 35.92
N ARG A 729 -38.69 57.19 35.28
CA ARG A 729 -37.22 56.90 35.39
C ARG A 729 -36.72 55.68 36.20
N ASP A 730 -35.61 55.16 35.65
CA ASP A 730 -34.50 54.33 36.18
C ASP A 730 -33.75 54.97 37.39
N PRO A 731 -32.72 54.34 38.01
CA PRO A 731 -32.27 52.92 38.01
C PRO A 731 -31.81 52.39 39.42
N MET A 732 -31.08 51.25 39.43
CA MET A 732 -29.92 50.92 40.31
C MET A 732 -30.06 50.53 41.81
N TYR A 733 -29.27 49.50 42.20
CA TYR A 733 -28.87 49.09 43.57
C TYR A 733 -30.03 48.75 44.57
N ASP A 734 -29.83 48.15 45.74
CA ASP A 734 -28.61 47.95 46.54
C ASP A 734 -28.53 46.64 47.37
N THR A 735 -27.50 46.51 48.20
CA THR A 735 -27.12 45.42 49.11
C THR A 735 -28.22 44.79 49.98
N GLY A 736 -28.19 43.46 50.09
CA GLY A 736 -27.51 42.82 51.24
C GLY A 736 -28.35 42.30 52.43
N MET A 737 -27.86 41.17 52.97
CA MET A 737 -28.09 40.61 54.31
C MET A 737 -29.52 40.17 54.70
N LEU A 738 -29.73 38.86 54.59
CA LEU A 738 -30.29 37.94 55.61
C LEU A 738 -30.85 38.60 56.90
N PRO A 739 -32.07 38.22 57.34
CA PRO A 739 -32.11 37.12 58.33
C PRO A 739 -33.33 36.18 58.31
N VAL A 740 -33.13 35.00 58.92
CA VAL A 740 -34.01 34.21 59.82
C VAL A 740 -35.55 34.24 59.62
N MET A 741 -36.13 33.03 59.51
CA MET A 741 -37.58 32.77 59.52
C MET A 741 -38.27 33.09 60.87
N PRO A 742 -39.49 33.65 60.82
CA PRO A 742 -40.60 33.30 61.71
C PRO A 742 -41.62 32.36 61.03
N PRO A 743 -42.54 31.71 61.78
CA PRO A 743 -43.19 30.47 61.31
C PRO A 743 -44.58 30.62 60.68
N VAL A 744 -44.95 29.56 59.95
CA VAL A 744 -46.28 29.02 59.63
C VAL A 744 -47.50 29.83 60.11
N GLY A 745 -48.25 30.35 59.14
CA GLY A 745 -49.67 30.68 59.28
C GLY A 745 -50.47 30.00 58.16
N GLY A 746 -51.44 29.17 58.51
CA GLY A 746 -52.34 28.51 57.56
C GLY A 746 -53.58 29.35 57.25
N GLY A 747 -54.18 29.14 56.07
CA GLY A 747 -55.42 29.78 55.66
C GLY A 747 -55.66 29.64 54.16
N ASP A 748 -56.76 28.99 53.79
CA ASP A 748 -57.16 28.81 52.38
C ASP A 748 -57.63 30.12 51.73
N GLY A 749 -57.33 30.28 50.44
CA GLY A 749 -57.70 31.45 49.65
C GLY A 749 -57.43 31.21 48.16
N GLY A 750 -58.40 30.60 47.47
CA GLY A 750 -58.21 30.04 46.12
C GLY A 750 -58.05 31.09 45.01
N GLY A 751 -56.81 31.44 44.68
CA GLY A 751 -56.44 31.99 43.37
C GLY A 751 -55.94 30.88 42.43
N PRO A 752 -56.22 30.92 41.11
CA PRO A 752 -55.71 29.92 40.18
C PRO A 752 -54.17 29.98 40.13
N ARG A 753 -53.51 28.89 40.57
CA ARG A 753 -52.05 28.76 40.51
C ARG A 753 -51.59 28.95 39.06
N ARG A 754 -50.91 30.07 38.79
CA ARG A 754 -50.20 30.27 37.52
C ARG A 754 -49.16 29.17 37.41
N THR A 755 -49.32 28.27 36.46
CA THR A 755 -48.28 27.29 36.11
C THR A 755 -46.98 28.05 35.80
N PRO A 756 -45.84 27.67 36.40
CA PRO A 756 -44.55 28.19 35.99
C PRO A 756 -44.41 27.96 34.48
N ARG A 757 -44.04 29.01 33.73
CA ARG A 757 -43.69 28.84 32.33
C ARG A 757 -42.21 28.49 32.25
N GLY A 758 -41.90 27.37 31.59
CA GLY A 758 -40.52 26.95 31.35
C GLY A 758 -39.67 28.02 30.65
N PRO A 759 -38.33 27.92 30.72
CA PRO A 759 -37.43 28.89 30.12
C PRO A 759 -37.70 29.03 28.61
N LYS A 760 -37.91 30.27 28.16
CA LYS A 760 -38.27 30.56 26.76
C LYS A 760 -37.11 30.21 25.84
N LEU A 761 -37.20 29.07 25.17
CA LEU A 761 -36.18 28.59 24.22
C LEU A 761 -36.07 29.56 23.03
N MET A 762 -34.95 30.27 22.94
CA MET A 762 -34.60 31.21 21.87
C MET A 762 -33.09 31.10 21.56
N PRO A 763 -32.62 31.47 20.36
CA PRO A 763 -31.19 31.57 20.07
C PRO A 763 -30.44 32.42 21.10
N GLY A 764 -29.21 32.01 21.43
CA GLY A 764 -28.38 32.65 22.46
C GLY A 764 -28.73 32.29 23.90
N ALA A 765 -29.92 31.75 24.19
CA ALA A 765 -30.30 31.35 25.55
C ALA A 765 -29.42 30.19 26.06
N SER A 766 -29.09 30.21 27.35
CA SER A 766 -28.26 29.19 27.99
C SER A 766 -29.12 28.26 28.86
N VAL A 767 -28.93 26.94 28.74
CA VAL A 767 -29.72 25.89 29.40
C VAL A 767 -28.84 24.92 30.19
N ALA A 768 -29.48 24.04 30.99
CA ALA A 768 -28.82 23.06 31.88
C ALA A 768 -27.69 23.67 32.73
N GLY A 769 -28.04 24.61 33.62
CA GLY A 769 -27.08 25.28 34.50
C GLY A 769 -26.07 26.17 33.75
N GLY A 770 -26.38 26.58 32.52
CA GLY A 770 -25.50 27.38 31.67
C GLY A 770 -24.49 26.57 30.85
N ARG A 771 -24.57 25.23 30.84
CA ARG A 771 -23.64 24.37 30.09
C ARG A 771 -23.81 24.45 28.57
N TYR A 772 -25.05 24.60 28.08
CA TYR A 772 -25.33 24.63 26.64
C TYR A 772 -25.91 25.97 26.22
N ARG A 773 -25.38 26.57 25.15
CA ARG A 773 -25.94 27.78 24.51
C ARG A 773 -26.70 27.39 23.24
N LEU A 774 -27.98 27.73 23.16
CA LEU A 774 -28.80 27.48 21.96
C LEU A 774 -28.30 28.30 20.77
N LEU A 775 -28.15 27.66 19.61
CA LEU A 775 -27.72 28.28 18.36
C LEU A 775 -28.91 28.44 17.41
N ALA A 776 -29.51 27.33 16.97
CA ALA A 776 -30.58 27.29 15.99
C ALA A 776 -31.72 26.33 16.39
N SER A 777 -32.94 26.68 16.03
CA SER A 777 -34.12 25.81 16.19
C SER A 777 -34.31 24.96 14.93
N HIS A 778 -34.48 23.66 15.10
CA HIS A 778 -34.73 22.69 14.02
C HIS A 778 -36.14 22.08 14.11
N GLY A 779 -37.09 22.79 14.71
CA GLY A 779 -38.49 22.40 14.76
C GLY A 779 -38.85 21.55 15.97
N GLY A 780 -39.75 20.58 15.80
CA GLY A 780 -40.31 19.82 16.93
C GLY A 780 -41.46 18.90 16.56
N ALA A 781 -41.66 17.85 17.36
CA ALA A 781 -42.69 16.84 17.13
C ALA A 781 -43.30 16.37 18.46
N ARG A 782 -44.65 16.32 18.54
CA ARG A 782 -45.41 15.66 19.63
C ARG A 782 -44.93 16.01 21.06
N GLY A 783 -44.67 17.29 21.33
CA GLY A 783 -44.19 17.79 22.64
C GLY A 783 -42.66 17.86 22.79
N LEU A 784 -41.92 17.37 21.79
CA LEU A 784 -40.48 17.54 21.68
C LEU A 784 -40.14 18.83 20.90
N LYS A 785 -39.03 19.50 21.26
CA LYS A 785 -38.43 20.59 20.46
C LYS A 785 -36.94 20.31 20.20
N PHE A 786 -36.50 20.58 18.99
CA PHE A 786 -35.19 20.20 18.47
C PHE A 786 -34.30 21.44 18.26
N TRP A 787 -33.08 21.43 18.80
CA TRP A 787 -32.17 22.57 18.75
C TRP A 787 -30.72 22.15 18.49
N GLN A 788 -30.00 22.93 17.70
CA GLN A 788 -28.54 22.94 17.67
C GLN A 788 -28.04 23.82 18.82
N ALA A 789 -27.03 23.39 19.56
CA ALA A 789 -26.45 24.13 20.67
C ALA A 789 -24.93 23.92 20.78
N LEU A 790 -24.24 24.82 21.47
CA LEU A 790 -22.82 24.70 21.82
C LEU A 790 -22.66 24.23 23.27
N ASP A 791 -21.94 23.13 23.52
CA ASP A 791 -21.51 22.72 24.87
C ASP A 791 -20.31 23.58 25.29
N ILE A 792 -20.58 24.64 26.06
CA ILE A 792 -19.61 25.69 26.39
C ILE A 792 -18.44 25.15 27.25
N LYS A 793 -18.58 23.95 27.84
CA LYS A 793 -17.51 23.26 28.59
C LYS A 793 -16.60 22.40 27.70
N LEU A 794 -17.01 22.07 26.48
CA LEU A 794 -16.32 21.16 25.57
C LEU A 794 -16.05 21.74 24.18
N ASP A 795 -16.45 23.00 23.95
CA ASP A 795 -16.31 23.79 22.72
C ASP A 795 -16.69 23.00 21.44
N ARG A 796 -17.90 22.42 21.47
CA ARG A 796 -18.44 21.60 20.37
C ARG A 796 -19.94 21.76 20.21
N GLU A 797 -20.42 21.59 18.99
CA GLU A 797 -21.84 21.55 18.69
C GLU A 797 -22.49 20.22 19.15
N VAL A 798 -23.73 20.31 19.64
CA VAL A 798 -24.56 19.19 20.07
C VAL A 798 -26.00 19.38 19.59
N ALA A 799 -26.70 18.28 19.35
CA ALA A 799 -28.14 18.25 19.15
C ALA A 799 -28.83 18.14 20.52
N LEU A 800 -29.86 18.97 20.76
CA LEU A 800 -30.69 18.94 21.97
C LEU A 800 -32.13 18.61 21.61
N THR A 801 -32.68 17.56 22.23
CA THR A 801 -34.12 17.27 22.24
C THR A 801 -34.69 17.64 23.60
N PHE A 802 -35.49 18.71 23.65
CA PHE A 802 -36.25 19.07 24.84
C PHE A 802 -37.54 18.24 24.90
N VAL A 803 -37.81 17.59 26.04
CA VAL A 803 -39.00 16.76 26.30
C VAL A 803 -39.98 17.53 27.19
N ASP A 804 -41.21 17.70 26.72
CA ASP A 804 -42.26 18.60 27.24
C ASP A 804 -41.77 20.05 27.46
N ALA A 805 -41.25 20.64 26.39
CA ALA A 805 -40.75 22.01 26.37
C ALA A 805 -41.84 23.10 26.58
N ASP A 806 -43.12 22.71 26.69
CA ASP A 806 -44.25 23.60 26.97
C ASP A 806 -44.82 23.41 28.39
N GLN A 807 -44.37 22.39 29.13
CA GLN A 807 -44.85 22.00 30.47
C GLN A 807 -46.37 21.79 30.50
N LYS A 808 -46.85 20.94 29.58
CA LYS A 808 -48.28 20.64 29.38
C LYS A 808 -48.73 19.31 30.01
N ALA A 809 -47.81 18.44 30.42
CA ALA A 809 -48.13 17.26 31.20
C ALA A 809 -48.49 17.66 32.65
N ALA A 810 -49.76 17.50 33.03
CA ALA A 810 -50.20 17.50 34.42
C ALA A 810 -49.89 16.14 35.09
N ASP A 811 -49.88 16.10 36.43
CA ASP A 811 -49.45 14.96 37.26
C ASP A 811 -50.16 13.61 37.00
N ASN A 812 -51.24 13.61 36.21
CA ASN A 812 -52.00 12.41 35.82
C ASN A 812 -51.52 11.73 34.52
N SER A 813 -50.45 12.19 33.86
CA SER A 813 -49.80 11.39 32.82
C SER A 813 -49.01 10.24 33.47
N GLY A 814 -49.47 9.00 33.32
CA GLY A 814 -48.89 7.81 33.96
C GLY A 814 -47.52 7.38 33.38
N HIS A 815 -47.36 6.08 33.09
CA HIS A 815 -46.11 5.52 32.56
C HIS A 815 -45.66 6.06 31.19
N ASP A 816 -46.41 6.99 30.59
CA ASP A 816 -46.13 7.63 29.30
C ASP A 816 -45.61 9.09 29.44
N GLY A 817 -45.46 9.60 30.66
CA GLY A 817 -44.98 10.97 30.93
C GLY A 817 -43.52 11.23 30.50
N PRO A 818 -43.01 12.49 30.60
CA PRO A 818 -41.70 12.90 30.07
C PRO A 818 -40.52 12.02 30.51
N GLN A 819 -40.53 11.52 31.74
CA GLN A 819 -39.49 10.62 32.28
C GLN A 819 -39.43 9.25 31.57
N ALA A 820 -40.53 8.79 30.97
CA ALA A 820 -40.56 7.56 30.18
C ALA A 820 -39.80 7.73 28.86
N ILE A 821 -40.01 8.85 28.15
CA ILE A 821 -39.28 9.20 26.92
C ILE A 821 -37.78 9.28 27.21
N LEU A 822 -37.39 9.96 28.30
CA LEU A 822 -35.98 10.07 28.72
C LEU A 822 -35.38 8.69 29.06
N SER A 823 -36.11 7.81 29.75
CA SER A 823 -35.62 6.47 30.12
C SER A 823 -35.50 5.51 28.93
N ARG A 824 -36.44 5.56 27.98
CA ARG A 824 -36.37 4.79 26.71
C ARG A 824 -35.23 5.30 25.82
N THR A 825 -35.03 6.63 25.74
CA THR A 825 -33.95 7.22 24.93
C THR A 825 -32.57 6.94 25.52
N LEU A 826 -32.44 6.85 26.85
CA LEU A 826 -31.20 6.43 27.51
C LEU A 826 -30.80 4.98 27.14
N ARG A 827 -31.77 4.06 26.99
CA ARG A 827 -31.51 2.69 26.49
C ARG A 827 -30.94 2.72 25.06
N LEU A 828 -31.44 3.63 24.24
CA LEU A 828 -31.00 3.82 22.85
C LEU A 828 -29.52 4.26 22.76
N GLY A 829 -29.00 4.97 23.76
CA GLY A 829 -27.58 5.35 23.86
C GLY A 829 -26.59 4.19 23.94
N LYS A 830 -27.05 2.94 24.11
CA LYS A 830 -26.23 1.72 23.98
C LYS A 830 -25.99 1.28 22.53
N ILE A 831 -26.75 1.80 21.56
CA ILE A 831 -26.68 1.42 20.15
C ILE A 831 -25.69 2.35 19.44
N ASN A 832 -24.65 1.77 18.85
CA ASN A 832 -23.69 2.47 18.00
C ASN A 832 -24.02 2.18 16.52
N SER A 833 -24.54 3.18 15.79
CA SER A 833 -24.94 3.04 14.39
C SER A 833 -24.76 4.38 13.65
N PRO A 834 -24.26 4.41 12.41
CA PRO A 834 -24.20 5.66 11.63
C PRO A 834 -25.59 6.28 11.38
N GLY A 835 -26.67 5.49 11.42
CA GLY A 835 -28.05 6.00 11.28
C GLY A 835 -28.65 6.64 12.53
N LEU A 836 -27.91 6.75 13.63
CA LEU A 836 -28.38 7.29 14.91
C LEU A 836 -27.34 8.24 15.50
N ALA A 837 -27.71 9.49 15.77
CA ALA A 837 -26.82 10.39 16.49
C ALA A 837 -26.63 9.88 17.92
N ARG A 838 -25.35 9.74 18.31
CA ARG A 838 -24.96 9.16 19.60
C ARG A 838 -25.55 10.00 20.74
N VAL A 839 -26.34 9.37 21.61
CA VAL A 839 -26.80 10.01 22.86
C VAL A 839 -25.57 10.19 23.78
N LEU A 840 -25.33 11.43 24.19
CA LEU A 840 -24.16 11.86 24.97
C LEU A 840 -24.50 12.07 26.45
N ASP A 841 -25.70 12.59 26.74
CA ASP A 841 -26.15 12.98 28.08
C ASP A 841 -27.69 13.03 28.11
N VAL A 842 -28.31 12.89 29.29
CA VAL A 842 -29.79 12.95 29.45
C VAL A 842 -30.13 13.69 30.75
N VAL A 843 -30.29 15.01 30.64
CA VAL A 843 -30.58 15.90 31.77
C VAL A 843 -32.07 15.79 32.13
N ARG A 844 -32.37 15.34 33.35
CA ARG A 844 -33.74 15.26 33.88
C ARG A 844 -34.07 16.51 34.69
N GLY A 845 -35.31 16.99 34.59
CA GLY A 845 -35.86 18.07 35.43
C GLY A 845 -37.21 17.67 36.05
N SER A 846 -37.72 18.53 36.93
CA SER A 846 -39.00 18.31 37.64
C SER A 846 -40.23 18.39 36.75
N SER A 847 -40.14 19.00 35.57
CA SER A 847 -41.25 19.25 34.64
C SER A 847 -40.91 18.92 33.17
N GLY A 848 -39.88 18.09 32.93
CA GLY A 848 -39.40 17.76 31.59
C GLY A 848 -37.96 17.26 31.58
N GLY A 849 -37.28 17.33 30.44
CA GLY A 849 -35.85 17.02 30.34
C GLY A 849 -35.23 17.36 28.99
N ILE A 850 -33.92 17.11 28.87
CA ILE A 850 -33.12 17.39 27.68
C ILE A 850 -32.29 16.15 27.36
N VAL A 851 -32.53 15.53 26.20
CA VAL A 851 -31.60 14.56 25.61
C VAL A 851 -30.53 15.34 24.85
N VAL A 852 -29.27 15.05 25.12
CA VAL A 852 -28.12 15.62 24.43
C VAL A 852 -27.56 14.54 23.51
N ALA A 853 -27.42 14.84 22.23
CA ALA A 853 -26.85 13.95 21.23
C ALA A 853 -25.73 14.64 20.45
N GLU A 854 -24.89 13.84 19.80
CA GLU A 854 -23.84 14.31 18.90
C GLU A 854 -24.47 15.06 17.72
N TRP A 855 -23.96 16.25 17.41
CA TRP A 855 -24.47 17.02 16.28
C TRP A 855 -24.16 16.31 14.97
N THR A 856 -25.13 16.25 14.05
CA THR A 856 -24.94 15.68 12.70
C THR A 856 -24.70 16.83 11.69
N PRO A 857 -23.46 17.03 11.18
CA PRO A 857 -23.19 18.02 10.15
C PRO A 857 -23.82 17.59 8.82
N GLY A 858 -24.44 18.53 8.11
CA GLY A 858 -25.19 18.25 6.88
C GLY A 858 -26.50 19.04 6.81
N ARG A 859 -27.51 18.48 6.14
CA ARG A 859 -28.80 19.14 5.83
C ARG A 859 -29.96 18.50 6.57
N SER A 860 -31.07 19.21 6.76
CA SER A 860 -32.34 18.59 7.16
C SER A 860 -32.88 17.67 6.05
N LEU A 861 -33.75 16.71 6.40
CA LEU A 861 -34.45 15.89 5.42
C LEU A 861 -35.15 16.75 4.35
N ARG A 862 -35.76 17.86 4.76
CA ARG A 862 -36.45 18.80 3.87
C ARG A 862 -35.49 19.43 2.86
N GLU A 863 -34.40 20.05 3.32
CA GLU A 863 -33.41 20.69 2.44
C GLU A 863 -32.74 19.70 1.48
N MET A 864 -32.69 18.40 1.82
CA MET A 864 -32.27 17.36 0.89
C MET A 864 -33.37 17.05 -0.13
N ALA A 865 -34.60 16.81 0.33
CA ALA A 865 -35.75 16.48 -0.52
C ALA A 865 -36.09 17.60 -1.52
N ASP A 866 -35.98 18.87 -1.11
CA ASP A 866 -36.20 20.05 -1.95
C ASP A 866 -35.16 20.16 -3.11
N THR A 867 -34.04 19.42 -3.06
CA THR A 867 -33.10 19.28 -4.22
C THR A 867 -33.43 18.12 -5.17
N VAL A 868 -34.48 17.34 -4.88
CA VAL A 868 -34.97 16.24 -5.73
C VAL A 868 -33.88 15.20 -6.08
N PRO A 869 -33.27 14.53 -5.07
CA PRO A 869 -32.20 13.56 -5.28
C PRO A 869 -32.62 12.37 -6.16
N SER A 870 -31.63 11.64 -6.67
CA SER A 870 -31.87 10.43 -7.45
C SER A 870 -32.51 9.33 -6.58
N PRO A 871 -33.36 8.45 -7.15
CA PRO A 871 -34.00 7.38 -6.39
C PRO A 871 -32.99 6.44 -5.70
N ILE A 872 -31.87 6.12 -6.37
CA ILE A 872 -30.75 5.34 -5.81
C ILE A 872 -30.10 6.09 -4.64
N GLY A 873 -29.91 7.41 -4.75
CA GLY A 873 -29.35 8.24 -3.69
C GLY A 873 -30.24 8.25 -2.44
N ALA A 874 -31.55 8.42 -2.63
CA ALA A 874 -32.54 8.33 -1.57
C ALA A 874 -32.57 6.94 -0.91
N ALA A 875 -32.53 5.86 -1.70
CA ALA A 875 -32.46 4.49 -1.18
C ALA A 875 -31.18 4.23 -0.36
N ARG A 876 -30.03 4.73 -0.83
CA ARG A 876 -28.74 4.63 -0.13
C ARG A 876 -28.77 5.36 1.20
N ALA A 877 -29.28 6.59 1.23
CA ALA A 877 -29.38 7.42 2.44
C ALA A 877 -30.15 6.72 3.57
N ILE A 878 -31.31 6.13 3.25
CA ILE A 878 -32.17 5.46 4.24
C ILE A 878 -31.55 4.17 4.80
N ARG A 879 -30.55 3.57 4.15
CA ARG A 879 -29.93 2.30 4.57
C ARG A 879 -29.32 2.36 5.97
N ALA A 880 -28.62 3.44 6.32
CA ALA A 880 -28.02 3.61 7.65
C ALA A 880 -29.10 3.69 8.76
N LEU A 881 -30.15 4.47 8.53
CA LEU A 881 -31.30 4.62 9.44
C LEU A 881 -32.09 3.31 9.58
N ALA A 882 -32.25 2.55 8.48
CA ALA A 882 -32.88 1.22 8.52
C ALA A 882 -32.09 0.23 9.37
N SER A 883 -30.76 0.21 9.23
CA SER A 883 -29.89 -0.63 10.07
C SER A 883 -29.93 -0.22 11.55
N ALA A 884 -29.97 1.08 11.84
CA ALA A 884 -30.18 1.59 13.21
C ALA A 884 -31.54 1.14 13.80
N ALA A 885 -32.62 1.17 13.00
CA ALA A 885 -33.93 0.70 13.41
C ALA A 885 -33.92 -0.80 13.71
N GLU A 886 -33.33 -1.62 12.84
CA GLU A 886 -33.22 -3.06 13.03
C GLU A 886 -32.46 -3.42 14.32
N MET A 887 -31.37 -2.71 14.62
CA MET A 887 -30.63 -2.89 15.87
C MET A 887 -31.43 -2.47 17.11
N ALA A 888 -32.24 -1.41 17.01
CA ALA A 888 -33.18 -1.05 18.08
C ALA A 888 -34.25 -2.13 18.29
N HIS A 889 -34.82 -2.67 17.20
CA HIS A 889 -35.85 -3.71 17.25
C HIS A 889 -35.31 -5.03 17.83
N ARG A 890 -34.08 -5.42 17.46
CA ARG A 890 -33.37 -6.56 18.09
C ARG A 890 -33.10 -6.36 19.58
N GLY A 891 -32.95 -5.12 20.04
CA GLY A 891 -32.85 -4.76 21.45
C GLY A 891 -34.18 -4.61 22.19
N GLY A 892 -35.32 -4.94 21.56
CA GLY A 892 -36.66 -4.75 22.15
C GLY A 892 -37.10 -3.28 22.30
N GLY A 893 -36.48 -2.38 21.55
CA GLY A 893 -36.81 -0.95 21.51
C GLY A 893 -37.28 -0.48 20.13
N SER A 894 -37.40 0.84 19.98
CA SER A 894 -37.77 1.54 18.74
C SER A 894 -37.01 2.88 18.65
N LEU A 895 -36.93 3.46 17.46
CA LEU A 895 -36.25 4.75 17.19
C LEU A 895 -37.19 5.96 17.30
N SER A 896 -38.49 5.77 17.06
CA SER A 896 -39.48 6.86 16.92
C SER A 896 -39.20 7.72 15.69
N ILE A 897 -39.18 7.09 14.51
CA ILE A 897 -39.04 7.76 13.20
C ILE A 897 -40.39 8.39 12.78
N ASP A 898 -40.99 9.24 13.62
CA ASP A 898 -42.36 9.76 13.43
C ASP A 898 -42.46 11.12 12.69
N HIS A 899 -41.38 11.87 12.53
CA HIS A 899 -41.42 13.24 12.01
C HIS A 899 -40.13 13.63 11.25
N PRO A 900 -40.21 14.35 10.10
CA PRO A 900 -39.05 14.70 9.28
C PRO A 900 -37.98 15.50 10.03
N ASP A 901 -38.37 16.45 10.88
CA ASP A 901 -37.44 17.29 11.67
C ASP A 901 -36.45 16.49 12.54
N ARG A 902 -36.79 15.24 12.91
CA ARG A 902 -35.92 14.37 13.71
C ARG A 902 -34.70 13.87 12.93
N VAL A 903 -34.75 13.89 11.59
CA VAL A 903 -33.77 13.28 10.70
C VAL A 903 -33.00 14.33 9.91
N ARG A 904 -31.67 14.18 9.91
CA ARG A 904 -30.74 14.96 9.11
C ARG A 904 -30.00 14.03 8.16
N ILE A 905 -29.65 14.55 6.99
CA ILE A 905 -28.78 13.87 6.03
C ILE A 905 -27.36 14.36 6.29
N SER A 906 -26.46 13.43 6.60
CA SER A 906 -25.06 13.69 6.92
C SER A 906 -24.28 14.22 5.71
N ALA A 907 -23.06 14.71 5.95
CA ALA A 907 -22.09 14.99 4.87
C ALA A 907 -21.74 13.74 4.03
N SER A 908 -21.85 12.53 4.57
CA SER A 908 -21.69 11.26 3.81
C SER A 908 -22.93 10.87 2.98
N GLY A 909 -24.04 11.60 3.10
CA GLY A 909 -25.31 11.30 2.43
C GLY A 909 -26.17 10.25 3.14
N ASP A 910 -25.82 9.84 4.35
CA ASP A 910 -26.62 8.92 5.18
C ASP A 910 -27.74 9.66 5.91
N ALA A 911 -28.90 9.04 6.05
CA ALA A 911 -29.96 9.52 6.93
C ALA A 911 -29.67 9.13 8.38
N VAL A 912 -29.69 10.12 9.27
CA VAL A 912 -29.36 9.98 10.69
C VAL A 912 -30.51 10.50 11.55
N LEU A 913 -30.94 9.73 12.55
CA LEU A 913 -31.82 10.23 13.61
C LEU A 913 -31.01 11.18 14.50
N ALA A 914 -30.98 12.47 14.13
CA ALA A 914 -30.18 13.51 14.76
C ALA A 914 -30.77 14.01 16.09
N PHE A 915 -32.10 13.91 16.25
CA PHE A 915 -32.80 14.29 17.47
C PHE A 915 -33.50 13.08 18.11
N PRO A 916 -32.74 12.21 18.81
CA PRO A 916 -33.31 11.06 19.50
C PRO A 916 -34.25 11.50 20.63
N GLY A 917 -35.32 10.73 20.82
CA GLY A 917 -36.41 11.04 21.75
C GLY A 917 -37.56 10.06 21.50
N THR A 918 -37.43 8.85 22.07
CA THR A 918 -38.28 7.70 21.75
C THR A 918 -39.62 7.75 22.48
N LEU A 919 -40.72 7.87 21.74
CA LEU A 919 -42.06 8.08 22.31
C LEU A 919 -42.64 6.84 22.99
N ALA A 920 -43.66 7.07 23.81
CA ALA A 920 -44.31 6.03 24.59
C ALA A 920 -45.08 5.00 23.73
N ASP A 921 -45.63 5.46 22.61
CA ASP A 921 -46.41 4.71 21.62
C ASP A 921 -45.62 4.26 20.38
N SER A 922 -44.30 4.45 20.38
CA SER A 922 -43.41 4.05 19.27
C SER A 922 -43.11 2.55 19.30
N ASP A 923 -43.56 1.83 18.27
CA ASP A 923 -43.32 0.39 18.03
C ASP A 923 -42.47 0.14 16.77
N ALA A 924 -42.05 -1.11 16.55
CA ALA A 924 -41.24 -1.46 15.38
C ALA A 924 -41.95 -1.18 14.04
N GLN A 925 -43.29 -1.33 13.97
CA GLN A 925 -44.05 -1.01 12.77
C GLN A 925 -44.12 0.52 12.53
N SER A 926 -44.09 1.36 13.58
CA SER A 926 -44.00 2.82 13.45
C SER A 926 -42.68 3.26 12.84
N ASP A 927 -41.56 2.64 13.21
CA ASP A 927 -40.27 2.92 12.59
C ASP A 927 -40.24 2.49 11.12
N VAL A 928 -40.84 1.34 10.77
CA VAL A 928 -40.94 0.90 9.37
C VAL A 928 -41.79 1.87 8.53
N ARG A 929 -42.94 2.33 9.06
CA ARG A 929 -43.72 3.44 8.47
C ARG A 929 -42.88 4.70 8.32
N GLY A 930 -42.06 5.02 9.32
CA GLY A 930 -41.11 6.12 9.30
C GLY A 930 -40.08 6.02 8.18
N LEU A 931 -39.38 4.89 8.05
CA LEU A 931 -38.41 4.63 6.97
C LEU A 931 -39.05 4.79 5.59
N GLY A 932 -40.26 4.26 5.40
CA GLY A 932 -41.06 4.45 4.18
C GLY A 932 -41.38 5.93 3.92
N ALA A 933 -41.75 6.68 4.95
CA ALA A 933 -42.07 8.10 4.85
C ALA A 933 -40.85 8.97 4.53
N MET A 934 -39.69 8.68 5.13
CA MET A 934 -38.42 9.35 4.82
C MET A 934 -37.98 9.08 3.37
N LEU A 935 -38.09 7.83 2.91
CA LEU A 935 -37.79 7.45 1.52
C LEU A 935 -38.73 8.13 0.52
N TYR A 936 -40.04 8.11 0.80
CA TYR A 936 -41.07 8.79 0.01
C TYR A 936 -40.77 10.31 -0.08
N ALA A 937 -40.42 10.94 1.04
CA ALA A 937 -40.09 12.36 1.11
C ALA A 937 -38.86 12.73 0.28
N LEU A 938 -37.76 11.98 0.41
CA LEU A 938 -36.55 12.22 -0.38
C LEU A 938 -36.80 12.09 -1.90
N ILE A 939 -37.71 11.21 -2.32
CA ILE A 939 -38.02 11.02 -3.75
C ILE A 939 -38.97 12.09 -4.29
N THR A 940 -39.96 12.52 -3.49
CA THR A 940 -41.14 13.29 -3.96
C THR A 940 -41.26 14.73 -3.42
N ALA A 941 -40.38 15.14 -2.49
CA ALA A 941 -40.49 16.39 -1.71
C ALA A 941 -41.82 16.53 -0.91
N ARG A 942 -42.45 15.41 -0.55
CA ARG A 942 -43.74 15.38 0.17
C ARG A 942 -43.75 14.38 1.32
N TRP A 943 -44.48 14.68 2.38
CA TRP A 943 -44.60 13.85 3.57
C TRP A 943 -45.90 13.01 3.57
N PRO A 944 -45.84 11.67 3.64
CA PRO A 944 -47.04 10.83 3.49
C PRO A 944 -47.75 10.46 4.80
N LEU A 945 -47.15 10.70 5.98
CA LEU A 945 -47.79 10.39 7.27
C LEU A 945 -48.58 11.60 7.80
N ARG A 946 -49.90 11.45 7.94
CA ARG A 946 -50.78 12.51 8.45
C ARG A 946 -50.65 12.63 9.97
N ALA A 947 -49.99 13.68 10.44
CA ALA A 947 -49.89 14.00 11.86
C ALA A 947 -51.10 14.82 12.36
N GLY A 948 -51.54 14.56 13.59
CA GLY A 948 -52.38 15.49 14.37
C GLY A 948 -53.78 15.82 13.81
N GLY A 949 -54.37 14.99 12.95
CA GLY A 949 -55.70 15.22 12.39
C GLY A 949 -55.77 16.32 11.32
N VAL A 950 -54.64 16.84 10.85
CA VAL A 950 -54.60 17.88 9.81
C VAL A 950 -55.05 17.30 8.47
N THR A 951 -56.09 17.89 7.88
CA THR A 951 -56.66 17.51 6.58
C THR A 951 -56.66 18.70 5.62
N GLY A 952 -56.40 18.42 4.33
CA GLY A 952 -56.32 19.43 3.27
C GLY A 952 -54.98 19.44 2.52
N SER A 953 -55.01 19.81 1.24
CA SER A 953 -53.85 19.77 0.33
C SER A 953 -52.77 20.82 0.61
N ALA A 954 -53.10 21.87 1.38
CA ALA A 954 -52.16 22.91 1.80
C ALA A 954 -51.39 22.57 3.11
N ALA A 955 -51.65 21.41 3.72
CA ALA A 955 -51.01 21.00 4.96
C ALA A 955 -49.50 20.76 4.77
N THR A 956 -48.70 21.13 5.77
CA THR A 956 -47.26 20.82 5.83
C THR A 956 -46.88 20.16 7.14
N VAL A 957 -45.85 19.31 7.11
CA VAL A 957 -45.28 18.59 8.26
C VAL A 957 -43.76 18.74 8.15
N GLY A 958 -43.12 19.34 9.16
CA GLY A 958 -41.72 19.80 9.05
C GLY A 958 -41.46 20.77 7.89
N GLY A 959 -42.50 21.47 7.42
CA GLY A 959 -42.44 22.31 6.22
C GLY A 959 -42.45 21.57 4.88
N LEU A 960 -42.39 20.24 4.85
CA LEU A 960 -42.70 19.45 3.64
C LEU A 960 -44.21 19.44 3.41
N ARG A 961 -44.65 19.56 2.14
CA ARG A 961 -46.08 19.44 1.79
C ARG A 961 -46.58 18.02 2.01
N LEU A 962 -47.86 17.85 2.32
CA LEU A 962 -48.46 16.53 2.42
C LEU A 962 -48.45 15.80 1.07
N ALA A 963 -48.37 14.46 1.10
CA ALA A 963 -48.54 13.62 -0.08
C ALA A 963 -49.95 13.77 -0.69
N ASP A 964 -50.07 13.54 -2.00
CA ASP A 964 -51.37 13.30 -2.62
C ASP A 964 -51.82 11.88 -2.30
N PHE A 965 -53.12 11.66 -2.10
CA PHE A 965 -53.69 10.36 -1.72
C PHE A 965 -54.80 9.93 -2.69
N GLY A 966 -54.87 8.63 -2.97
CA GLY A 966 -55.98 8.03 -3.70
C GLY A 966 -57.27 7.91 -2.86
N PRO A 967 -58.39 7.47 -3.48
CA PRO A 967 -59.67 7.27 -2.80
C PRO A 967 -59.57 6.36 -1.56
N ASP A 968 -58.72 5.34 -1.64
CA ASP A 968 -58.49 4.33 -0.59
C ASP A 968 -57.67 4.87 0.60
N GLY A 969 -57.26 6.14 0.57
CA GLY A 969 -56.45 6.78 1.61
C GLY A 969 -54.96 6.45 1.57
N THR A 970 -54.50 5.65 0.61
CA THR A 970 -53.08 5.39 0.33
C THR A 970 -52.43 6.55 -0.42
N PRO A 971 -51.13 6.85 -0.19
CA PRO A 971 -50.43 7.90 -0.93
C PRO A 971 -50.16 7.47 -2.37
N VAL A 972 -50.22 8.41 -3.31
CA VAL A 972 -49.87 8.18 -4.73
C VAL A 972 -48.44 7.68 -4.83
N GLU A 973 -48.20 6.62 -5.60
CA GLU A 973 -46.88 5.96 -5.63
C GLU A 973 -45.78 6.89 -6.17
N PRO A 974 -44.55 6.87 -5.62
CA PRO A 974 -43.44 7.69 -6.13
C PRO A 974 -43.19 7.53 -7.62
N ARG A 975 -43.36 6.32 -8.18
CA ARG A 975 -43.21 6.05 -9.63
C ARG A 975 -44.30 6.69 -10.50
N GLN A 976 -45.47 7.02 -9.95
CA GLN A 976 -46.53 7.74 -10.67
C GLN A 976 -46.23 9.25 -10.72
N ILE A 977 -45.50 9.77 -9.73
CA ILE A 977 -45.03 11.17 -9.67
C ILE A 977 -43.73 11.34 -10.47
N ARG A 978 -42.83 10.34 -10.41
CA ARG A 978 -41.50 10.30 -11.03
C ARG A 978 -41.29 8.95 -11.74
N PRO A 979 -41.62 8.82 -13.03
CA PRO A 979 -41.56 7.54 -13.76
C PRO A 979 -40.19 6.84 -13.78
N GLU A 980 -39.12 7.58 -13.52
CA GLU A 980 -37.74 7.08 -13.39
C GLU A 980 -37.45 6.33 -12.08
N VAL A 981 -38.37 6.32 -11.09
CA VAL A 981 -38.17 5.58 -9.84
C VAL A 981 -38.26 4.06 -10.08
N PRO A 982 -37.23 3.27 -9.73
CA PRO A 982 -37.28 1.81 -9.81
C PRO A 982 -38.46 1.23 -9.02
N PHE A 983 -39.10 0.20 -9.57
CA PHE A 983 -40.33 -0.38 -9.00
C PHE A 983 -40.14 -0.81 -7.54
N GLU A 984 -39.01 -1.43 -7.21
CA GLU A 984 -38.67 -1.88 -5.86
C GLU A 984 -38.61 -0.72 -4.85
N ILE A 985 -37.97 0.39 -5.22
CA ILE A 985 -37.85 1.58 -4.36
C ILE A 985 -39.23 2.23 -4.15
N SER A 986 -40.03 2.36 -5.22
CA SER A 986 -41.40 2.88 -5.15
C SER A 986 -42.30 1.98 -4.29
N ALA A 987 -42.19 0.66 -4.45
CA ALA A 987 -42.97 -0.33 -3.72
C ALA A 987 -42.58 -0.37 -2.23
N VAL A 988 -41.29 -0.28 -1.88
CA VAL A 988 -40.84 -0.18 -0.47
C VAL A 988 -41.36 1.10 0.17
N ALA A 989 -41.27 2.24 -0.50
CA ALA A 989 -41.73 3.52 0.03
C ALA A 989 -43.23 3.49 0.41
N VAL A 990 -44.09 2.93 -0.44
CA VAL A 990 -45.54 2.85 -0.19
C VAL A 990 -45.91 1.68 0.73
N ARG A 991 -45.41 0.46 0.48
CA ARG A 991 -45.77 -0.72 1.27
C ARG A 991 -45.28 -0.63 2.72
N SER A 992 -44.23 0.12 3.02
CA SER A 992 -43.82 0.34 4.41
C SER A 992 -44.82 1.19 5.21
N LEU A 993 -45.69 1.95 4.52
CA LEU A 993 -46.73 2.79 5.14
C LEU A 993 -48.04 2.01 5.43
N GLU A 994 -48.27 0.89 4.74
CA GLU A 994 -49.50 0.10 4.88
C GLU A 994 -49.54 -0.71 6.19
N PRO A 995 -50.58 -0.56 7.04
CA PRO A 995 -50.61 -1.24 8.34
C PRO A 995 -50.62 -2.78 8.31
N ASN A 996 -51.15 -3.40 7.24
CA ASN A 996 -51.45 -4.84 7.23
C ASN A 996 -50.93 -5.63 6.02
N LYS A 997 -50.65 -5.00 4.87
CA LYS A 997 -50.37 -5.69 3.59
C LYS A 997 -48.94 -5.56 3.08
N GLY A 998 -48.13 -4.69 3.67
CA GLY A 998 -46.80 -4.33 3.15
C GLY A 998 -45.62 -4.77 4.00
N VAL A 999 -44.58 -3.93 4.06
CA VAL A 999 -43.29 -4.24 4.71
C VAL A 999 -43.43 -4.15 6.23
N ARG A 1000 -42.86 -5.12 6.96
CA ARG A 1000 -43.06 -5.28 8.42
C ARG A 1000 -41.79 -5.27 9.28
N THR A 1001 -40.60 -5.19 8.68
CA THR A 1001 -39.33 -5.11 9.43
C THR A 1001 -38.35 -4.15 8.78
N ALA A 1002 -37.51 -3.49 9.58
CA ALA A 1002 -36.40 -2.67 9.07
C ALA A 1002 -35.38 -3.52 8.27
N ALA A 1003 -35.16 -4.77 8.71
CA ALA A 1003 -34.70 -5.93 7.93
C ALA A 1003 -34.99 -5.87 6.43
N THR A 1004 -36.29 -5.97 6.15
CA THR A 1004 -36.82 -6.06 4.80
C THR A 1004 -36.67 -4.74 4.04
N VAL A 1005 -36.79 -3.59 4.72
CA VAL A 1005 -36.52 -2.28 4.09
C VAL A 1005 -35.05 -2.20 3.64
N GLN A 1006 -34.10 -2.52 4.52
CA GLN A 1006 -32.67 -2.51 4.20
C GLN A 1006 -32.35 -3.44 3.03
N HIS A 1007 -32.83 -4.69 3.06
CA HIS A 1007 -32.50 -5.70 2.05
C HIS A 1007 -33.02 -5.34 0.65
N VAL A 1008 -34.26 -4.84 0.53
CA VAL A 1008 -34.83 -4.51 -0.80
C VAL A 1008 -34.20 -3.23 -1.36
N LEU A 1009 -33.85 -2.25 -0.53
CA LEU A 1009 -33.11 -1.06 -0.99
C LEU A 1009 -31.68 -1.40 -1.42
N GLU A 1010 -31.04 -2.36 -0.74
CA GLU A 1010 -29.73 -2.90 -1.13
C GLU A 1010 -29.81 -3.62 -2.49
N GLN A 1011 -30.77 -4.53 -2.68
CA GLN A 1011 -31.02 -5.20 -3.97
C GLN A 1011 -31.26 -4.20 -5.11
N ALA A 1012 -32.18 -3.24 -4.92
CA ALA A 1012 -32.49 -2.23 -5.93
C ALA A 1012 -31.27 -1.40 -6.32
N SER A 1013 -30.40 -1.06 -5.36
CA SER A 1013 -29.17 -0.30 -5.62
C SER A 1013 -28.12 -1.06 -6.45
N VAL A 1014 -28.17 -2.39 -6.46
CA VAL A 1014 -27.27 -3.27 -7.24
C VAL A 1014 -27.82 -3.57 -8.63
N VAL A 1015 -29.14 -3.56 -8.81
CA VAL A 1015 -29.78 -3.77 -10.12
C VAL A 1015 -29.56 -2.55 -11.03
N ASP A 1016 -29.79 -1.33 -10.54
CA ASP A 1016 -29.64 -0.10 -11.35
C ASP A 1016 -28.19 0.09 -11.86
N GLN A 1017 -27.19 -0.22 -11.04
CA GLN A 1017 -25.77 -0.21 -11.44
C GLN A 1017 -25.42 -1.20 -12.58
N LYS A 1018 -26.28 -2.18 -12.87
CA LYS A 1018 -26.18 -3.06 -14.04
C LYS A 1018 -27.02 -2.58 -15.23
N THR A 1019 -27.97 -1.68 -15.01
CA THR A 1019 -28.91 -1.19 -16.02
C THR A 1019 -28.50 0.16 -16.63
N ASP A 1020 -27.65 0.96 -15.96
CA ASP A 1020 -27.00 2.16 -16.54
C ASP A 1020 -26.22 1.87 -17.86
N PHE A 1021 -25.85 0.61 -18.11
CA PHE A 1021 -25.21 0.16 -19.36
C PHE A 1021 -26.20 -0.22 -20.49
N ILE A 1022 -27.51 -0.02 -20.30
CA ILE A 1022 -28.56 -0.34 -21.27
C ILE A 1022 -29.37 0.93 -21.58
N PRO A 1023 -29.29 1.51 -22.80
CA PRO A 1023 -30.02 2.72 -23.13
C PRO A 1023 -31.54 2.49 -23.15
N VAL A 1024 -32.27 3.24 -22.32
CA VAL A 1024 -33.73 3.08 -22.14
C VAL A 1024 -34.49 3.61 -23.36
N LEU A 1025 -34.75 2.73 -24.33
CA LEU A 1025 -35.58 2.98 -25.50
C LEU A 1025 -37.04 3.26 -25.12
N ARG A 1026 -37.39 4.53 -24.91
CA ARG A 1026 -38.79 4.99 -24.80
C ARG A 1026 -39.48 4.96 -26.17
N LEU A 1027 -40.27 3.91 -26.41
CA LEU A 1027 -41.24 3.86 -27.50
C LEU A 1027 -42.27 5.00 -27.34
N GLY A 1028 -42.11 6.09 -28.09
CA GLY A 1028 -43.11 7.17 -28.12
C GLY A 1028 -42.63 8.53 -28.63
N GLN A 1029 -41.34 8.88 -28.50
CA GLN A 1029 -40.83 10.18 -28.97
C GLN A 1029 -39.85 10.00 -30.15
N ARG A 1030 -40.19 10.61 -31.30
CA ARG A 1030 -39.25 10.78 -32.41
C ARG A 1030 -38.18 11.81 -32.01
N ALA A 1031 -36.99 11.32 -31.67
CA ALA A 1031 -35.77 12.09 -31.90
C ALA A 1031 -35.45 12.02 -33.41
N THR A 1032 -35.33 13.17 -34.07
CA THR A 1032 -34.86 13.24 -35.45
C THR A 1032 -33.35 13.01 -35.48
N ALA A 1033 -32.93 11.90 -36.06
CA ALA A 1033 -31.52 11.61 -36.29
C ALA A 1033 -31.00 12.30 -37.57
N PRO A 1034 -29.76 12.80 -37.58
CA PRO A 1034 -28.95 12.86 -38.79
C PRO A 1034 -28.74 11.45 -39.37
N ALA A 1035 -28.34 11.37 -40.64
CA ALA A 1035 -28.37 10.13 -41.41
C ALA A 1035 -27.18 9.18 -41.17
N ASP A 1036 -27.31 8.00 -41.79
CA ASP A 1036 -26.27 7.00 -42.07
C ASP A 1036 -25.76 6.16 -40.87
N GLU A 1037 -25.54 4.82 -40.97
CA GLU A 1037 -25.73 3.94 -42.12
C GLU A 1037 -26.06 2.47 -41.74
N THR A 1038 -26.92 1.85 -42.57
CA THR A 1038 -26.97 0.42 -42.99
C THR A 1038 -27.06 -0.78 -42.01
N LEU A 1039 -27.34 -1.94 -42.61
CA LEU A 1039 -27.56 -3.25 -42.00
C LEU A 1039 -26.23 -4.01 -41.85
N ALA A 1040 -26.11 -4.91 -40.88
CA ALA A 1040 -24.87 -5.64 -40.63
C ALA A 1040 -24.56 -6.70 -41.70
N ASP A 1041 -23.57 -6.41 -42.56
CA ASP A 1041 -23.10 -7.31 -43.62
C ASP A 1041 -22.37 -8.57 -43.10
N PRO A 1042 -22.44 -9.70 -43.82
CA PRO A 1042 -21.72 -10.93 -43.46
C PRO A 1042 -20.19 -10.77 -43.50
N GLU A 1043 -19.67 -9.75 -44.20
CA GLU A 1043 -18.24 -9.43 -44.19
C GLU A 1043 -17.75 -8.91 -42.83
N LEU A 1044 -18.63 -8.32 -41.99
CA LEU A 1044 -18.25 -7.89 -40.64
C LEU A 1044 -17.89 -9.08 -39.73
N LEU A 1045 -18.53 -10.23 -39.92
CA LEU A 1045 -18.17 -11.48 -39.21
C LEU A 1045 -16.85 -12.08 -39.71
N ALA A 1046 -16.46 -11.80 -40.96
CA ALA A 1046 -15.11 -12.09 -41.44
C ALA A 1046 -14.09 -11.11 -40.83
N ALA A 1047 -14.42 -9.82 -40.76
CA ALA A 1047 -13.60 -8.78 -40.14
C ALA A 1047 -13.41 -8.99 -38.62
N GLU A 1048 -14.35 -9.63 -37.91
CA GLU A 1048 -14.14 -10.06 -36.52
C GLU A 1048 -13.14 -11.21 -36.40
N ARG A 1049 -13.17 -12.19 -37.31
CA ARG A 1049 -12.13 -13.24 -37.38
C ARG A 1049 -10.77 -12.65 -37.73
N GLU A 1050 -10.74 -11.67 -38.63
CA GLU A 1050 -9.52 -10.96 -38.97
C GLU A 1050 -9.02 -10.09 -37.80
N LYS A 1051 -9.91 -9.39 -37.07
CA LYS A 1051 -9.56 -8.71 -35.81
C LYS A 1051 -9.05 -9.69 -34.74
N SER A 1052 -9.56 -10.92 -34.69
CA SER A 1052 -9.08 -11.96 -33.78
C SER A 1052 -7.67 -12.44 -34.16
N GLN A 1053 -7.41 -12.69 -35.45
CA GLN A 1053 -6.06 -12.99 -35.93
C GLN A 1053 -5.10 -11.80 -35.77
N ARG A 1054 -5.56 -10.57 -36.01
CA ARG A 1054 -4.78 -9.35 -35.74
C ARG A 1054 -4.54 -9.16 -34.24
N MET A 1055 -5.48 -9.52 -33.35
CA MET A 1055 -5.28 -9.54 -31.89
C MET A 1055 -4.27 -10.62 -31.48
N MET A 1056 -4.27 -11.79 -32.13
CA MET A 1056 -3.25 -12.82 -31.96
C MET A 1056 -1.88 -12.31 -32.44
N TRP A 1057 -1.79 -11.63 -33.57
CA TRP A 1057 -0.58 -10.95 -34.03
C TRP A 1057 -0.19 -9.73 -33.19
N ILE A 1058 -1.11 -9.10 -32.47
CA ILE A 1058 -0.84 -8.08 -31.44
C ILE A 1058 -0.41 -8.73 -30.12
N MET A 1059 -0.82 -9.97 -29.80
CA MET A 1059 -0.30 -10.72 -28.66
C MET A 1059 1.10 -11.28 -28.93
N VAL A 1060 1.34 -11.83 -30.14
CA VAL A 1060 2.68 -12.12 -30.65
C VAL A 1060 3.47 -10.81 -30.71
N GLY A 1061 2.86 -9.72 -31.18
CA GLY A 1061 3.41 -8.36 -31.20
C GLY A 1061 3.66 -7.77 -29.81
N LEU A 1062 2.98 -8.22 -28.75
CA LEU A 1062 3.18 -7.79 -27.37
C LEU A 1062 4.20 -8.67 -26.65
N GLY A 1063 4.29 -9.96 -27.00
CA GLY A 1063 5.43 -10.82 -26.64
C GLY A 1063 6.71 -10.32 -27.30
N ILE A 1064 6.64 -9.96 -28.58
CA ILE A 1064 7.69 -9.25 -29.32
C ILE A 1064 7.94 -7.90 -28.65
N LEU A 1065 6.95 -7.04 -28.38
CA LEU A 1065 7.17 -5.75 -27.71
C LEU A 1065 7.74 -5.92 -26.30
N THR A 1066 7.42 -6.99 -25.58
CA THR A 1066 8.04 -7.30 -24.28
C THR A 1066 9.49 -7.75 -24.48
N ALA A 1067 9.78 -8.56 -25.50
CA ALA A 1067 11.15 -8.91 -25.92
C ALA A 1067 11.90 -7.72 -26.57
N LEU A 1068 11.20 -6.70 -27.06
CA LEU A 1068 11.73 -5.44 -27.61
C LEU A 1068 11.92 -4.41 -26.52
N VAL A 1069 11.12 -4.42 -25.44
CA VAL A 1069 11.34 -3.59 -24.24
C VAL A 1069 12.44 -4.20 -23.39
N VAL A 1070 12.43 -5.52 -23.16
CA VAL A 1070 13.59 -6.23 -22.59
C VAL A 1070 14.80 -6.11 -23.51
N GLY A 1071 14.61 -6.19 -24.83
CA GLY A 1071 15.67 -6.00 -25.83
C GLY A 1071 16.19 -4.57 -25.90
N ILE A 1072 15.36 -3.55 -25.71
CA ILE A 1072 15.74 -2.14 -25.61
C ILE A 1072 16.37 -1.84 -24.25
N ILE A 1073 15.94 -2.47 -23.15
CA ILE A 1073 16.60 -2.36 -21.85
C ILE A 1073 17.99 -3.02 -21.93
N ILE A 1074 18.09 -4.22 -22.50
CA ILE A 1074 19.37 -4.88 -22.77
C ILE A 1074 20.23 -4.02 -23.72
N TRP A 1075 19.69 -3.52 -24.83
CA TRP A 1075 20.44 -2.68 -25.78
C TRP A 1075 20.82 -1.30 -25.21
N TRP A 1076 20.00 -0.70 -24.36
CA TRP A 1076 20.27 0.57 -23.67
C TRP A 1076 21.32 0.38 -22.57
N MET A 1077 21.26 -0.73 -21.83
CA MET A 1077 22.31 -1.07 -20.87
C MET A 1077 23.61 -1.47 -21.58
N VAL A 1078 23.55 -2.28 -22.65
CA VAL A 1078 24.72 -2.62 -23.48
C VAL A 1078 25.31 -1.38 -24.16
N SER A 1079 24.52 -0.41 -24.63
CA SER A 1079 25.07 0.84 -25.20
C SER A 1079 25.56 1.85 -24.14
N ILE A 1080 25.33 1.60 -22.85
CA ILE A 1080 25.90 2.36 -21.73
C ILE A 1080 27.13 1.66 -21.12
N PHE A 1081 27.19 0.32 -21.16
CA PHE A 1081 28.23 -0.48 -20.49
C PHE A 1081 29.16 -1.28 -21.41
N ALA A 1082 28.89 -1.37 -22.71
CA ALA A 1082 29.86 -1.89 -23.68
C ALA A 1082 30.78 -0.78 -24.18
N PRO A 1083 32.04 -1.10 -24.52
CA PRO A 1083 32.85 -0.26 -25.41
C PRO A 1083 32.15 0.00 -26.73
N GLY A 1084 32.50 1.10 -27.41
CA GLY A 1084 31.91 1.47 -28.70
C GLY A 1084 32.01 0.32 -29.72
N ALA A 1085 30.88 0.00 -30.38
CA ALA A 1085 30.73 -1.22 -31.15
C ALA A 1085 31.72 -1.33 -32.33
N SER A 1086 32.26 -2.54 -32.52
CA SER A 1086 32.99 -2.98 -33.70
C SER A 1086 32.24 -4.15 -34.35
N ASP A 1087 31.93 -4.03 -35.65
CA ASP A 1087 31.20 -5.06 -36.41
C ASP A 1087 32.08 -6.28 -36.72
N GLU A 1088 31.89 -7.38 -36.00
CA GLU A 1088 32.32 -8.72 -36.46
C GLU A 1088 31.19 -9.77 -36.34
N PRO A 1089 31.10 -10.74 -37.26
CA PRO A 1089 29.96 -11.66 -37.35
C PRO A 1089 30.07 -12.85 -36.39
N LEU A 1090 28.97 -13.13 -35.68
CA LEU A 1090 28.80 -14.29 -34.80
C LEU A 1090 28.97 -15.64 -35.53
N ASN A 1091 30.17 -16.24 -35.50
CA ASN A 1091 30.43 -17.59 -36.01
C ASN A 1091 31.65 -18.29 -35.35
N GLU A 1092 31.48 -18.86 -34.16
CA GLU A 1092 32.16 -20.11 -33.80
C GLU A 1092 31.29 -20.91 -32.81
N GLN A 1093 31.04 -22.20 -33.08
CA GLN A 1093 30.06 -22.99 -32.34
C GLN A 1093 30.66 -23.60 -31.07
N ARG A 1094 29.93 -23.50 -29.95
CA ARG A 1094 30.27 -24.20 -28.69
C ARG A 1094 30.35 -25.72 -28.91
N ASN A 1095 31.55 -26.27 -28.96
CA ASN A 1095 31.77 -27.72 -28.90
C ASN A 1095 31.37 -28.24 -27.51
N ILE A 1096 30.35 -29.12 -27.48
CA ILE A 1096 29.85 -29.73 -26.24
C ILE A 1096 30.79 -30.88 -25.86
N GLY A 1097 31.47 -30.75 -24.72
CA GLY A 1097 32.50 -31.70 -24.28
C GLY A 1097 31.96 -33.09 -23.95
N LEU A 1098 32.13 -34.05 -24.86
CA LEU A 1098 31.78 -35.47 -24.70
C LEU A 1098 32.87 -36.41 -25.26
N THR A 1099 34.13 -36.17 -24.90
CA THR A 1099 35.24 -37.13 -25.11
C THR A 1099 36.11 -37.25 -23.86
N THR A 1100 36.62 -38.46 -23.61
CA THR A 1100 37.43 -38.79 -22.43
C THR A 1100 38.92 -38.69 -22.71
N ALA A 1101 39.64 -38.06 -21.77
CA ALA A 1101 41.06 -38.18 -21.44
C ALA A 1101 42.07 -38.73 -22.48
N SER A 1102 43.11 -37.93 -22.73
CA SER A 1102 44.46 -38.45 -22.98
C SER A 1102 45.47 -37.62 -22.17
N SER A 1103 46.48 -38.27 -21.60
CA SER A 1103 47.46 -37.66 -20.70
C SER A 1103 48.86 -37.65 -21.30
N ALA A 1104 49.53 -36.50 -21.26
CA ALA A 1104 50.90 -36.27 -21.74
C ALA A 1104 51.68 -35.46 -20.66
N PRO A 1105 53.04 -35.54 -20.61
CA PRO A 1105 53.71 -35.72 -19.32
C PRO A 1105 54.22 -34.44 -18.63
N ALA A 1106 54.71 -34.64 -17.39
CA ALA A 1106 55.31 -33.61 -16.55
C ALA A 1106 56.64 -33.06 -17.10
N GLU A 1107 56.90 -31.79 -16.76
CA GLU A 1107 58.08 -31.02 -17.13
C GLU A 1107 59.33 -31.44 -16.30
N PRO A 1108 60.49 -31.73 -16.94
CA PRO A 1108 61.72 -32.05 -16.21
C PRO A 1108 62.40 -30.81 -15.62
N ALA A 1109 62.90 -30.92 -14.38
CA ALA A 1109 63.65 -29.85 -13.72
C ALA A 1109 64.98 -29.54 -14.44
N ALA A 1110 65.37 -28.25 -14.46
CA ALA A 1110 66.57 -27.79 -15.13
C ALA A 1110 67.88 -28.18 -14.39
N THR A 1111 68.94 -28.44 -15.16
CA THR A 1111 70.33 -28.59 -14.70
C THR A 1111 71.26 -28.16 -15.84
N PRO A 1112 72.38 -27.43 -15.59
CA PRO A 1112 72.92 -26.52 -16.61
C PRO A 1112 74.07 -27.06 -17.48
N GLY A 1113 74.17 -26.51 -18.71
CA GLY A 1113 75.44 -26.38 -19.45
C GLY A 1113 75.73 -27.43 -20.53
N ALA A 1114 75.37 -27.12 -21.78
CA ALA A 1114 75.83 -27.81 -23.00
C ALA A 1114 75.96 -26.80 -24.17
N PRO A 1115 76.75 -27.07 -25.22
CA PRO A 1115 77.37 -26.02 -26.04
C PRO A 1115 76.51 -25.49 -27.20
N ALA A 1116 76.92 -24.32 -27.71
CA ALA A 1116 76.28 -23.63 -28.84
C ALA A 1116 76.18 -24.51 -30.11
N PRO A 1117 75.07 -24.42 -30.88
CA PRO A 1117 74.89 -25.17 -32.11
C PRO A 1117 75.88 -24.73 -33.20
N LYS A 1118 76.22 -25.68 -34.08
CA LYS A 1118 77.11 -25.44 -35.23
C LYS A 1118 76.43 -24.47 -36.21
N ALA A 1119 77.17 -23.51 -36.74
CA ALA A 1119 76.68 -22.60 -37.77
C ALA A 1119 76.12 -23.38 -38.97
N GLY A 1120 74.82 -23.21 -39.23
CA GLY A 1120 74.17 -23.68 -40.45
C GLY A 1120 74.56 -22.82 -41.65
N VAL A 1121 74.02 -23.14 -42.82
CA VAL A 1121 74.13 -22.25 -43.98
C VAL A 1121 72.92 -21.30 -43.96
N PRO A 1122 73.12 -19.97 -43.97
CA PRO A 1122 72.01 -19.02 -44.05
C PRO A 1122 71.25 -19.19 -45.36
N VAL A 1123 69.92 -19.36 -45.26
CA VAL A 1123 69.03 -19.48 -46.41
C VAL A 1123 68.46 -18.09 -46.74
N PRO A 1124 68.74 -17.52 -47.93
CA PRO A 1124 68.13 -16.25 -48.33
C PRO A 1124 66.63 -16.43 -48.54
N VAL A 1125 65.83 -15.44 -48.12
CA VAL A 1125 64.37 -15.44 -48.26
C VAL A 1125 64.00 -14.66 -49.53
N THR A 1126 63.14 -15.22 -50.40
CA THR A 1126 62.73 -14.58 -51.66
C THR A 1126 61.43 -13.76 -51.56
N GLY A 1127 60.78 -13.77 -50.40
CA GLY A 1127 59.63 -12.91 -50.10
C GLY A 1127 59.03 -13.22 -48.74
N VAL A 1128 58.33 -12.24 -48.16
CA VAL A 1128 57.58 -12.39 -46.89
C VAL A 1128 56.23 -11.72 -47.03
N SER A 1129 55.19 -12.32 -46.45
CA SER A 1129 53.84 -11.73 -46.35
C SER A 1129 53.34 -11.81 -44.91
N VAL A 1130 52.44 -10.89 -44.54
CA VAL A 1130 51.75 -10.94 -43.25
C VAL A 1130 50.64 -12.00 -43.33
N PHE A 1131 50.62 -12.88 -42.34
CA PHE A 1131 49.67 -13.97 -42.21
C PHE A 1131 48.72 -13.68 -41.03
N SER A 1132 47.54 -13.17 -41.36
CA SER A 1132 46.42 -13.01 -40.41
C SER A 1132 45.27 -13.85 -40.94
N PRO A 1133 45.02 -15.06 -40.40
CA PRO A 1133 43.88 -15.90 -40.81
C PRO A 1133 42.56 -15.37 -40.27
N GLU A 1134 42.61 -14.47 -39.29
CA GLU A 1134 41.49 -13.76 -38.66
C GLU A 1134 41.76 -12.25 -38.74
N GLY A 1135 40.72 -11.46 -39.03
CA GLY A 1135 40.80 -10.00 -39.18
C GLY A 1135 41.69 -9.49 -40.33
N THR A 1136 41.88 -8.17 -40.38
CA THR A 1136 42.80 -7.52 -41.34
C THR A 1136 44.28 -7.77 -40.97
N PRO A 1137 45.19 -7.99 -41.96
CA PRO A 1137 46.61 -8.20 -41.65
C PRO A 1137 47.35 -6.91 -41.26
N ASP A 1138 48.07 -6.97 -40.15
CA ASP A 1138 48.80 -5.85 -39.52
C ASP A 1138 49.94 -5.28 -40.39
N ASN A 1139 49.99 -3.96 -40.55
CA ASN A 1139 51.11 -3.19 -41.13
C ASN A 1139 51.80 -3.81 -42.38
N VAL A 1140 51.02 -4.31 -43.34
CA VAL A 1140 51.52 -5.04 -44.53
C VAL A 1140 52.59 -4.29 -45.31
N SER A 1141 52.51 -2.96 -45.38
CA SER A 1141 53.50 -2.10 -46.06
C SER A 1141 54.89 -2.13 -45.43
N GLY A 1142 55.00 -2.41 -44.13
CA GLY A 1142 56.28 -2.49 -43.41
C GLY A 1142 56.95 -3.87 -43.43
N VAL A 1143 56.28 -4.90 -43.96
CA VAL A 1143 56.74 -6.30 -43.79
C VAL A 1143 58.11 -6.59 -44.40
N GLY A 1144 58.50 -5.84 -45.44
CA GLY A 1144 59.80 -5.97 -46.09
C GLY A 1144 60.99 -5.61 -45.20
N SER A 1145 60.79 -4.81 -44.14
CA SER A 1145 61.85 -4.46 -43.19
C SER A 1145 62.46 -5.66 -42.48
N VAL A 1146 61.68 -6.72 -42.27
CA VAL A 1146 62.11 -7.92 -41.52
C VAL A 1146 63.20 -8.72 -42.24
N LEU A 1147 63.50 -8.39 -43.50
CA LEU A 1147 64.52 -9.02 -44.33
C LEU A 1147 65.60 -8.05 -44.84
N ASP A 1148 65.59 -6.78 -44.41
CA ASP A 1148 66.51 -5.75 -44.93
C ASP A 1148 67.89 -5.73 -44.24
N ASN A 1149 68.08 -6.54 -43.19
CA ASN A 1149 69.32 -6.67 -42.40
C ASN A 1149 69.76 -5.37 -41.71
N ASN A 1150 68.83 -4.44 -41.45
CA ASN A 1150 69.05 -3.20 -40.71
C ASN A 1150 68.23 -3.16 -39.41
N ALA A 1151 68.90 -3.31 -38.27
CA ALA A 1151 68.27 -3.31 -36.94
C ALA A 1151 67.58 -1.99 -36.51
N SER A 1152 67.63 -0.93 -37.34
CA SER A 1152 66.86 0.31 -37.12
C SER A 1152 65.51 0.36 -37.86
N SER A 1153 65.30 -0.48 -38.88
CA SER A 1153 63.98 -0.75 -39.44
C SER A 1153 63.32 -1.93 -38.71
N MET A 1154 62.00 -1.91 -38.62
CA MET A 1154 61.22 -3.00 -38.00
C MET A 1154 59.77 -2.98 -38.49
N TRP A 1155 59.22 -4.17 -38.75
CA TRP A 1155 57.78 -4.35 -38.84
C TRP A 1155 57.20 -4.41 -37.42
N ARG A 1156 55.93 -4.01 -37.28
CA ARG A 1156 55.20 -4.06 -36.01
C ARG A 1156 53.82 -4.66 -36.24
N THR A 1157 53.34 -5.42 -35.27
CA THR A 1157 51.90 -5.67 -35.14
C THR A 1157 51.17 -4.34 -34.94
N ASP A 1158 49.86 -4.33 -35.12
CA ASP A 1158 49.05 -3.22 -34.63
C ASP A 1158 49.09 -3.17 -33.09
N GLN A 1159 48.60 -2.08 -32.52
CA GLN A 1159 48.59 -1.85 -31.07
C GLN A 1159 47.29 -2.38 -30.49
N TYR A 1160 47.39 -3.42 -29.65
CA TYR A 1160 46.26 -4.12 -29.07
C TYR A 1160 46.07 -3.75 -27.59
N PHE A 1161 44.81 -3.60 -27.17
CA PHE A 1161 44.43 -3.36 -25.77
C PHE A 1161 44.30 -4.65 -24.95
N GLN A 1162 44.38 -5.82 -25.59
CA GLN A 1162 44.29 -7.14 -24.95
C GLN A 1162 45.31 -8.10 -25.56
N GLN A 1163 45.77 -9.06 -24.76
CA GLN A 1163 46.78 -10.05 -25.13
C GLN A 1163 46.20 -11.14 -26.05
N PHE A 1164 46.97 -11.63 -27.03
CA PHE A 1164 46.58 -12.81 -27.81
C PHE A 1164 46.50 -14.06 -26.89
N PRO A 1165 45.45 -14.89 -27.02
CA PRO A 1165 44.56 -15.01 -28.18
C PRO A 1165 43.23 -14.22 -28.12
N ALA A 1166 43.06 -13.23 -27.24
CA ALA A 1166 41.75 -12.63 -26.94
C ALA A 1166 41.07 -11.89 -28.11
N LEU A 1167 41.85 -11.25 -29.00
CA LEU A 1167 41.35 -10.49 -30.16
C LEU A 1167 41.61 -11.18 -31.52
N LYS A 1168 42.63 -12.02 -31.59
CA LYS A 1168 42.98 -12.90 -32.72
C LYS A 1168 43.68 -14.13 -32.12
N LYS A 1169 43.49 -15.33 -32.69
CA LYS A 1169 44.25 -16.54 -32.30
C LYS A 1169 45.77 -16.37 -32.52
N GLY A 1170 46.17 -15.39 -33.32
CA GLY A 1170 47.53 -14.87 -33.48
C GLY A 1170 47.68 -14.02 -34.74
N VAL A 1171 48.90 -13.53 -34.99
CA VAL A 1171 49.32 -12.91 -36.27
C VAL A 1171 50.72 -13.42 -36.58
N GLY A 1172 51.07 -13.62 -37.85
CA GLY A 1172 52.39 -14.11 -38.21
C GLY A 1172 52.98 -13.55 -39.50
N LEU A 1173 54.20 -13.99 -39.80
CA LEU A 1173 54.95 -13.65 -41.01
C LEU A 1173 55.29 -14.94 -41.76
N LEU A 1174 54.81 -15.06 -43.01
CA LEU A 1174 55.06 -16.21 -43.87
C LEU A 1174 56.24 -15.91 -44.82
N ALA A 1175 57.42 -16.43 -44.47
CA ALA A 1175 58.62 -16.36 -45.29
C ALA A 1175 58.61 -17.43 -46.38
N THR A 1176 59.05 -17.06 -47.58
CA THR A 1176 59.19 -17.94 -48.75
C THR A 1176 60.66 -18.15 -49.09
N LEU A 1177 61.10 -19.41 -49.11
CA LEU A 1177 62.46 -19.80 -49.47
C LEU A 1177 62.58 -20.09 -50.99
N PRO A 1178 63.74 -19.85 -51.62
CA PRO A 1178 63.95 -20.05 -53.06
C PRO A 1178 63.71 -21.51 -53.47
N SER A 1179 64.21 -22.45 -52.66
CA SER A 1179 64.05 -23.90 -52.75
C SER A 1179 63.64 -24.47 -51.39
N PRO A 1180 62.97 -25.64 -51.33
CA PRO A 1180 62.69 -26.31 -50.07
C PRO A 1180 63.99 -26.63 -49.30
N ALA A 1181 64.04 -26.30 -48.01
CA ALA A 1181 65.22 -26.48 -47.17
C ALA A 1181 64.88 -27.15 -45.83
N LYS A 1182 65.82 -27.92 -45.27
CA LYS A 1182 65.68 -28.51 -43.93
C LYS A 1182 66.31 -27.56 -42.91
N LEU A 1183 65.47 -26.73 -42.29
CA LEU A 1183 65.88 -25.77 -41.28
C LEU A 1183 66.41 -26.46 -40.01
N THR A 1184 67.38 -25.82 -39.37
CA THR A 1184 67.96 -26.23 -38.08
C THR A 1184 67.87 -25.14 -37.02
N ASN A 1185 67.82 -23.86 -37.42
CA ASN A 1185 67.73 -22.72 -36.52
C ASN A 1185 67.00 -21.55 -37.20
N VAL A 1186 66.27 -20.75 -36.40
CA VAL A 1186 65.69 -19.47 -36.82
C VAL A 1186 66.10 -18.40 -35.81
N ALA A 1187 66.76 -17.35 -36.29
CA ALA A 1187 67.13 -16.20 -35.48
C ALA A 1187 66.09 -15.08 -35.67
N ILE A 1188 65.57 -14.52 -34.58
CA ILE A 1188 64.60 -13.41 -34.61
C ILE A 1188 65.16 -12.26 -33.76
N ASN A 1189 65.32 -11.08 -34.35
CA ASN A 1189 65.72 -9.87 -33.66
C ASN A 1189 64.49 -9.02 -33.31
N SER A 1190 64.23 -8.76 -32.02
CA SER A 1190 63.05 -8.03 -31.55
C SER A 1190 63.37 -7.15 -30.33
N PRO A 1191 62.96 -5.88 -30.31
CA PRO A 1191 62.98 -5.04 -29.11
C PRO A 1191 61.71 -5.21 -28.26
N SER A 1192 60.96 -6.32 -28.39
CA SER A 1192 59.69 -6.58 -27.71
C SER A 1192 59.77 -7.86 -26.86
N PRO A 1193 60.51 -7.84 -25.74
CA PRO A 1193 60.65 -8.99 -24.85
C PRO A 1193 59.30 -9.49 -24.34
N GLY A 1194 59.21 -10.80 -24.09
CA GLY A 1194 57.97 -11.45 -23.63
C GLY A 1194 57.00 -11.84 -24.77
N THR A 1195 57.25 -11.41 -26.00
CA THR A 1195 56.54 -11.91 -27.20
C THR A 1195 56.69 -13.45 -27.29
N ARG A 1196 55.59 -14.20 -27.42
CA ARG A 1196 55.62 -15.66 -27.65
C ARG A 1196 55.46 -15.96 -29.13
N VAL A 1197 56.35 -16.78 -29.67
CA VAL A 1197 56.37 -17.17 -31.09
C VAL A 1197 56.46 -18.68 -31.30
N GLU A 1198 55.78 -19.14 -32.33
CA GLU A 1198 55.89 -20.49 -32.91
C GLU A 1198 56.50 -20.40 -34.31
N ILE A 1199 57.40 -21.34 -34.63
CA ILE A 1199 57.93 -21.52 -35.98
C ILE A 1199 57.24 -22.74 -36.58
N ARG A 1200 56.54 -22.55 -37.69
CA ARG A 1200 55.71 -23.57 -38.34
C ARG A 1200 56.06 -23.69 -39.82
N THR A 1201 56.00 -24.88 -40.39
CA THR A 1201 56.17 -25.10 -41.84
C THR A 1201 54.82 -25.16 -42.54
N SER A 1202 54.74 -24.66 -43.77
CA SER A 1202 53.53 -24.65 -44.58
C SER A 1202 53.75 -25.36 -45.93
N PRO A 1203 52.75 -26.14 -46.42
CA PRO A 1203 52.77 -26.69 -47.77
C PRO A 1203 52.44 -25.65 -48.86
N THR A 1204 51.83 -24.51 -48.52
CA THR A 1204 51.35 -23.49 -49.48
C THR A 1204 51.74 -22.05 -49.10
N THR A 1205 51.55 -21.12 -50.02
CA THR A 1205 51.70 -19.67 -49.81
C THR A 1205 50.55 -19.03 -49.03
N SER A 1206 49.49 -19.80 -48.70
CA SER A 1206 48.27 -19.31 -48.05
C SER A 1206 47.59 -20.47 -47.30
N PRO A 1207 48.23 -21.01 -46.24
CA PRO A 1207 47.68 -22.13 -45.48
C PRO A 1207 46.53 -21.69 -44.57
N THR A 1208 45.72 -22.64 -44.11
CA THR A 1208 45.00 -22.47 -42.83
C THR A 1208 45.89 -22.98 -41.69
N LEU A 1209 45.70 -22.50 -40.45
CA LEU A 1209 46.67 -22.75 -39.37
C LEU A 1209 46.84 -24.25 -39.04
N ASP A 1210 45.76 -25.04 -39.18
CA ASP A 1210 45.71 -26.50 -39.07
C ASP A 1210 46.56 -27.24 -40.14
N GLN A 1211 46.80 -26.62 -41.29
CA GLN A 1211 47.65 -27.17 -42.36
C GLN A 1211 49.14 -26.94 -42.12
N THR A 1212 49.52 -26.26 -41.04
CA THR A 1212 50.92 -25.93 -40.73
C THR A 1212 51.49 -26.81 -39.61
N GLN A 1213 52.67 -27.39 -39.80
CA GLN A 1213 53.34 -28.23 -38.80
C GLN A 1213 54.25 -27.37 -37.91
N LEU A 1214 54.08 -27.47 -36.59
CA LEU A 1214 54.98 -26.83 -35.62
C LEU A 1214 56.37 -27.48 -35.66
N ILE A 1215 57.44 -26.68 -35.79
CA ILE A 1215 58.84 -27.14 -35.83
C ILE A 1215 59.73 -26.52 -34.72
N GLY A 1216 59.20 -25.56 -33.96
CA GLY A 1216 59.84 -25.01 -32.75
C GLY A 1216 59.03 -23.84 -32.19
N SER A 1217 59.36 -23.39 -30.97
CA SER A 1217 58.73 -22.22 -30.34
C SER A 1217 59.68 -21.57 -29.33
N ALA A 1218 59.44 -20.30 -29.03
CA ALA A 1218 60.24 -19.52 -28.06
C ALA A 1218 59.44 -18.36 -27.48
N THR A 1219 59.95 -17.78 -26.39
CA THR A 1219 59.62 -16.41 -25.98
C THR A 1219 60.80 -15.52 -26.36
N LEU A 1220 60.53 -14.40 -27.04
CA LEU A 1220 61.56 -13.47 -27.47
C LEU A 1220 62.13 -12.71 -26.27
N VAL A 1221 63.45 -12.54 -26.26
CA VAL A 1221 64.17 -11.58 -25.42
C VAL A 1221 64.41 -10.29 -26.19
N ASP A 1222 64.81 -9.23 -25.50
CA ASP A 1222 65.29 -8.00 -26.14
C ASP A 1222 66.58 -8.30 -26.94
N GLY A 1223 66.56 -8.03 -28.24
CA GLY A 1223 67.61 -8.38 -29.19
C GLY A 1223 67.38 -9.72 -29.91
N VAL A 1224 68.46 -10.46 -30.17
CA VAL A 1224 68.45 -11.65 -31.03
C VAL A 1224 68.13 -12.92 -30.23
N THR A 1225 66.93 -13.45 -30.44
CA THR A 1225 66.51 -14.76 -29.93
C THR A 1225 66.86 -15.85 -30.95
N GLN A 1226 67.54 -16.91 -30.51
CA GLN A 1226 67.91 -18.07 -31.34
C GLN A 1226 66.96 -19.23 -31.06
N ILE A 1227 66.24 -19.70 -32.08
CA ILE A 1227 65.19 -20.71 -31.97
C ILE A 1227 65.65 -21.97 -32.72
N PRO A 1228 66.16 -23.01 -32.03
CA PRO A 1228 66.48 -24.29 -32.66
C PRO A 1228 65.19 -24.95 -33.15
N VAL A 1229 65.18 -25.42 -34.40
CA VAL A 1229 64.00 -26.03 -35.02
C VAL A 1229 64.27 -27.44 -35.52
N GLN A 1230 63.25 -28.29 -35.43
CA GLN A 1230 63.26 -29.67 -35.91
C GLN A 1230 62.16 -29.84 -36.97
N ALA A 1231 62.49 -29.50 -38.21
CA ALA A 1231 61.64 -29.85 -39.35
C ALA A 1231 61.95 -31.28 -39.81
N ASP A 1232 60.96 -32.16 -39.91
CA ASP A 1232 61.18 -33.52 -40.43
C ASP A 1232 61.50 -33.51 -41.93
N GLN A 1233 60.77 -32.69 -42.67
CA GLN A 1233 60.81 -32.55 -44.13
C GLN A 1233 61.39 -31.19 -44.55
N ALA A 1234 61.88 -31.10 -45.79
CA ALA A 1234 62.35 -29.84 -46.36
C ALA A 1234 61.16 -28.95 -46.74
N ALA A 1235 61.04 -27.79 -46.11
CA ALA A 1235 59.92 -26.86 -46.31
C ALA A 1235 60.32 -25.67 -47.18
N ARG A 1236 59.37 -25.14 -47.97
CA ARG A 1236 59.58 -23.91 -48.76
C ARG A 1236 58.96 -22.67 -48.10
N TYR A 1237 57.86 -22.84 -47.38
CA TYR A 1237 57.14 -21.75 -46.73
C TYR A 1237 57.22 -21.94 -45.21
N VAL A 1238 57.60 -20.89 -44.50
CA VAL A 1238 57.92 -20.91 -43.07
C VAL A 1238 57.16 -19.78 -42.40
N LEU A 1239 56.24 -20.13 -41.50
CA LEU A 1239 55.41 -19.21 -40.76
C LEU A 1239 56.03 -18.96 -39.39
N VAL A 1240 56.30 -17.69 -39.08
CA VAL A 1240 56.61 -17.22 -37.74
C VAL A 1240 55.31 -16.67 -37.15
N TRP A 1241 54.71 -17.41 -36.22
CA TRP A 1241 53.36 -17.18 -35.69
C TRP A 1241 53.43 -16.62 -34.27
N ILE A 1242 52.91 -15.41 -34.04
CA ILE A 1242 52.92 -14.74 -32.74
C ILE A 1242 51.66 -15.14 -31.97
N THR A 1243 51.85 -15.85 -30.85
CA THR A 1243 50.79 -16.35 -29.94
C THR A 1243 50.71 -15.57 -28.62
N GLY A 1244 51.52 -14.52 -28.48
CA GLY A 1244 51.48 -13.55 -27.39
C GLY A 1244 52.35 -12.36 -27.75
N LEU A 1245 51.82 -11.16 -27.60
CA LEU A 1245 52.49 -9.91 -27.87
C LEU A 1245 53.38 -9.49 -26.69
N GLY A 1246 54.41 -8.68 -26.97
CA GLY A 1246 55.11 -7.94 -25.92
C GLY A 1246 54.17 -6.97 -25.20
N ASN A 1247 54.41 -6.70 -23.92
CA ASN A 1247 53.69 -5.69 -23.14
C ASN A 1247 54.67 -4.60 -22.72
N ALA A 1248 54.40 -3.36 -23.14
CA ALA A 1248 55.08 -2.16 -22.67
C ALA A 1248 54.03 -1.18 -22.11
N ASP A 1249 54.16 -0.82 -20.83
CA ASP A 1249 53.31 0.15 -20.12
C ASP A 1249 51.78 -0.05 -20.32
N GLY A 1250 51.34 -1.31 -20.41
CA GLY A 1250 49.92 -1.67 -20.55
C GLY A 1250 49.41 -1.68 -21.99
N GLN A 1251 50.29 -1.62 -22.99
CA GLN A 1251 49.96 -1.76 -24.40
C GLN A 1251 50.56 -3.05 -24.96
N PHE A 1252 49.75 -3.86 -25.66
CA PHE A 1252 50.20 -5.11 -26.26
C PHE A 1252 50.61 -4.89 -27.71
N GLN A 1253 51.91 -4.98 -28.00
CA GLN A 1253 52.46 -4.83 -29.35
C GLN A 1253 53.79 -5.59 -29.47
N THR A 1254 54.05 -6.15 -30.65
CA THR A 1254 55.33 -6.78 -30.99
C THR A 1254 55.97 -6.07 -32.18
N SER A 1255 57.24 -5.69 -32.03
CA SER A 1255 58.12 -5.25 -33.11
C SER A 1255 59.10 -6.36 -33.49
N ILE A 1256 59.36 -6.56 -34.78
CA ILE A 1256 60.40 -7.48 -35.28
C ILE A 1256 61.26 -6.74 -36.29
N ALA A 1257 62.58 -6.73 -36.05
CA ALA A 1257 63.56 -6.05 -36.88
C ALA A 1257 64.16 -6.95 -37.97
N ASP A 1258 64.41 -8.23 -37.67
CA ASP A 1258 65.13 -9.14 -38.57
C ASP A 1258 64.72 -10.60 -38.29
N ILE A 1259 64.51 -11.40 -39.33
CA ILE A 1259 64.34 -12.86 -39.22
C ILE A 1259 65.29 -13.57 -40.20
N ARG A 1260 66.11 -14.49 -39.67
CA ARG A 1260 67.07 -15.29 -40.45
C ARG A 1260 66.83 -16.77 -40.25
N PHE A 1261 67.03 -17.54 -41.32
CA PHE A 1261 66.78 -18.99 -41.36
C PHE A 1261 68.09 -19.71 -41.69
N ASP A 1262 68.53 -20.61 -40.82
CA ASP A 1262 69.69 -21.46 -41.06
C ASP A 1262 69.24 -22.90 -41.39
N ALA A 1263 69.87 -23.49 -42.41
CA ALA A 1263 69.63 -24.88 -42.78
C ALA A 1263 70.84 -25.79 -42.50
N ALA A 1264 70.55 -27.09 -42.42
CA ALA A 1264 71.57 -28.13 -42.52
C ALA A 1264 72.28 -28.05 -43.88
N ARG A 1265 73.56 -28.40 -43.89
CA ARG A 1265 74.46 -28.37 -45.06
C ARG A 1265 74.49 -29.72 -45.78
#